data_AF-A0A414SJZ5-F1
#
_entry.id   AF-A0A414SJZ5-F1
#
_cell.length_a   1.000
_cell.length_b   1.000
_cell.length_c   1.000
_cell.angle_alpha   90.00
_cell.angle_beta   90.00
_cell.angle_gamma   90.00
#
_symmetry.space_group_name_H-M   'P 1'
#
loop_
_entity.id
_entity.type
_entity.pdbx_description
1 polymer ?
#
loop_
_entity_poly.entity_id
_entity_poly.type
_entity_poly.pdbx_seq_one_letter_code
_entity_poly.pdbx_strand_id
1 'polypeptide(L)'
;MATNALGQKRFNDFIPYTSPGTKRDPKVKNSMEFVNCVIFLKENDPDVSTHREFQDTDWHFYSLGNMGDSKKTDVTRAYDPDDMKEFCIEISDNTLPNSAFQTGVTNPDGTPKYPITKAEWKAGNTAYDNLYNNWDGSFEFRYDCCGDSKDGSAISTDEEKEKIRTNNRQIWRDFYEFIVTSSDEDFVAHLGDWVIKETTLYFYLVTLRYSMIDNRAKNVFPHWAKHYMSTSEAAEAGDKAQYYTIDDNAAAIHNGYRFDFWAYDMDTQLGINNSGELVFPYGKEDTDYKEDGKPSSGYVFNAAESTLWCRIRDLMQPQLRNMYQSVDANCWSDTHLINEYKAWQNQFPEELWRLHYDRLYFRTYRAGTVRFLQEMMNGRGIYHLAQWERDQHAYMGTKFVHTDVKSDQIMFRCNTPKQAVVKPDYTLKIIPYSDMYISVLYGNSANPTQVRAKAGQEYEITTTLTNMDDTAVLIYCASRIQALNDLSACYIHDNDFSKASKLKTLIIGSDKEGYQNSFLTNLNMGNNTLLEELDVQNCPNLTGSINLSACENLLKLNASGTIISSVSFATHGKITHAYLPSTINTLAFRDLQNLTDLVVPSYENLETFICRNSNIDSLSIIKKAINSLRTVTVTGINWNLENTDILKVLAKLSGKDENEFNTEHSILTGTIHVPVIRNKELLEYVGDKSQKGIWTGLEITYDSLITQFKITCVNADETHTVLDIQYVDIGADGEDPLTRAVNPIKTPTIPSTVENDFTFKHWDAAFTKVFADRTITAVYEPSVRSYTVQYILKANKNAAETVLQSSTSPYGSTIEYDGDIPKYTAEESAFKYYLFKEWDKSGLVTGDKKIYTVFDSCTYTDGYFDGKDLENLSEVELYTLMKMNLEQSKTTSGDILNFKLGVDYDYDDVESKEFISDTTEFDGTNYIDTNTTIMDKDRDFTFAIDFEFNDGNTSGATLAQCFQSNGSNGFRLWYSSNVNLNWGTKSTNPAGIADRELVVIRHKAGSEQAYVYCSNLTGNEVSTTTLAAIRIPVIPSTLVFGCSKADDGEYEKYAKGKIHWAKLWYADLGEDQCKEIAAWVHETIPMMVAKYKEYYLSDNATKRANITFIGKNLLSTNHSYGNVSGGWSKSPLNTWLNTRLPKAIPPLWKSLIKKVNVIANNADKAKTTSTSECYFYIPSVYELDPSVSGDPYSIETDSTIPFMTSDIARRRTKISTPETYEAYPTRSANVDQNVGTWQYGVDGGEDNPGRINGYFYPQTAGVLIMFSISCEG
;
A
#
# COMPACT_ATOMS: atom_id res chain seq x y z
N MET A 1 -10.52 48.07 9.75
CA MET A 1 -11.40 47.46 10.79
C MET A 1 -10.70 46.33 11.51
N ALA A 2 -10.41 45.19 10.86
CA ALA A 2 -9.82 44.02 11.53
C ALA A 2 -8.42 44.22 12.14
N THR A 3 -7.61 45.16 11.63
CA THR A 3 -6.19 45.32 11.99
C THR A 3 -5.96 45.59 13.48
N ASN A 4 -6.65 46.58 14.06
CA ASN A 4 -6.53 46.88 15.49
C ASN A 4 -6.99 45.70 16.34
N ALA A 5 -8.19 45.18 16.03
CA ALA A 5 -8.81 44.09 16.77
C ALA A 5 -7.96 42.83 16.81
N LEU A 6 -7.46 42.38 15.65
CA LEU A 6 -6.63 41.19 15.55
C LEU A 6 -5.20 41.42 16.05
N GLY A 7 -4.64 42.61 15.86
CA GLY A 7 -3.34 42.96 16.44
C GLY A 7 -3.34 42.85 17.97
N GLN A 8 -4.35 43.44 18.60
CA GLN A 8 -4.54 43.43 20.05
C GLN A 8 -4.85 42.01 20.57
N LYS A 9 -5.72 41.26 19.87
CA LYS A 9 -5.97 39.84 20.15
C LYS A 9 -4.68 39.03 20.11
N ARG A 10 -3.91 39.11 19.02
CA ARG A 10 -2.67 38.34 18.84
C ARG A 10 -1.62 38.70 19.88
N PHE A 11 -1.49 39.97 20.24
CA PHE A 11 -0.60 40.37 21.33
C PHE A 11 -0.97 39.66 22.64
N ASN A 12 -2.27 39.61 22.99
CA ASN A 12 -2.74 38.90 24.18
C ASN A 12 -2.60 37.37 24.09
N ASP A 13 -2.79 36.78 22.92
CA ASP A 13 -2.73 35.32 22.73
C ASP A 13 -1.31 34.76 22.85
N PHE A 14 -0.30 35.54 22.44
CA PHE A 14 1.08 35.07 22.30
C PHE A 14 2.09 35.75 23.22
N ILE A 15 1.67 36.71 24.06
CA ILE A 15 2.54 37.29 25.07
C ILE A 15 3.09 36.18 25.99
N PRO A 16 4.43 36.01 26.11
CA PRO A 16 5.03 34.89 26.85
C PRO A 16 5.07 35.15 28.36
N TYR A 17 3.98 35.71 28.88
CA TYR A 17 3.87 36.20 30.23
C TYR A 17 2.40 36.30 30.66
N THR A 18 2.11 35.99 31.92
CA THR A 18 0.77 36.16 32.50
C THR A 18 0.85 37.16 33.66
N SER A 19 0.16 38.29 33.51
CA SER A 19 0.15 39.33 34.54
C SER A 19 -0.54 38.84 35.84
N PRO A 20 -0.17 39.38 37.01
CA PRO A 20 -0.89 39.14 38.26
C PRO A 20 -2.39 39.46 38.13
N GLY A 21 -2.74 40.50 37.38
CA GLY A 21 -4.13 40.84 37.05
C GLY A 21 -4.84 39.72 36.29
N THR A 22 -4.22 39.17 35.25
CA THR A 22 -4.77 38.04 34.48
C THR A 22 -4.85 36.75 35.31
N LYS A 23 -3.89 36.50 36.21
CA LYS A 23 -3.93 35.34 37.14
C LYS A 23 -5.10 35.45 38.12
N ARG A 24 -5.48 36.67 38.51
CA ARG A 24 -6.60 36.95 39.42
C ARG A 24 -7.95 36.89 38.72
N ASP A 25 -8.04 37.48 37.53
CA ASP A 25 -9.23 37.42 36.68
C ASP A 25 -8.80 37.17 35.22
N PRO A 26 -9.12 35.99 34.64
CA PRO A 26 -8.70 35.64 33.28
C PRO A 26 -9.32 36.53 32.19
N LYS A 27 -10.32 37.36 32.53
CA LYS A 27 -10.89 38.37 31.63
C LYS A 27 -9.98 39.59 31.47
N VAL A 28 -9.06 39.81 32.41
CA VAL A 28 -8.09 40.90 32.32
C VAL A 28 -7.05 40.58 31.25
N LYS A 29 -6.86 41.52 30.33
CA LYS A 29 -5.95 41.44 29.19
C LYS A 29 -4.90 42.56 29.26
N ASN A 30 -3.69 42.27 28.79
CA ASN A 30 -2.56 43.21 28.66
C ASN A 30 -2.72 44.18 27.46
N SER A 31 -3.84 44.08 26.73
CA SER A 31 -4.22 44.87 25.56
C SER A 31 -5.75 44.81 25.40
N MET A 32 -6.36 45.53 24.46
CA MET A 32 -7.82 45.51 24.25
C MET A 32 -8.33 44.18 23.70
N GLU A 33 -9.58 43.85 24.00
CA GLU A 33 -10.34 42.77 23.39
C GLU A 33 -11.50 43.35 22.58
N PHE A 34 -11.75 42.80 21.40
CA PHE A 34 -12.79 43.29 20.48
C PHE A 34 -13.72 42.17 20.06
N VAL A 35 -14.98 42.53 19.83
CA VAL A 35 -15.99 41.68 19.20
C VAL A 35 -16.47 42.32 17.90
N ASN A 36 -16.70 41.49 16.87
CA ASN A 36 -17.36 41.94 15.65
C ASN A 36 -18.83 42.26 15.95
N CYS A 37 -19.30 43.41 15.48
CA CYS A 37 -20.69 43.83 15.67
C CYS A 37 -21.23 44.58 14.44
N VAL A 38 -22.56 44.60 14.33
CA VAL A 38 -23.29 45.44 13.38
C VAL A 38 -23.82 46.62 14.18
N ILE A 39 -23.37 47.83 13.86
CA ILE A 39 -23.67 49.02 14.64
C ILE A 39 -24.89 49.72 14.04
N PHE A 40 -25.92 49.84 14.87
CA PHE A 40 -27.07 50.70 14.62
C PHE A 40 -26.97 51.89 15.57
N LEU A 41 -27.22 53.10 15.05
CA LEU A 41 -27.27 54.32 15.84
C LEU A 41 -28.64 54.97 15.67
N LYS A 42 -29.10 55.65 16.72
CA LYS A 42 -30.22 56.57 16.66
C LYS A 42 -29.92 57.83 17.45
N GLU A 43 -30.38 58.95 16.93
CA GLU A 43 -30.40 60.20 17.68
C GLU A 43 -31.63 60.17 18.59
N ASN A 44 -31.42 60.25 19.90
CA ASN A 44 -32.50 60.11 20.89
C ASN A 44 -33.17 61.43 21.26
N ASP A 45 -32.61 62.56 20.83
CA ASP A 45 -33.19 63.87 21.09
C ASP A 45 -34.51 63.99 20.29
N PRO A 46 -35.66 64.28 20.90
CA PRO A 46 -36.89 64.51 20.15
C PRO A 46 -36.82 65.74 19.23
N ASP A 47 -35.89 66.68 19.44
CA ASP A 47 -35.65 67.81 18.56
C ASP A 47 -34.69 67.44 17.42
N VAL A 48 -35.26 67.01 16.30
CA VAL A 48 -34.51 66.61 15.08
C VAL A 48 -33.63 67.73 14.50
N SER A 49 -33.83 69.00 14.88
CA SER A 49 -32.98 70.11 14.41
C SER A 49 -31.59 70.12 15.03
N THR A 50 -31.42 69.42 16.17
CA THR A 50 -30.14 69.27 16.87
C THR A 50 -29.34 68.08 16.37
N HIS A 51 -29.97 67.18 15.62
CA HIS A 51 -29.35 65.96 15.11
C HIS A 51 -28.28 66.30 14.09
N ARG A 52 -27.13 65.63 14.19
CA ARG A 52 -26.00 65.92 13.30
C ARG A 52 -26.02 65.10 12.02
N GLU A 53 -26.60 63.90 12.07
CA GLU A 53 -26.40 62.89 11.04
C GLU A 53 -27.72 62.30 10.49
N PHE A 54 -28.73 62.12 11.33
CA PHE A 54 -30.05 61.59 10.98
C PHE A 54 -31.11 62.68 11.18
N GLN A 55 -32.22 62.63 10.44
CA GLN A 55 -33.27 63.66 10.50
C GLN A 55 -34.56 63.10 11.12
N ASP A 56 -34.40 62.10 11.97
CA ASP A 56 -35.45 61.34 12.63
C ASP A 56 -34.86 60.67 13.89
N THR A 57 -35.72 60.03 14.68
CA THR A 57 -35.33 59.30 15.89
C THR A 57 -35.31 57.78 15.71
N ASP A 58 -35.26 57.31 14.45
CA ASP A 58 -35.28 55.89 14.11
C ASP A 58 -33.88 55.27 14.21
N TRP A 59 -33.83 53.94 14.26
CA TRP A 59 -32.58 53.20 14.22
C TRP A 59 -32.05 53.10 12.79
N HIS A 60 -30.82 53.56 12.58
CA HIS A 60 -30.15 53.49 11.30
C HIS A 60 -28.95 52.58 11.36
N PHE A 61 -28.77 51.76 10.32
CA PHE A 61 -27.50 51.08 10.10
C PHE A 61 -26.40 52.14 9.94
N TYR A 62 -25.38 52.07 10.79
CA TYR A 62 -24.25 52.99 10.75
C TYR A 62 -23.04 52.34 10.09
N SER A 63 -22.57 51.23 10.64
CA SER A 63 -21.40 50.53 10.10
C SER A 63 -21.30 49.10 10.63
N LEU A 64 -20.59 48.23 9.92
CA LEU A 64 -19.85 47.16 10.57
C LEU A 64 -18.78 47.76 11.49
N GLY A 65 -18.46 47.10 12.61
CA GLY A 65 -17.45 47.59 13.54
C GLY A 65 -16.89 46.53 14.46
N ASN A 66 -15.75 46.87 15.06
CA ASN A 66 -15.13 46.12 16.15
C ASN A 66 -15.40 46.89 17.44
N MET A 67 -16.31 46.38 18.26
CA MET A 67 -16.61 46.97 19.57
C MET A 67 -15.68 46.34 20.59
N GLY A 68 -14.88 47.15 21.27
CA GLY A 68 -13.91 46.66 22.24
C GLY A 68 -14.02 47.34 23.59
N ASP A 69 -13.36 46.75 24.58
CA ASP A 69 -13.15 47.37 25.87
C ASP A 69 -12.15 48.53 25.75
N SER A 70 -12.30 49.56 26.59
CA SER A 70 -11.36 50.68 26.63
C SER A 70 -10.40 50.50 27.80
N LYS A 71 -9.10 50.39 27.51
CA LYS A 71 -8.03 50.45 28.54
C LYS A 71 -7.87 51.83 29.16
N LYS A 72 -8.59 52.81 28.63
CA LYS A 72 -8.64 54.19 29.13
C LYS A 72 -9.70 54.40 30.22
N THR A 73 -10.43 53.35 30.62
CA THR A 73 -11.54 53.43 31.60
C THR A 73 -11.23 52.71 32.91
N ASP A 74 -11.84 53.18 34.00
CA ASP A 74 -11.49 52.76 35.36
C ASP A 74 -12.03 51.38 35.75
N VAL A 75 -13.05 50.91 35.03
CA VAL A 75 -13.84 49.71 35.37
C VAL A 75 -13.24 48.42 34.77
N THR A 76 -12.35 48.53 33.78
CA THR A 76 -11.71 47.41 33.06
C THR A 76 -10.25 47.15 33.48
N ARG A 77 -9.79 47.81 34.55
CA ARG A 77 -8.38 47.83 34.97
C ARG A 77 -7.89 46.48 35.50
N ALA A 78 -6.60 46.19 35.25
CA ALA A 78 -5.88 45.00 35.73
C ALA A 78 -5.36 45.12 37.18
N TYR A 79 -5.73 46.20 37.89
CA TYR A 79 -5.11 46.56 39.17
C TYR A 79 -5.67 45.80 40.37
N ASP A 80 -4.81 45.62 41.37
CA ASP A 80 -5.14 45.16 42.70
C ASP A 80 -5.67 46.32 43.54
N PRO A 81 -6.97 46.35 43.91
CA PRO A 81 -7.50 47.39 44.77
C PRO A 81 -6.88 47.41 46.18
N ASP A 82 -6.19 46.34 46.58
CA ASP A 82 -5.48 46.26 47.85
C ASP A 82 -4.01 46.76 47.75
N ASP A 83 -3.52 47.06 46.54
CA ASP A 83 -2.14 47.54 46.31
C ASP A 83 -2.09 49.01 45.90
N MET A 84 -1.85 49.87 46.89
CA MET A 84 -1.76 51.32 46.73
C MET A 84 -0.47 51.79 46.03
N LYS A 85 0.45 50.88 45.69
CA LYS A 85 1.72 51.21 45.00
C LYS A 85 1.67 50.93 43.51
N GLU A 86 0.59 50.31 43.03
CA GLU A 86 0.39 49.99 41.62
C GLU A 86 -0.02 51.24 40.82
N PHE A 87 0.51 51.42 39.61
CA PHE A 87 0.10 52.53 38.74
C PHE A 87 0.38 52.24 37.27
N CYS A 88 -0.29 52.97 36.38
CA CYS A 88 -0.09 52.89 34.94
C CYS A 88 0.18 54.26 34.33
N ILE A 89 1.25 54.35 33.53
CA ILE A 89 1.59 55.53 32.75
C ILE A 89 1.23 55.27 31.28
N GLU A 90 0.64 56.24 30.59
CA GLU A 90 0.53 56.28 29.13
C GLU A 90 1.63 57.19 28.58
N ILE A 91 2.42 56.67 27.62
CA ILE A 91 3.23 57.55 26.78
C ILE A 91 2.25 58.21 25.79
N SER A 92 1.99 59.50 25.98
CA SER A 92 0.74 60.12 25.52
C SER A 92 0.87 60.86 24.18
N ASP A 93 2.05 61.40 23.89
CA ASP A 93 2.28 62.23 22.71
C ASP A 93 3.69 62.01 22.15
N ASN A 94 3.79 61.39 20.98
CA ASN A 94 5.04 61.14 20.28
C ASN A 94 5.72 62.41 19.73
N THR A 95 5.07 63.58 19.80
CA THR A 95 5.66 64.86 19.42
C THR A 95 6.46 65.51 20.55
N LEU A 96 6.30 65.03 21.79
CA LEU A 96 6.99 65.57 22.95
C LEU A 96 8.36 64.90 23.15
N PRO A 97 9.42 65.67 23.51
CA PRO A 97 10.79 65.17 23.50
C PRO A 97 11.04 63.95 24.41
N ASN A 98 10.40 63.87 25.58
CA ASN A 98 10.68 62.80 26.54
C ASN A 98 9.92 61.50 26.25
N SER A 99 8.93 61.49 25.34
CA SER A 99 8.19 60.29 24.94
C SER A 99 9.08 59.20 24.32
N ALA A 100 10.27 59.57 23.84
CA ALA A 100 11.28 58.66 23.31
C ALA A 100 12.38 58.31 24.32
N PHE A 101 12.32 58.64 25.61
CA PHE A 101 13.47 58.48 26.51
C PHE A 101 14.72 59.27 26.02
N GLN A 102 14.54 60.49 25.52
CA GLN A 102 15.62 61.36 25.04
C GLN A 102 16.64 61.67 26.15
N THR A 103 17.92 61.67 25.82
CA THR A 103 19.02 62.02 26.74
C THR A 103 19.31 63.53 26.79
N GLY A 104 18.82 64.29 25.81
CA GLY A 104 19.11 65.72 25.64
C GLY A 104 20.53 66.03 25.16
N VAL A 105 21.31 65.01 24.79
CA VAL A 105 22.71 65.13 24.35
C VAL A 105 22.91 64.34 23.06
N THR A 106 23.64 64.91 22.11
CA THR A 106 23.98 64.27 20.83
C THR A 106 25.48 64.02 20.72
N ASN A 107 25.85 62.98 19.97
CA ASN A 107 27.22 62.74 19.52
C ASN A 107 27.65 63.82 18.49
N PRO A 108 28.96 63.95 18.19
CA PRO A 108 29.46 64.92 17.20
C PRO A 108 28.87 64.76 15.78
N ASP A 109 28.40 63.57 15.44
CA ASP A 109 27.74 63.26 14.16
C ASP A 109 26.24 63.60 14.14
N GLY A 110 25.71 64.15 15.24
CA GLY A 110 24.30 64.53 15.38
C GLY A 110 23.38 63.41 15.84
N THR A 111 23.88 62.19 16.05
CA THR A 111 23.08 61.07 16.57
C THR A 111 22.80 61.22 18.07
N PRO A 112 21.70 60.68 18.62
CA PRO A 112 21.47 60.66 20.06
C PRO A 112 22.62 59.98 20.81
N LYS A 113 23.15 60.62 21.85
CA LYS A 113 24.17 60.02 22.71
C LYS A 113 23.48 59.15 23.75
N TYR A 114 23.76 57.85 23.75
CA TYR A 114 23.36 56.91 24.80
C TYR A 114 24.44 55.84 25.03
N PRO A 115 24.76 55.50 26.29
CA PRO A 115 24.32 56.19 27.50
C PRO A 115 25.02 57.56 27.67
N ILE A 116 24.38 58.45 28.41
CA ILE A 116 25.03 59.67 28.92
C ILE A 116 25.53 59.44 30.33
N THR A 117 26.49 60.25 30.79
CA THR A 117 26.95 60.17 32.18
C THR A 117 25.93 60.82 33.12
N LYS A 118 25.88 60.40 34.39
CA LYS A 118 25.07 61.07 35.42
C LYS A 118 25.39 62.56 35.57
N ALA A 119 26.62 62.98 35.26
CA ALA A 119 27.02 64.38 35.30
C ALA A 119 26.38 65.22 34.17
N GLU A 120 25.97 64.58 33.07
CA GLU A 120 25.24 65.17 31.94
C GLU A 120 23.71 65.14 32.17
N TRP A 121 23.21 64.26 33.05
CA TRP A 121 21.80 64.17 33.44
C TRP A 121 21.49 64.98 34.71
N LYS A 122 21.40 66.31 34.56
CA LYS A 122 21.14 67.25 35.66
C LYS A 122 20.37 68.48 35.17
N ALA A 123 19.94 69.32 36.12
CA ALA A 123 19.29 70.60 35.81
C ALA A 123 20.11 71.44 34.82
N GLY A 124 19.45 71.98 33.80
CA GLY A 124 20.06 72.64 32.63
C GLY A 124 20.23 71.74 31.40
N ASN A 125 20.02 70.42 31.53
CA ASN A 125 19.74 69.55 30.39
C ASN A 125 18.24 69.65 30.04
N THR A 126 17.90 69.98 28.81
CA THR A 126 16.51 70.19 28.38
C THR A 126 15.60 68.99 28.64
N ALA A 127 16.08 67.77 28.38
CA ALA A 127 15.29 66.54 28.63
C ALA A 127 15.09 66.30 30.13
N TYR A 128 16.14 66.54 30.94
CA TYR A 128 16.06 66.50 32.40
C TYR A 128 15.04 67.52 32.92
N ASP A 129 15.15 68.79 32.53
CA ASP A 129 14.26 69.86 33.02
C ASP A 129 12.80 69.60 32.64
N ASN A 130 12.56 69.06 31.45
CA ASN A 130 11.22 68.66 31.01
C ASN A 130 10.62 67.50 31.81
N LEU A 131 11.43 66.59 32.34
CA LEU A 131 10.96 65.46 33.17
C LEU A 131 10.85 65.82 34.66
N TYR A 132 11.82 66.55 35.20
CA TYR A 132 11.92 66.83 36.64
C TYR A 132 11.21 68.13 37.04
N ASN A 133 11.31 69.19 36.23
CA ASN A 133 10.82 70.52 36.58
C ASN A 133 9.47 70.84 35.94
N ASN A 134 9.29 70.47 34.67
CA ASN A 134 8.11 70.90 33.89
C ASN A 134 7.01 69.83 33.82
N TRP A 135 7.38 68.54 33.85
CA TRP A 135 6.49 67.42 33.51
C TRP A 135 5.75 67.72 32.20
N ASP A 136 6.50 67.77 31.10
CA ASP A 136 6.11 68.34 29.80
C ASP A 136 4.87 67.75 29.09
N GLY A 137 4.21 66.76 29.68
CA GLY A 137 3.03 66.09 29.14
C GLY A 137 3.35 64.82 28.35
N SER A 138 4.63 64.43 28.23
CA SER A 138 5.02 63.17 27.56
C SER A 138 4.38 61.94 28.21
N PHE A 139 4.09 62.03 29.51
CA PHE A 139 3.60 60.95 30.36
C PHE A 139 2.34 61.36 31.12
N GLU A 140 1.28 60.55 31.00
CA GLU A 140 0.01 60.72 31.71
C GLU A 140 -0.23 59.51 32.63
N PHE A 141 -0.57 59.75 33.90
CA PHE A 141 -1.02 58.66 34.78
C PHE A 141 -2.47 58.34 34.46
N ARG A 142 -2.70 57.14 33.92
CA ARG A 142 -4.04 56.66 33.55
C ARG A 142 -4.79 56.12 34.76
N TYR A 143 -4.02 55.54 35.67
CA TYR A 143 -4.42 55.37 37.05
C TYR A 143 -3.20 55.33 37.94
N ASP A 144 -3.35 55.84 39.14
CA ASP A 144 -2.29 56.06 40.12
C ASP A 144 -2.62 55.44 41.48
N CYS A 145 -3.58 54.48 41.49
CA CYS A 145 -4.15 53.83 42.68
C CYS A 145 -4.21 54.75 43.88
N CYS A 146 -4.82 55.91 43.71
CA CYS A 146 -4.99 56.90 44.76
C CYS A 146 -6.13 56.54 45.73
N GLY A 147 -6.37 55.24 45.93
CA GLY A 147 -7.45 54.72 46.76
C GLY A 147 -8.81 55.06 46.18
N ASP A 148 -9.10 54.62 44.95
CA ASP A 148 -10.45 54.71 44.39
C ASP A 148 -11.07 53.30 44.36
N SER A 149 -12.35 53.17 44.74
CA SER A 149 -13.09 51.92 44.58
C SER A 149 -13.29 51.59 43.11
N LYS A 150 -13.64 50.32 42.78
CA LYS A 150 -13.84 49.85 41.40
C LYS A 150 -14.85 50.66 40.55
N ASP A 151 -15.67 51.50 41.19
CA ASP A 151 -16.66 52.39 40.58
C ASP A 151 -16.18 53.84 40.41
N GLY A 152 -14.90 54.13 40.68
CA GLY A 152 -14.30 55.46 40.54
C GLY A 152 -14.58 56.40 41.72
N SER A 153 -15.15 55.90 42.83
CA SER A 153 -15.36 56.72 44.03
C SER A 153 -14.07 56.84 44.86
N ALA A 154 -13.71 58.07 45.24
CA ALA A 154 -12.50 58.33 46.00
C ALA A 154 -12.63 57.86 47.46
N ILE A 155 -11.72 56.98 47.88
CA ILE A 155 -11.58 56.47 49.25
C ILE A 155 -10.45 57.16 50.03
N SER A 156 -9.65 58.01 49.38
CA SER A 156 -8.56 58.79 50.01
C SER A 156 -8.68 60.31 49.77
N THR A 157 -7.99 61.11 50.60
CA THR A 157 -7.98 62.58 50.52
C THR A 157 -7.05 63.09 49.41
N ASP A 158 -7.35 64.26 48.84
CA ASP A 158 -6.53 64.89 47.78
C ASP A 158 -5.03 65.01 48.14
N GLU A 159 -4.71 65.21 49.42
CA GLU A 159 -3.33 65.26 49.93
C GLU A 159 -2.61 63.91 49.82
N GLU A 160 -3.28 62.80 50.15
CA GLU A 160 -2.69 61.46 50.02
C GLU A 160 -2.58 61.07 48.53
N LYS A 161 -3.54 61.48 47.69
CA LYS A 161 -3.45 61.30 46.23
C LYS A 161 -2.20 61.98 45.66
N GLU A 162 -1.92 63.22 46.05
CA GLU A 162 -0.76 63.97 45.55
C GLU A 162 0.58 63.39 46.03
N LYS A 163 0.62 62.86 47.26
CA LYS A 163 1.78 62.15 47.80
C LYS A 163 2.07 60.86 47.03
N ILE A 164 1.04 60.06 46.73
CA ILE A 164 1.18 58.84 45.92
C ILE A 164 1.66 59.20 44.51
N ARG A 165 1.05 60.21 43.86
CA ARG A 165 1.50 60.71 42.55
C ARG A 165 2.96 61.15 42.55
N THR A 166 3.40 61.82 43.61
CA THR A 166 4.79 62.26 43.75
C THR A 166 5.75 61.07 43.82
N ASN A 167 5.40 60.03 44.58
CA ASN A 167 6.20 58.80 44.65
C ASN A 167 6.23 58.06 43.30
N ASN A 168 5.07 57.93 42.63
CA ASN A 168 4.98 57.27 41.33
C ASN A 168 5.81 58.00 40.26
N ARG A 169 5.78 59.35 40.26
CA ARG A 169 6.67 60.17 39.40
C ARG A 169 8.13 59.90 39.68
N GLN A 170 8.53 59.74 40.95
CA GLN A 170 9.92 59.45 41.29
C GLN A 170 10.35 58.06 40.79
N ILE A 171 9.51 57.03 40.96
CA ILE A 171 9.78 55.68 40.42
C ILE A 171 9.98 55.73 38.90
N TRP A 172 9.11 56.44 38.17
CA TRP A 172 9.26 56.62 36.73
C TRP A 172 10.54 57.36 36.36
N ARG A 173 10.91 58.41 37.11
CA ARG A 173 12.15 59.16 36.92
C ARG A 173 13.39 58.31 37.14
N ASP A 174 13.40 57.47 38.17
CA ASP A 174 14.52 56.58 38.47
C ASP A 174 14.68 55.52 37.37
N PHE A 175 13.57 54.99 36.85
CA PHE A 175 13.59 54.11 35.68
C PHE A 175 14.14 54.83 34.45
N TYR A 176 13.64 56.03 34.14
CA TYR A 176 14.11 56.84 33.01
C TYR A 176 15.60 57.15 33.13
N GLU A 177 16.08 57.56 34.31
CA GLU A 177 17.50 57.81 34.57
C GLU A 177 18.33 56.53 34.35
N PHE A 178 17.87 55.37 34.85
CA PHE A 178 18.53 54.09 34.60
C PHE A 178 18.68 53.82 33.10
N ILE A 179 17.62 54.00 32.31
CA ILE A 179 17.64 53.80 30.85
C ILE A 179 18.69 54.68 30.17
N VAL A 180 18.79 55.95 30.54
CA VAL A 180 19.66 56.91 29.83
C VAL A 180 21.08 56.99 30.38
N THR A 181 21.33 56.55 31.63
CA THR A 181 22.64 56.72 32.29
C THR A 181 23.41 55.44 32.65
N SER A 182 22.75 54.28 32.70
CA SER A 182 23.45 53.02 33.02
C SER A 182 24.49 52.66 31.96
N SER A 183 25.58 51.99 32.36
CA SER A 183 26.52 51.42 31.38
C SER A 183 25.83 50.36 30.52
N ASP A 184 26.40 50.03 29.36
CA ASP A 184 25.81 49.02 28.47
C ASP A 184 25.75 47.63 29.12
N GLU A 185 26.75 47.29 29.91
CA GLU A 185 26.79 46.04 30.67
C GLU A 185 25.73 46.04 31.78
N ASP A 186 25.61 47.14 32.53
CA ASP A 186 24.59 47.28 33.58
C ASP A 186 23.17 47.29 33.01
N PHE A 187 22.96 47.90 31.85
CA PHE A 187 21.65 47.91 31.19
C PHE A 187 21.19 46.48 30.87
N VAL A 188 22.06 45.68 30.24
CA VAL A 188 21.73 44.31 29.87
C VAL A 188 21.51 43.43 31.11
N ALA A 189 22.30 43.64 32.17
CA ALA A 189 22.22 42.88 33.41
C ALA A 189 20.98 43.23 34.25
N HIS A 190 20.65 44.53 34.34
CA HIS A 190 19.69 45.07 35.31
C HIS A 190 18.39 45.62 34.69
N LEU A 191 18.18 45.50 33.37
CA LEU A 191 16.87 45.87 32.79
C LEU A 191 15.72 45.08 33.44
N GLY A 192 15.93 43.80 33.75
CA GLY A 192 14.96 42.94 34.45
C GLY A 192 14.67 43.34 35.90
N ASP A 193 15.47 44.23 36.49
CA ASP A 193 15.22 44.80 37.81
C ASP A 193 14.14 45.88 37.74
N TRP A 194 13.90 46.46 36.57
CA TRP A 194 12.89 47.49 36.36
C TRP A 194 11.66 47.00 35.61
N VAL A 195 11.81 46.05 34.70
CA VAL A 195 10.73 45.59 33.81
C VAL A 195 10.57 44.08 33.82
N ILE A 196 9.39 43.59 33.45
CA ILE A 196 9.22 42.20 33.05
C ILE A 196 9.87 42.02 31.68
N LYS A 197 11.11 41.54 31.68
CA LYS A 197 12.00 41.43 30.52
C LYS A 197 11.33 40.71 29.34
N GLU A 198 10.58 39.65 29.60
CA GLU A 198 9.87 38.87 28.59
C GLU A 198 8.86 39.74 27.83
N THR A 199 8.07 40.54 28.56
CA THR A 199 7.05 41.44 27.97
C THR A 199 7.70 42.55 27.16
N THR A 200 8.76 43.17 27.66
CA THR A 200 9.44 44.29 27.00
C THR A 200 10.13 43.84 25.70
N LEU A 201 10.80 42.68 25.72
CA LEU A 201 11.43 42.11 24.52
C LEU A 201 10.38 41.65 23.51
N TYR A 202 9.30 41.00 23.96
CA TYR A 202 8.20 40.60 23.09
C TYR A 202 7.52 41.83 22.45
N PHE A 203 7.27 42.88 23.23
CA PHE A 203 6.70 44.14 22.74
C PHE A 203 7.58 44.78 21.66
N TYR A 204 8.90 44.81 21.87
CA TYR A 204 9.84 45.24 20.83
C TYR A 204 9.71 44.37 19.57
N LEU A 205 9.67 43.04 19.69
CA LEU A 205 9.57 42.16 18.53
C LEU A 205 8.25 42.29 17.77
N VAL A 206 7.11 42.40 18.46
CA VAL A 206 5.78 42.60 17.84
C VAL A 206 5.74 43.91 17.06
N THR A 207 6.18 45.00 17.70
CA THR A 207 6.19 46.32 17.06
C THR A 207 7.14 46.37 15.86
N LEU A 208 8.27 45.66 15.92
CA LEU A 208 9.19 45.51 14.79
C LEU A 208 8.58 44.65 13.67
N ARG A 209 8.10 43.45 14.00
CA ARG A 209 7.57 42.45 13.05
C ARG A 209 6.43 43.00 12.21
N TYR A 210 5.61 43.85 12.78
CA TYR A 210 4.44 44.41 12.12
C TYR A 210 4.61 45.88 11.69
N SER A 211 5.82 46.42 11.83
CA SER A 211 6.17 47.80 11.45
C SER A 211 5.24 48.86 12.09
N MET A 212 5.04 48.74 13.40
CA MET A 212 4.17 49.63 14.18
C MET A 212 4.84 50.98 14.44
N ILE A 213 4.27 52.02 13.87
CA ILE A 213 4.89 53.35 13.77
C ILE A 213 4.92 54.06 15.12
N ASP A 214 3.82 53.97 15.87
CA ASP A 214 3.58 54.77 17.07
C ASP A 214 3.80 54.03 18.37
N ASN A 215 3.57 52.72 18.40
CA ASN A 215 3.46 51.90 19.62
C ASN A 215 4.73 51.86 20.51
N ARG A 216 5.79 52.57 20.18
CA ARG A 216 7.03 52.70 20.98
C ARG A 216 7.27 54.10 21.55
N ALA A 217 6.56 55.11 21.07
CA ALA A 217 6.63 56.50 21.54
C ALA A 217 5.23 57.09 21.83
N LYS A 218 4.18 56.28 21.65
CA LYS A 218 2.77 56.54 21.96
C LYS A 218 2.04 55.21 22.02
N ASN A 219 0.79 55.16 22.47
CA ASN A 219 -0.07 53.97 22.40
C ASN A 219 0.54 52.75 23.14
N VAL A 220 1.27 53.04 24.22
CA VAL A 220 1.93 52.07 25.09
C VAL A 220 1.72 52.49 26.54
N PHE A 221 1.44 51.50 27.38
CA PHE A 221 1.05 51.71 28.77
C PHE A 221 1.99 50.92 29.69
N PRO A 222 3.13 51.49 30.12
CA PRO A 222 3.96 50.91 31.16
C PRO A 222 3.19 50.85 32.48
N HIS A 223 3.07 49.65 33.01
CA HIS A 223 2.28 49.35 34.19
C HIS A 223 3.17 48.81 35.32
N TRP A 224 3.24 49.56 36.42
CA TRP A 224 4.04 49.22 37.58
C TRP A 224 3.20 48.41 38.57
N ALA A 225 3.50 47.13 38.73
CA ALA A 225 2.78 46.24 39.65
C ALA A 225 3.71 45.27 40.38
N LYS A 226 3.22 44.71 41.48
CA LYS A 226 3.92 43.64 42.20
C LYS A 226 3.84 42.35 41.41
N HIS A 227 4.98 41.77 41.06
CA HIS A 227 5.06 40.50 40.33
C HIS A 227 5.70 39.40 41.16
N TYR A 228 6.63 39.78 42.04
CA TYR A 228 7.39 38.85 42.86
C TYR A 228 7.04 39.02 44.34
N MET A 229 6.97 37.91 45.04
CA MET A 229 6.85 37.85 46.50
C MET A 229 7.99 37.03 47.08
N SER A 230 8.51 37.46 48.22
CA SER A 230 9.36 36.59 49.04
C SER A 230 8.55 35.43 49.61
N THR A 231 9.22 34.36 49.99
CA THR A 231 8.64 33.22 50.68
C THR A 231 7.89 33.65 51.95
N SER A 232 8.41 34.67 52.67
CA SER A 232 7.74 35.26 53.83
C SER A 232 6.45 36.00 53.47
N GLU A 233 6.47 36.85 52.45
CA GLU A 233 5.29 37.60 52.03
C GLU A 233 4.21 36.67 51.46
N ALA A 234 4.62 35.61 50.75
CA ALA A 234 3.69 34.60 50.25
C ALA A 234 2.97 33.85 51.38
N ALA A 235 3.68 33.54 52.48
CA ALA A 235 3.08 32.91 53.65
C ALA A 235 2.06 33.83 54.35
N GLU A 236 2.32 35.14 54.39
CA GLU A 236 1.39 36.14 54.92
C GLU A 236 0.18 36.39 54.01
N ALA A 237 0.39 36.35 52.68
CA ALA A 237 -0.65 36.58 51.69
C ALA A 237 -1.66 35.43 51.56
N GLY A 238 -1.34 34.23 52.06
CA GLY A 238 -2.19 33.04 51.99
C GLY A 238 -2.58 32.69 50.55
N ASP A 239 -3.87 32.46 50.29
CA ASP A 239 -4.36 32.11 48.96
C ASP A 239 -4.06 33.18 47.89
N LYS A 240 -3.86 34.45 48.27
CA LYS A 240 -3.52 35.52 47.31
C LYS A 240 -2.11 35.37 46.72
N ALA A 241 -1.22 34.60 47.37
CA ALA A 241 0.14 34.36 46.87
C ALA A 241 0.14 33.69 45.48
N GLN A 242 -0.91 32.96 45.12
CA GLN A 242 -1.04 32.28 43.83
C GLN A 242 -1.02 33.23 42.61
N TYR A 243 -1.30 34.53 42.81
CA TYR A 243 -1.29 35.53 41.75
C TYR A 243 0.11 36.06 41.43
N TYR A 244 1.11 35.75 42.25
CA TYR A 244 2.48 36.27 42.14
C TYR A 244 3.48 35.14 41.90
N THR A 245 4.68 35.48 41.46
CA THR A 245 5.80 34.54 41.36
C THR A 245 6.59 34.59 42.66
N ILE A 246 6.83 33.44 43.30
CA ILE A 246 7.60 33.38 44.55
C ILE A 246 9.09 33.34 44.22
N ASP A 247 9.81 34.42 44.52
CA ASP A 247 11.25 34.56 44.30
C ASP A 247 11.83 35.60 45.28
N ASP A 248 12.60 35.13 46.27
CA ASP A 248 13.17 35.97 47.32
C ASP A 248 14.15 37.02 46.78
N ASN A 249 14.92 36.70 45.72
CA ASN A 249 15.91 37.62 45.16
C ASN A 249 15.23 38.72 44.34
N ALA A 250 14.27 38.35 43.50
CA ALA A 250 13.51 39.32 42.72
C ALA A 250 12.63 40.22 43.61
N ALA A 251 12.06 39.65 44.68
CA ALA A 251 11.28 40.39 45.67
C ALA A 251 12.11 41.40 46.47
N ALA A 252 13.39 41.12 46.74
CA ALA A 252 14.28 42.07 47.42
C ALA A 252 14.53 43.36 46.61
N ILE A 253 14.35 43.31 45.29
CA ILE A 253 14.57 44.42 44.37
C ILE A 253 13.23 45.15 44.15
N HIS A 254 13.19 46.44 44.48
CA HIS A 254 11.97 47.28 44.43
C HIS A 254 10.74 46.64 45.11
N ASN A 255 10.94 45.81 46.14
CA ASN A 255 9.88 45.05 46.82
C ASN A 255 9.06 44.14 45.88
N GLY A 256 9.69 43.62 44.81
CA GLY A 256 9.07 42.73 43.83
C GLY A 256 8.23 43.42 42.76
N TYR A 257 8.25 44.75 42.66
CA TYR A 257 7.53 45.50 41.64
C TYR A 257 8.35 45.67 40.36
N ARG A 258 7.71 45.58 39.19
CA ARG A 258 8.30 45.82 37.87
C ARG A 258 7.29 46.50 36.95
N PHE A 259 7.77 47.10 35.87
CA PHE A 259 6.95 47.51 34.74
C PHE A 259 6.67 46.33 33.80
N ASP A 260 5.40 46.03 33.52
CA ASP A 260 5.00 45.30 32.32
C ASP A 260 4.43 46.26 31.25
N PHE A 261 4.67 45.96 29.97
CA PHE A 261 4.32 46.87 28.87
C PHE A 261 3.03 46.40 28.18
N TRP A 262 2.02 47.26 28.18
CA TRP A 262 0.74 46.98 27.54
C TRP A 262 0.59 47.70 26.21
N ALA A 263 0.02 46.98 25.23
CA ALA A 263 -0.24 47.50 23.89
C ALA A 263 -1.63 48.13 23.79
N TYR A 264 -1.73 49.21 23.02
CA TYR A 264 -2.97 49.89 22.71
C TYR A 264 -2.96 50.35 21.25
N ASP A 265 -4.13 50.54 20.64
CA ASP A 265 -4.31 51.18 19.33
C ASP A 265 -3.28 50.74 18.29
N MET A 266 -3.44 49.48 17.86
CA MET A 266 -2.56 48.76 16.94
C MET A 266 -3.15 48.75 15.51
N ASP A 267 -3.76 49.84 15.07
CA ASP A 267 -4.30 49.97 13.71
C ASP A 267 -3.22 50.33 12.66
N THR A 268 -2.11 50.93 13.09
CA THR A 268 -0.98 51.39 12.26
C THR A 268 0.13 50.33 12.13
N GLN A 269 -0.20 49.22 11.48
CA GLN A 269 0.71 48.10 11.22
C GLN A 269 0.50 47.53 9.82
N LEU A 270 1.34 46.57 9.40
CA LEU A 270 1.17 45.83 8.13
C LEU A 270 1.30 46.72 6.89
N GLY A 271 2.15 47.74 6.99
CA GLY A 271 2.38 48.73 5.94
C GLY A 271 1.41 49.92 5.94
N ILE A 272 0.49 49.99 6.92
CA ILE A 272 -0.49 51.07 7.08
C ILE A 272 0.10 52.18 7.97
N ASN A 273 0.00 53.43 7.52
CA ASN A 273 0.38 54.60 8.33
C ASN A 273 -0.79 55.17 9.16
N ASN A 274 -0.52 56.21 9.95
CA ASN A 274 -1.50 56.91 10.80
C ASN A 274 -2.67 57.56 10.02
N SER A 275 -2.52 57.73 8.72
CA SER A 275 -3.58 58.22 7.83
C SER A 275 -4.45 57.10 7.25
N GLY A 276 -4.12 55.83 7.51
CA GLY A 276 -4.77 54.65 6.94
C GLY A 276 -4.24 54.27 5.54
N GLU A 277 -3.15 54.87 5.09
CA GLU A 277 -2.59 54.74 3.74
C GLU A 277 -1.60 53.56 3.69
N LEU A 278 -1.63 52.79 2.61
CA LEU A 278 -0.71 51.66 2.37
C LEU A 278 0.62 52.16 1.77
N VAL A 279 1.47 52.77 2.60
CA VAL A 279 2.66 53.49 2.14
C VAL A 279 3.99 52.77 2.40
N PHE A 280 4.02 51.82 3.35
CA PHE A 280 5.27 51.14 3.71
C PHE A 280 5.32 49.71 3.16
N PRO A 281 6.38 49.36 2.40
CA PRO A 281 6.61 47.97 2.03
C PRO A 281 7.00 47.13 3.26
N TYR A 282 7.09 45.81 3.09
CA TYR A 282 7.68 44.93 4.09
C TYR A 282 9.19 45.20 4.24
N GLY A 283 9.82 44.59 5.24
CA GLY A 283 11.26 44.66 5.52
C GLY A 283 11.72 45.93 6.22
N LYS A 284 10.79 46.76 6.71
CA LYS A 284 11.09 48.01 7.42
C LYS A 284 11.47 47.77 8.88
N GLU A 285 12.54 48.43 9.32
CA GLU A 285 13.09 48.40 10.66
C GLU A 285 13.10 49.80 11.30
N ASP A 286 13.32 49.87 12.61
CA ASP A 286 13.30 51.12 13.37
C ASP A 286 14.40 52.13 12.98
N THR A 287 15.42 51.70 12.25
CA THR A 287 16.45 52.59 11.67
C THR A 287 16.10 53.13 10.28
N ASP A 288 15.01 52.65 9.65
CA ASP A 288 14.68 53.01 8.27
C ASP A 288 13.90 54.33 8.20
N TYR A 289 14.13 55.05 7.11
CA TYR A 289 13.39 56.27 6.77
C TYR A 289 12.15 55.96 5.92
N LYS A 290 11.18 56.88 5.92
CA LYS A 290 9.95 56.76 5.11
C LYS A 290 10.27 56.58 3.62
N GLU A 291 11.27 57.32 3.13
CA GLU A 291 11.90 57.11 1.83
C GLU A 291 13.30 56.51 2.03
N ASP A 292 13.58 55.36 1.40
CA ASP A 292 14.84 54.62 1.55
C ASP A 292 16.06 55.54 1.32
N GLY A 293 16.95 55.57 2.31
CA GLY A 293 18.19 56.36 2.26
C GLY A 293 18.02 57.88 2.37
N LYS A 294 16.82 58.41 2.65
CA LYS A 294 16.58 59.86 2.77
C LYS A 294 16.19 60.28 4.20
N PRO A 295 17.15 60.75 5.02
CA PRO A 295 16.88 61.21 6.38
C PRO A 295 15.81 62.31 6.47
N SER A 296 15.72 63.19 5.45
CA SER A 296 14.73 64.28 5.42
C SER A 296 13.27 63.82 5.36
N SER A 297 13.02 62.54 5.05
CA SER A 297 11.67 61.97 5.07
C SER A 297 11.20 61.58 6.48
N GLY A 298 12.10 61.61 7.47
CA GLY A 298 11.86 61.12 8.83
C GLY A 298 11.88 59.59 8.92
N TYR A 299 12.00 59.07 10.13
CA TYR A 299 11.96 57.63 10.37
C TYR A 299 10.56 57.04 10.11
N VAL A 300 10.52 55.76 9.76
CA VAL A 300 9.26 54.99 9.71
C VAL A 300 8.65 54.88 11.10
N PHE A 301 9.48 54.64 12.11
CA PHE A 301 9.05 54.53 13.51
C PHE A 301 9.26 55.87 14.20
N ASN A 302 8.23 56.41 14.83
CA ASN A 302 8.35 57.68 15.56
C ASN A 302 9.24 57.57 16.82
N ALA A 303 9.49 56.34 17.27
CA ALA A 303 10.40 56.03 18.38
C ALA A 303 11.80 55.56 17.94
N ALA A 304 12.19 55.77 16.67
CA ALA A 304 13.47 55.29 16.12
C ALA A 304 14.71 55.71 16.93
N GLU A 305 14.64 56.90 17.53
CA GLU A 305 15.72 57.48 18.34
C GLU A 305 15.55 57.22 19.84
N SER A 306 14.60 56.36 20.22
CA SER A 306 14.30 56.16 21.63
C SER A 306 15.42 55.41 22.34
N THR A 307 15.96 56.00 23.42
CA THR A 307 17.09 55.39 24.13
C THR A 307 16.77 53.98 24.64
N LEU A 308 15.57 53.73 25.18
CA LEU A 308 15.16 52.40 25.61
C LEU A 308 15.23 51.37 24.47
N TRP A 309 14.61 51.70 23.34
CA TRP A 309 14.49 50.78 22.22
C TRP A 309 15.78 50.63 21.42
N CYS A 310 16.56 51.71 21.28
CA CYS A 310 17.90 51.68 20.71
C CYS A 310 18.83 50.75 21.52
N ARG A 311 18.82 50.85 22.85
CA ARG A 311 19.66 49.99 23.69
C ARG A 311 19.21 48.52 23.66
N ILE A 312 17.90 48.25 23.61
CA ILE A 312 17.40 46.89 23.39
C ILE A 312 17.85 46.35 22.03
N ARG A 313 17.72 47.13 20.96
CA ARG A 313 18.20 46.77 19.62
C ARG A 313 19.70 46.52 19.63
N ASP A 314 20.50 47.43 20.17
CA ASP A 314 21.96 47.39 19.97
C ASP A 314 22.65 46.41 20.91
N LEU A 315 22.14 46.24 22.15
CA LEU A 315 22.83 45.48 23.21
C LEU A 315 22.21 44.10 23.48
N MET A 316 20.96 43.86 23.06
CA MET A 316 20.20 42.64 23.45
C MET A 316 19.84 41.73 22.28
N GLN A 317 20.60 41.77 21.18
CA GLN A 317 20.37 40.92 20.00
C GLN A 317 20.24 39.42 20.31
N PRO A 318 21.09 38.78 21.14
CA PRO A 318 20.91 37.37 21.51
C PRO A 318 19.58 37.11 22.23
N GLN A 319 19.16 38.00 23.14
CA GLN A 319 17.92 37.87 23.89
C GLN A 319 16.70 38.07 22.98
N LEU A 320 16.75 39.01 22.03
CA LEU A 320 15.72 39.19 21.00
C LEU A 320 15.61 37.96 20.09
N ARG A 321 16.75 37.40 19.66
CA ARG A 321 16.79 36.17 18.85
C ARG A 321 16.20 34.98 19.59
N ASN A 322 16.52 34.83 20.87
CA ASN A 322 15.97 33.78 21.71
C ASN A 322 14.46 33.96 21.91
N MET A 323 14.00 35.18 22.21
CA MET A 323 12.59 35.48 22.39
C MET A 323 11.77 35.21 21.12
N TYR A 324 12.28 35.63 19.95
CA TYR A 324 11.60 35.40 18.67
C TYR A 324 11.42 33.91 18.37
N GLN A 325 12.37 33.06 18.78
CA GLN A 325 12.32 31.61 18.60
C GLN A 325 11.53 30.88 19.70
N SER A 326 11.33 31.46 20.88
CA SER A 326 10.74 30.78 22.04
C SER A 326 9.23 30.92 22.16
N VAL A 327 8.63 31.92 21.51
CA VAL A 327 7.17 32.08 21.48
C VAL A 327 6.52 31.03 20.57
N ASP A 328 5.22 30.82 20.73
CA ASP A 328 4.46 29.87 19.91
C ASP A 328 4.68 30.15 18.40
N ALA A 329 4.87 29.10 17.61
CA ALA A 329 5.15 29.24 16.17
C ALA A 329 4.02 29.97 15.42
N ASN A 330 2.77 29.91 15.89
CA ASN A 330 1.66 30.64 15.30
C ASN A 330 1.74 32.15 15.53
N CYS A 331 2.56 32.62 16.49
CA CYS A 331 2.81 34.04 16.74
C CYS A 331 3.38 34.75 15.51
N TRP A 332 4.25 34.07 14.74
CA TRP A 332 4.91 34.65 13.58
C TRP A 332 4.45 34.10 12.23
N SER A 333 3.67 33.00 12.25
CA SER A 333 3.15 32.35 11.05
C SER A 333 2.28 33.29 10.21
N ASP A 334 2.75 33.56 8.99
CA ASP A 334 2.01 34.26 7.95
C ASP A 334 0.69 33.55 7.64
N THR A 335 0.72 32.22 7.48
CA THR A 335 -0.47 31.43 7.13
C THR A 335 -1.52 31.50 8.22
N HIS A 336 -1.13 31.36 9.50
CA HIS A 336 -2.06 31.48 10.62
C HIS A 336 -2.71 32.86 10.66
N LEU A 337 -1.90 33.93 10.57
CA LEU A 337 -2.39 35.31 10.62
C LEU A 337 -3.33 35.61 9.44
N ILE A 338 -2.96 35.24 8.21
CA ILE A 338 -3.81 35.45 7.02
C ILE A 338 -5.16 34.74 7.21
N ASN A 339 -5.16 33.53 7.76
CA ASN A 339 -6.38 32.78 8.01
C ASN A 339 -7.25 33.39 9.11
N GLU A 340 -6.65 33.90 10.20
CA GLU A 340 -7.39 34.65 11.22
C GLU A 340 -8.06 35.91 10.65
N TYR A 341 -7.35 36.67 9.81
CA TYR A 341 -7.92 37.84 9.14
C TYR A 341 -9.08 37.47 8.21
N LYS A 342 -8.95 36.38 7.43
CA LYS A 342 -10.05 35.87 6.60
C LYS A 342 -11.24 35.44 7.44
N ALA A 343 -11.00 34.65 8.50
CA ALA A 343 -12.05 34.18 9.39
C ALA A 343 -12.78 35.35 10.06
N TRP A 344 -12.04 36.37 10.50
CA TRP A 344 -12.60 37.56 11.12
C TRP A 344 -13.47 38.38 10.17
N GLN A 345 -13.03 38.58 8.92
CA GLN A 345 -13.79 39.31 7.90
C GLN A 345 -15.03 38.54 7.42
N ASN A 346 -14.96 37.22 7.36
CA ASN A 346 -16.04 36.34 6.91
C ASN A 346 -17.19 36.21 7.93
N GLN A 347 -17.06 36.76 9.14
CA GLN A 347 -18.17 36.79 10.11
C GLN A 347 -19.32 37.71 9.65
N PHE A 348 -19.07 38.66 8.75
CA PHE A 348 -20.09 39.54 8.21
C PHE A 348 -20.57 39.07 6.83
N PRO A 349 -21.88 38.95 6.60
CA PRO A 349 -22.45 38.70 5.27
C PRO A 349 -22.10 39.80 4.27
N GLU A 350 -21.98 39.43 2.98
CA GLU A 350 -21.62 40.36 1.90
C GLU A 350 -22.56 41.56 1.77
N GLU A 351 -23.86 41.38 2.04
CA GLU A 351 -24.83 42.48 1.98
C GLU A 351 -24.55 43.55 3.05
N LEU A 352 -24.11 43.16 4.24
CA LEU A 352 -23.73 44.13 5.28
C LEU A 352 -22.42 44.84 4.91
N TRP A 353 -21.49 44.14 4.26
CA TRP A 353 -20.29 44.76 3.70
C TRP A 353 -20.63 45.81 2.64
N ARG A 354 -21.60 45.52 1.76
CA ARG A 354 -22.11 46.47 0.76
C ARG A 354 -22.70 47.71 1.42
N LEU A 355 -23.53 47.55 2.45
CA LEU A 355 -24.13 48.66 3.19
C LEU A 355 -23.09 49.50 3.94
N HIS A 356 -22.12 48.85 4.59
CA HIS A 356 -21.00 49.54 5.24
C HIS A 356 -20.20 50.37 4.23
N TYR A 357 -19.92 49.79 3.06
CA TYR A 357 -19.20 50.48 2.00
C TYR A 357 -19.96 51.68 1.45
N ASP A 358 -21.25 51.51 1.16
CA ASP A 358 -22.11 52.59 0.67
C ASP A 358 -22.14 53.78 1.65
N ARG A 359 -22.29 53.47 2.95
CA ARG A 359 -22.42 54.47 4.01
C ARG A 359 -21.12 55.21 4.34
N LEU A 360 -20.02 54.50 4.59
CA LEU A 360 -18.79 55.12 5.06
C LEU A 360 -17.92 55.66 3.92
N TYR A 361 -17.88 54.95 2.80
CA TYR A 361 -16.91 55.22 1.73
C TYR A 361 -17.56 55.83 0.48
N PHE A 362 -18.64 55.24 -0.04
CA PHE A 362 -19.23 55.73 -1.28
C PHE A 362 -19.99 57.05 -1.10
N ARG A 363 -20.66 57.24 0.05
CA ARG A 363 -21.32 58.50 0.39
C ARG A 363 -20.34 59.66 0.55
N THR A 364 -19.24 59.46 1.27
CA THR A 364 -18.19 60.48 1.47
C THR A 364 -17.50 60.83 0.15
N TYR A 365 -17.31 59.83 -0.72
CA TYR A 365 -16.86 60.04 -2.09
C TYR A 365 -17.83 60.90 -2.91
N ARG A 366 -19.13 60.60 -2.90
CA ARG A 366 -20.16 61.40 -3.59
C ARG A 366 -20.26 62.84 -3.06
N ALA A 367 -19.87 63.06 -1.80
CA ALA A 367 -19.77 64.39 -1.20
C ALA A 367 -18.48 65.15 -1.59
N GLY A 368 -17.61 64.58 -2.42
CA GLY A 368 -16.42 65.22 -2.99
C GLY A 368 -15.08 64.82 -2.36
N THR A 369 -15.06 63.91 -1.38
CA THR A 369 -13.81 63.43 -0.76
C THR A 369 -13.26 62.20 -1.48
N VAL A 370 -12.16 62.36 -2.22
CA VAL A 370 -11.54 61.28 -3.01
C VAL A 370 -10.51 60.45 -2.26
N ARG A 371 -10.13 60.89 -1.05
CA ARG A 371 -9.01 60.36 -0.26
C ARG A 371 -9.02 58.84 -0.12
N PHE A 372 -10.15 58.26 0.30
CA PHE A 372 -10.29 56.82 0.47
C PHE A 372 -10.07 56.04 -0.84
N LEU A 373 -10.59 56.55 -1.97
CA LEU A 373 -10.40 55.89 -3.26
C LEU A 373 -8.97 56.02 -3.80
N GLN A 374 -8.29 57.14 -3.54
CA GLN A 374 -6.94 57.40 -4.04
C GLN A 374 -5.83 56.75 -3.20
N GLU A 375 -5.99 56.75 -1.87
CA GLU A 375 -4.91 56.41 -0.94
C GLU A 375 -5.15 55.07 -0.21
N MET A 376 -6.40 54.57 -0.14
CA MET A 376 -6.78 53.39 0.65
C MET A 376 -7.36 52.23 -0.19
N MET A 377 -7.89 52.47 -1.40
CA MET A 377 -8.47 51.43 -2.29
C MET A 377 -7.49 50.87 -3.34
N ASN A 378 -6.33 50.37 -2.91
CA ASN A 378 -5.34 49.74 -3.81
C ASN A 378 -5.64 48.24 -4.06
N GLY A 379 -6.89 47.92 -4.41
CA GLY A 379 -7.37 46.54 -4.61
C GLY A 379 -7.95 45.90 -3.35
N ARG A 380 -8.02 44.56 -3.31
CA ARG A 380 -8.55 43.84 -2.13
C ARG A 380 -7.49 43.85 -1.02
N GLY A 381 -7.80 44.45 0.12
CA GLY A 381 -6.87 44.55 1.26
C GLY A 381 -6.32 43.19 1.76
N ILE A 382 -7.05 42.10 1.55
CA ILE A 382 -6.58 40.74 1.88
C ILE A 382 -5.40 40.27 1.02
N TYR A 383 -5.27 40.77 -0.22
CA TYR A 383 -4.14 40.42 -1.09
C TYR A 383 -2.88 41.17 -0.68
N HIS A 384 -3.01 42.45 -0.34
CA HIS A 384 -1.94 43.22 0.28
C HIS A 384 -1.46 42.51 1.55
N LEU A 385 -2.38 42.19 2.47
CA LEU A 385 -2.07 41.47 3.70
C LEU A 385 -1.30 40.18 3.41
N ALA A 386 -1.82 39.34 2.51
CA ALA A 386 -1.21 38.04 2.25
C ALA A 386 0.19 38.15 1.63
N GLN A 387 0.42 39.11 0.74
CA GLN A 387 1.74 39.34 0.15
C GLN A 387 2.70 39.91 1.19
N TRP A 388 2.29 40.98 1.86
CA TRP A 388 3.10 41.67 2.87
C TRP A 388 3.51 40.70 3.98
N GLU A 389 2.60 39.87 4.48
CA GLU A 389 2.90 38.93 5.56
C GLU A 389 3.81 37.78 5.14
N ARG A 390 3.63 37.22 3.95
CA ARG A 390 4.52 36.15 3.44
C ARG A 390 5.97 36.62 3.32
N ASP A 391 6.16 37.85 2.88
CA ASP A 391 7.49 38.41 2.68
C ASP A 391 8.07 38.95 4.00
N GLN A 392 7.26 39.62 4.83
CA GLN A 392 7.68 40.08 6.15
C GLN A 392 8.05 38.92 7.08
N HIS A 393 7.30 37.81 7.00
CA HIS A 393 7.61 36.60 7.76
C HIS A 393 9.01 36.06 7.40
N ALA A 394 9.30 35.90 6.12
CA ALA A 394 10.62 35.47 5.65
C ALA A 394 11.72 36.46 6.04
N TYR A 395 11.45 37.76 5.92
CA TYR A 395 12.38 38.83 6.30
C TYR A 395 12.77 38.78 7.79
N MET A 396 11.78 38.78 8.69
CA MET A 396 12.02 38.76 10.13
C MET A 396 12.52 37.39 10.60
N GLY A 397 12.00 36.31 10.02
CA GLY A 397 12.46 34.95 10.26
C GLY A 397 13.93 34.79 9.93
N THR A 398 14.42 35.34 8.82
CA THR A 398 15.84 35.31 8.47
C THR A 398 16.68 36.20 9.39
N LYS A 399 16.24 37.42 9.72
CA LYS A 399 16.94 38.29 10.70
C LYS A 399 17.20 37.56 12.02
N PHE A 400 16.16 36.95 12.58
CA PHE A 400 16.23 36.25 13.86
C PHE A 400 16.56 34.75 13.74
N VAL A 401 16.76 34.22 12.52
CA VAL A 401 17.16 32.83 12.26
C VAL A 401 16.18 31.83 12.92
N HIS A 402 14.90 32.04 12.64
CA HIS A 402 13.78 31.24 13.14
C HIS A 402 13.84 29.78 12.63
N THR A 403 13.12 28.87 13.30
CA THR A 403 13.21 27.43 13.02
C THR A 403 12.64 27.03 11.66
N ASP A 404 11.60 27.70 11.18
CA ASP A 404 11.01 27.46 9.86
C ASP A 404 11.93 27.89 8.71
N VAL A 405 12.63 29.03 8.83
CA VAL A 405 13.61 29.46 7.82
C VAL A 405 14.85 28.57 7.81
N LYS A 406 15.21 27.95 8.95
CA LYS A 406 16.24 26.89 9.00
C LYS A 406 15.75 25.63 8.29
N SER A 407 14.45 25.31 8.40
CA SER A 407 13.88 24.16 7.73
C SER A 407 13.79 24.36 6.21
N ASP A 408 13.56 25.59 5.75
CA ASP A 408 13.66 26.01 4.35
C ASP A 408 15.12 26.29 3.99
N GLN A 409 15.93 25.26 3.81
CA GLN A 409 17.36 25.40 3.52
C GLN A 409 17.78 24.55 2.33
N ILE A 410 18.80 25.03 1.61
CA ILE A 410 19.62 24.18 0.74
C ILE A 410 20.93 23.85 1.44
N MET A 411 21.49 22.71 1.10
CA MET A 411 22.73 22.20 1.67
C MET A 411 23.64 21.75 0.54
N PHE A 412 24.91 22.10 0.64
CA PHE A 412 25.96 21.47 -0.16
C PHE A 412 27.22 21.32 0.67
N ARG A 413 27.98 20.26 0.40
CA ARG A 413 29.25 19.98 1.08
C ARG A 413 30.41 20.34 0.17
N CYS A 414 31.34 21.13 0.68
CA CYS A 414 32.49 21.63 -0.07
C CYS A 414 33.76 20.84 0.28
N ASN A 415 34.65 20.69 -0.71
CA ASN A 415 35.95 20.06 -0.53
C ASN A 415 37.11 20.94 -1.03
N THR A 416 38.31 20.73 -0.48
CA THR A 416 39.55 21.35 -0.93
C THR A 416 40.40 20.32 -1.67
N PRO A 417 40.37 20.29 -3.02
CA PRO A 417 41.28 19.44 -3.80
C PRO A 417 42.75 19.81 -3.60
N LYS A 418 43.63 18.80 -3.59
CA LYS A 418 45.09 18.96 -3.34
C LYS A 418 45.84 19.67 -4.47
N GLN A 419 45.40 19.49 -5.72
CA GLN A 419 46.02 20.07 -6.93
C GLN A 419 44.92 20.48 -7.91
N ALA A 420 44.38 21.68 -7.73
CA ALA A 420 43.26 22.18 -8.53
C ALA A 420 43.65 23.37 -9.42
N VAL A 421 43.18 23.33 -10.67
CA VAL A 421 43.41 24.39 -11.67
C VAL A 421 42.49 25.61 -11.43
N VAL A 422 41.29 25.38 -10.91
CA VAL A 422 40.44 26.42 -10.31
C VAL A 422 40.77 26.44 -8.81
N LYS A 423 41.23 27.58 -8.31
CA LYS A 423 41.60 27.67 -6.89
C LYS A 423 40.34 27.59 -6.04
N PRO A 424 40.31 26.78 -4.96
CA PRO A 424 39.16 26.73 -4.07
C PRO A 424 38.82 28.11 -3.50
N ASP A 425 37.55 28.49 -3.63
CA ASP A 425 36.96 29.72 -3.09
C ASP A 425 35.54 29.39 -2.61
N TYR A 426 35.26 29.79 -1.37
CA TYR A 426 34.02 29.50 -0.65
C TYR A 426 33.17 30.76 -0.40
N THR A 427 33.57 31.88 -1.01
CA THR A 427 32.79 33.11 -1.05
C THR A 427 31.55 32.87 -1.91
N LEU A 428 30.36 33.03 -1.33
CA LEU A 428 29.13 32.86 -2.08
C LEU A 428 28.63 34.23 -2.54
N LYS A 429 28.21 34.29 -3.80
CA LYS A 429 27.49 35.44 -4.34
C LYS A 429 26.04 35.03 -4.55
N ILE A 430 25.14 35.75 -3.89
CA ILE A 430 23.75 35.35 -3.73
C ILE A 430 22.86 36.53 -4.13
N ILE A 431 21.86 36.26 -4.98
CA ILE A 431 20.80 37.19 -5.32
C ILE A 431 19.50 36.67 -4.69
N PRO A 432 18.89 37.40 -3.72
CA PRO A 432 17.61 37.00 -3.15
C PRO A 432 16.44 37.47 -4.02
N TYR A 433 15.35 36.71 -4.00
CA TYR A 433 14.10 37.00 -4.70
C TYR A 433 13.22 38.04 -3.98
N SER A 434 13.36 38.15 -2.66
CA SER A 434 12.65 39.10 -1.79
C SER A 434 13.64 39.76 -0.83
N ASP A 435 13.29 40.92 -0.26
CA ASP A 435 14.12 41.52 0.80
C ASP A 435 14.21 40.51 1.97
N MET A 436 15.42 40.26 2.46
CA MET A 436 15.68 39.27 3.53
C MET A 436 17.07 39.48 4.14
N TYR A 437 17.37 38.77 5.22
CA TYR A 437 18.76 38.55 5.62
C TYR A 437 19.29 37.29 4.95
N ILE A 438 20.23 37.43 4.00
CA ILE A 438 20.94 36.28 3.46
C ILE A 438 21.75 35.69 4.60
N SER A 439 21.47 34.43 4.94
CA SER A 439 21.97 33.77 6.14
C SER A 439 22.63 32.45 5.76
N VAL A 440 23.96 32.36 5.93
CA VAL A 440 24.74 31.18 5.56
C VAL A 440 25.47 30.61 6.77
N LEU A 441 25.25 29.33 7.06
CA LEU A 441 25.97 28.58 8.08
C LEU A 441 27.08 27.76 7.43
N TYR A 442 28.31 27.95 7.90
CA TYR A 442 29.47 27.16 7.50
C TYR A 442 29.84 26.16 8.62
N GLY A 443 29.75 24.86 8.32
CA GLY A 443 30.07 23.78 9.25
C GLY A 443 29.28 23.87 10.56
N ASN A 444 29.97 23.68 11.69
CA ASN A 444 29.38 23.70 13.04
C ASN A 444 29.45 25.08 13.71
N SER A 445 29.46 26.16 12.93
CA SER A 445 29.48 27.53 13.49
C SER A 445 28.27 27.77 14.40
N ALA A 446 28.44 28.52 15.49
CA ALA A 446 27.35 28.76 16.45
C ALA A 446 26.23 29.66 15.88
N ASN A 447 26.57 30.55 14.94
CA ASN A 447 25.63 31.45 14.28
C ASN A 447 25.95 31.52 12.78
N PRO A 448 24.95 31.74 11.91
CA PRO A 448 25.20 31.99 10.49
C PRO A 448 25.81 33.39 10.29
N THR A 449 26.59 33.54 9.22
CA THR A 449 26.96 34.85 8.69
C THR A 449 25.72 35.45 8.03
N GLN A 450 25.41 36.72 8.30
CA GLN A 450 24.20 37.38 7.79
C GLN A 450 24.50 38.72 7.12
N VAL A 451 23.81 39.04 6.02
CA VAL A 451 23.77 40.37 5.41
C VAL A 451 22.34 40.77 5.08
N ARG A 452 21.95 42.01 5.42
CA ARG A 452 20.64 42.57 5.07
C ARG A 452 20.62 42.85 3.57
N ALA A 453 19.72 42.21 2.85
CA ALA A 453 19.73 42.16 1.40
C ALA A 453 18.39 42.61 0.78
N LYS A 454 18.48 43.25 -0.38
CA LYS A 454 17.35 43.70 -1.20
C LYS A 454 17.10 42.73 -2.36
N ALA A 455 15.83 42.54 -2.69
CA ALA A 455 15.41 41.70 -3.80
C ALA A 455 16.13 42.08 -5.12
N GLY A 456 16.64 41.09 -5.84
CA GLY A 456 17.27 41.26 -7.16
C GLY A 456 18.67 41.88 -7.14
N GLN A 457 19.27 42.16 -5.98
CA GLN A 457 20.65 42.66 -5.85
C GLN A 457 21.61 41.53 -5.46
N GLU A 458 22.83 41.54 -5.99
CA GLU A 458 23.88 40.57 -5.63
C GLU A 458 24.59 40.99 -4.33
N TYR A 459 24.79 40.01 -3.44
CA TYR A 459 25.55 40.16 -2.21
C TYR A 459 26.62 39.08 -2.10
N GLU A 460 27.79 39.48 -1.62
CA GLU A 460 28.88 38.57 -1.26
C GLU A 460 28.77 38.18 0.22
N ILE A 461 28.88 36.88 0.51
CA ILE A 461 29.02 36.36 1.85
C ILE A 461 30.34 35.59 1.96
N THR A 462 31.18 36.02 2.89
CA THR A 462 32.54 35.51 3.05
C THR A 462 32.64 34.59 4.26
N THR A 463 33.64 33.71 4.22
CA THR A 463 34.00 32.82 5.33
C THR A 463 35.50 32.93 5.61
N THR A 464 35.89 32.69 6.86
CA THR A 464 37.30 32.62 7.25
C THR A 464 37.92 31.24 7.02
N LEU A 465 37.11 30.24 6.63
CA LEU A 465 37.55 28.89 6.30
C LEU A 465 38.29 28.88 4.95
N THR A 466 39.56 28.52 4.96
CA THR A 466 40.41 28.41 3.76
C THR A 466 40.60 26.98 3.27
N ASN A 467 40.29 25.99 4.11
CA ASN A 467 40.23 24.58 3.75
C ASN A 467 38.90 23.99 4.24
N MET A 468 38.23 23.22 3.39
CA MET A 468 37.01 22.48 3.67
C MET A 468 37.23 21.02 3.29
N ASP A 469 36.88 20.09 4.18
CA ASP A 469 36.96 18.65 3.92
C ASP A 469 35.63 18.04 4.29
N ASP A 470 34.78 17.88 3.28
CA ASP A 470 33.39 17.47 3.44
C ASP A 470 32.63 18.40 4.43
N THR A 471 32.86 19.71 4.31
CA THR A 471 32.25 20.71 5.20
C THR A 471 30.89 21.14 4.65
N ALA A 472 29.82 20.97 5.43
CA ALA A 472 28.48 21.42 5.04
C ALA A 472 28.37 22.95 5.04
N VAL A 473 27.70 23.48 4.01
CA VAL A 473 27.28 24.87 3.88
C VAL A 473 25.76 24.89 3.75
N LEU A 474 25.09 25.64 4.62
CA LEU A 474 23.63 25.76 4.65
C LEU A 474 23.22 27.19 4.33
N ILE A 475 22.32 27.36 3.37
CA ILE A 475 21.70 28.66 3.07
C ILE A 475 20.25 28.58 3.53
N TYR A 476 19.88 29.41 4.51
CA TYR A 476 18.53 29.44 5.09
C TYR A 476 17.56 30.30 4.27
N CYS A 477 16.26 30.01 4.39
CA CYS A 477 15.18 30.56 3.58
C CYS A 477 15.45 30.39 2.07
N ALA A 478 15.92 29.19 1.69
CA ALA A 478 16.43 28.91 0.35
C ALA A 478 15.36 29.07 -0.74
N SER A 479 14.08 28.87 -0.41
CA SER A 479 12.96 29.11 -1.33
C SER A 479 12.90 30.54 -1.86
N ARG A 480 13.60 31.49 -1.24
CA ARG A 480 13.70 32.89 -1.65
C ARG A 480 15.04 33.24 -2.32
N ILE A 481 15.86 32.26 -2.68
CA ILE A 481 17.11 32.52 -3.43
C ILE A 481 16.82 32.47 -4.93
N GLN A 482 17.14 33.57 -5.61
CA GLN A 482 16.95 33.72 -7.05
C GLN A 482 18.16 33.21 -7.85
N ALA A 483 19.37 33.47 -7.37
CA ALA A 483 20.59 33.01 -8.01
C ALA A 483 21.69 32.71 -7.00
N LEU A 484 22.44 31.66 -7.29
CA LEU A 484 23.75 31.37 -6.72
C LEU A 484 24.73 31.51 -7.88
N ASN A 485 25.78 32.30 -7.73
CA ASN A 485 26.80 32.37 -8.79
C ASN A 485 27.62 31.08 -8.84
N ASP A 486 28.65 31.08 -9.69
CA ASP A 486 29.56 29.97 -9.93
C ASP A 486 30.08 29.31 -8.63
N LEU A 487 29.63 28.08 -8.38
CA LEU A 487 30.04 27.21 -7.28
C LEU A 487 31.14 26.22 -7.70
N SER A 488 31.71 26.33 -8.90
CA SER A 488 32.75 25.40 -9.38
C SER A 488 34.02 25.43 -8.52
N ALA A 489 34.31 26.56 -7.89
CA ALA A 489 35.41 26.72 -6.95
C ALA A 489 35.12 26.11 -5.56
N CYS A 490 33.87 25.78 -5.25
CA CYS A 490 33.49 25.13 -3.99
C CYS A 490 33.75 23.61 -4.01
N TYR A 491 33.96 23.00 -5.19
CA TYR A 491 34.15 21.55 -5.37
C TYR A 491 33.11 20.73 -4.60
N ILE A 492 31.85 20.90 -5.00
CA ILE A 492 30.69 20.30 -4.32
C ILE A 492 30.78 18.76 -4.39
N HIS A 493 30.55 18.14 -3.24
CA HIS A 493 30.38 16.70 -3.05
C HIS A 493 28.88 16.39 -2.95
N ASP A 494 28.35 16.24 -1.75
CA ASP A 494 26.93 15.99 -1.48
C ASP A 494 26.12 17.29 -1.55
N ASN A 495 24.88 17.21 -2.04
CA ASN A 495 24.06 18.39 -2.31
C ASN A 495 22.55 18.13 -2.27
N ASP A 496 21.82 19.17 -1.87
CA ASP A 496 20.36 19.27 -1.99
C ASP A 496 19.99 20.73 -2.32
N PHE A 497 19.69 20.97 -3.60
CA PHE A 497 19.19 22.25 -4.12
C PHE A 497 17.66 22.27 -4.28
N SER A 498 16.96 21.23 -3.82
CA SER A 498 15.54 21.02 -4.12
C SER A 498 14.61 22.10 -3.54
N LYS A 499 15.02 22.75 -2.45
CA LYS A 499 14.24 23.82 -1.80
C LYS A 499 14.45 25.20 -2.41
N ALA A 500 15.42 25.38 -3.29
CA ALA A 500 15.69 26.67 -3.93
C ALA A 500 14.71 26.99 -5.07
N SER A 501 13.39 26.97 -4.79
CA SER A 501 12.31 27.05 -5.79
C SER A 501 12.29 28.28 -6.71
N LYS A 502 13.12 29.30 -6.42
CA LYS A 502 13.28 30.52 -7.23
C LYS A 502 14.59 30.58 -8.00
N LEU A 503 15.41 29.53 -7.95
CA LEU A 503 16.72 29.47 -8.55
C LEU A 503 16.63 29.50 -10.08
N LYS A 504 17.36 30.44 -10.69
CA LYS A 504 17.47 30.61 -12.15
C LYS A 504 18.76 30.07 -12.73
N THR A 505 19.86 30.09 -11.98
CA THR A 505 21.18 29.69 -12.47
C THR A 505 21.86 28.82 -11.43
N LEU A 506 22.45 27.71 -11.88
CA LEU A 506 23.33 26.87 -11.06
C LEU A 506 24.54 26.42 -11.88
N ILE A 507 25.73 26.83 -11.46
CA ILE A 507 27.00 26.49 -12.09
C ILE A 507 27.85 25.75 -11.04
N ILE A 508 28.15 24.48 -11.31
CA ILE A 508 28.98 23.61 -10.47
C ILE A 508 30.22 23.14 -11.25
N GLY A 509 30.14 23.06 -12.58
CA GLY A 509 31.25 22.72 -13.45
C GLY A 509 32.03 23.94 -13.96
N SER A 510 33.19 23.69 -14.59
CA SER A 510 34.00 24.73 -15.25
C SER A 510 34.66 24.21 -16.53
N ASP A 511 34.79 25.08 -17.54
CA ASP A 511 35.43 24.84 -18.84
C ASP A 511 36.94 25.02 -18.84
N LYS A 512 37.50 25.48 -17.73
CA LYS A 512 38.94 25.67 -17.59
C LYS A 512 39.67 24.34 -17.81
N GLU A 513 40.60 24.34 -18.78
CA GLU A 513 41.38 23.15 -19.13
C GLU A 513 42.04 22.53 -17.88
N GLY A 514 41.82 21.24 -17.66
CA GLY A 514 42.31 20.50 -16.49
C GLY A 514 41.43 20.61 -15.23
N TYR A 515 40.31 21.34 -15.25
CA TYR A 515 39.31 21.27 -14.18
C TYR A 515 38.65 19.90 -14.14
N GLN A 516 38.49 19.34 -12.94
CA GLN A 516 37.70 18.15 -12.66
C GLN A 516 37.11 18.27 -11.26
N ASN A 517 35.79 18.08 -11.13
CA ASN A 517 35.16 17.84 -9.83
C ASN A 517 34.87 16.34 -9.65
N SER A 518 35.84 15.61 -9.11
CA SER A 518 35.69 14.18 -8.81
C SER A 518 34.89 13.89 -7.53
N PHE A 519 34.44 14.91 -6.80
CA PHE A 519 33.65 14.72 -5.58
C PHE A 519 32.16 14.61 -5.89
N LEU A 520 31.64 15.32 -6.90
CA LEU A 520 30.22 15.28 -7.26
C LEU A 520 29.83 13.89 -7.80
N THR A 521 29.03 13.15 -7.03
CA THR A 521 28.53 11.81 -7.41
C THR A 521 27.05 11.79 -7.73
N ASN A 522 26.30 12.76 -7.20
CA ASN A 522 24.87 12.93 -7.42
C ASN A 522 24.54 14.43 -7.59
N LEU A 523 23.37 14.73 -8.14
CA LEU A 523 22.85 16.09 -8.23
C LEU A 523 21.35 16.08 -7.90
N ASN A 524 20.97 16.70 -6.79
CA ASN A 524 19.57 16.83 -6.40
C ASN A 524 19.05 18.25 -6.63
N MET A 525 18.39 18.44 -7.77
CA MET A 525 17.80 19.72 -8.18
C MET A 525 16.33 19.89 -7.77
N GLY A 526 15.64 18.86 -7.28
CA GLY A 526 14.18 18.94 -7.06
C GLY A 526 13.38 19.46 -8.26
N ASN A 527 12.29 20.18 -7.99
CA ASN A 527 11.36 20.71 -9.00
C ASN A 527 11.61 22.22 -9.24
N ASN A 528 12.76 22.56 -9.84
CA ASN A 528 13.16 23.95 -10.08
C ASN A 528 12.61 24.50 -11.40
N THR A 529 11.32 24.86 -11.40
CA THR A 529 10.60 25.32 -12.61
C THR A 529 11.14 26.62 -13.20
N LEU A 530 11.87 27.43 -12.43
CA LEU A 530 12.45 28.71 -12.87
C LEU A 530 13.90 28.61 -13.34
N LEU A 531 14.51 27.42 -13.32
CA LEU A 531 15.89 27.24 -13.74
C LEU A 531 16.04 27.57 -15.23
N GLU A 532 16.98 28.45 -15.56
CA GLU A 532 17.32 28.92 -16.91
C GLU A 532 18.68 28.35 -17.37
N GLU A 533 19.64 28.13 -16.46
CA GLU A 533 20.96 27.58 -16.80
C GLU A 533 21.46 26.57 -15.75
N LEU A 534 21.94 25.41 -16.24
CA LEU A 534 22.64 24.40 -15.45
C LEU A 534 23.98 24.05 -16.11
N ASP A 535 25.07 24.24 -15.38
CA ASP A 535 26.42 23.83 -15.79
C ASP A 535 27.04 22.84 -14.79
N VAL A 536 27.23 21.60 -15.24
CA VAL A 536 27.85 20.49 -14.50
C VAL A 536 28.95 19.84 -15.31
N GLN A 537 29.65 20.63 -16.13
CA GLN A 537 30.74 20.12 -16.94
C GLN A 537 31.93 19.62 -16.10
N ASN A 538 32.69 18.66 -16.65
CA ASN A 538 33.90 18.12 -16.05
C ASN A 538 33.70 17.57 -14.61
N CYS A 539 32.56 16.91 -14.39
CA CYS A 539 32.21 16.22 -13.14
C CYS A 539 32.25 14.69 -13.39
N PRO A 540 33.44 14.06 -13.47
CA PRO A 540 33.62 12.71 -14.01
C PRO A 540 33.02 11.59 -13.16
N ASN A 541 32.56 11.87 -11.94
CA ASN A 541 31.93 10.88 -11.08
C ASN A 541 30.39 11.05 -10.99
N LEU A 542 29.83 12.09 -11.64
CA LEU A 542 28.39 12.25 -11.79
C LEU A 542 27.91 11.30 -12.88
N THR A 543 27.24 10.23 -12.46
CA THR A 543 26.78 9.12 -13.31
C THR A 543 25.25 9.04 -13.36
N GLY A 544 24.71 8.15 -14.19
CA GLY A 544 23.26 7.91 -14.25
C GLY A 544 22.51 9.00 -15.03
N SER A 545 21.31 9.34 -14.57
CA SER A 545 20.41 10.28 -15.25
C SER A 545 20.27 11.60 -14.50
N ILE A 546 20.24 12.72 -15.23
CA ILE A 546 19.81 14.01 -14.68
C ILE A 546 18.33 14.24 -15.04
N ASN A 547 17.48 14.43 -14.04
CA ASN A 547 16.07 14.73 -14.24
C ASN A 547 15.84 16.26 -14.27
N LEU A 548 15.48 16.78 -15.44
CA LEU A 548 15.14 18.20 -15.67
C LEU A 548 13.71 18.33 -16.25
N SER A 549 12.86 17.31 -16.05
CA SER A 549 11.51 17.24 -16.64
C SER A 549 10.57 18.34 -16.13
N ALA A 550 10.89 18.92 -14.98
CA ALA A 550 10.21 20.04 -14.34
C ALA A 550 10.74 21.42 -14.78
N CYS A 551 11.91 21.48 -15.41
CA CYS A 551 12.63 22.72 -15.70
C CYS A 551 12.20 23.31 -17.05
N GLU A 552 10.92 23.68 -17.20
CA GLU A 552 10.37 24.22 -18.46
C GLU A 552 11.07 25.51 -18.93
N ASN A 553 11.64 26.29 -18.00
CA ASN A 553 12.35 27.54 -18.32
C ASN A 553 13.83 27.34 -18.65
N LEU A 554 14.35 26.11 -18.64
CA LEU A 554 15.76 25.84 -18.90
C LEU A 554 16.11 26.27 -20.32
N LEU A 555 17.11 27.13 -20.46
CA LEU A 555 17.63 27.63 -21.74
C LEU A 555 18.93 26.89 -22.12
N LYS A 556 19.79 26.62 -21.13
CA LYS A 556 21.12 26.01 -21.36
C LYS A 556 21.43 24.89 -20.37
N LEU A 557 21.87 23.76 -20.90
CA LEU A 557 22.49 22.67 -20.16
C LEU A 557 23.91 22.41 -20.69
N ASN A 558 24.90 22.39 -19.80
CA ASN A 558 26.24 21.93 -20.11
C ASN A 558 26.65 20.79 -19.17
N ALA A 559 26.81 19.59 -19.74
CA ALA A 559 27.26 18.37 -19.07
C ALA A 559 28.49 17.77 -19.77
N SER A 560 29.24 18.57 -20.52
CA SER A 560 30.44 18.14 -21.25
C SER A 560 31.50 17.62 -20.27
N GLY A 561 32.20 16.53 -20.59
CA GLY A 561 33.23 15.97 -19.71
C GLY A 561 32.71 15.27 -18.44
N THR A 562 31.40 15.07 -18.33
CA THR A 562 30.72 14.27 -17.30
C THR A 562 30.34 12.89 -17.88
N ILE A 563 29.89 11.93 -17.05
CA ILE A 563 29.63 10.54 -17.48
C ILE A 563 28.17 10.08 -17.29
N ILE A 564 27.22 11.00 -17.43
CA ILE A 564 25.78 10.70 -17.39
C ILE A 564 25.35 9.88 -18.62
N SER A 565 24.35 9.01 -18.43
CA SER A 565 23.77 8.16 -19.48
C SER A 565 22.54 8.76 -20.15
N SER A 566 21.83 9.67 -19.47
CA SER A 566 20.61 10.31 -19.99
C SER A 566 20.27 11.63 -19.29
N VAL A 567 19.44 12.43 -19.97
CA VAL A 567 18.83 13.64 -19.41
C VAL A 567 17.33 13.63 -19.74
N SER A 568 16.49 13.87 -18.74
CA SER A 568 15.05 14.05 -18.95
C SER A 568 14.72 15.53 -19.09
N PHE A 569 14.48 16.03 -20.30
CA PHE A 569 14.05 17.41 -20.52
C PHE A 569 12.54 17.59 -20.28
N ALA A 570 12.13 18.81 -19.92
CA ALA A 570 10.72 19.18 -19.85
C ALA A 570 10.06 19.14 -21.24
N THR A 571 8.84 18.61 -21.32
CA THR A 571 8.07 18.62 -22.58
C THR A 571 7.66 20.05 -22.90
N HIS A 572 7.80 20.49 -24.16
CA HIS A 572 7.63 21.91 -24.55
C HIS A 572 8.62 22.89 -23.86
N GLY A 573 9.72 22.40 -23.30
CA GLY A 573 10.70 23.22 -22.59
C GLY A 573 11.39 24.27 -23.48
N LYS A 574 11.86 25.36 -22.87
CA LYS A 574 12.50 26.50 -23.56
C LYS A 574 13.96 26.27 -23.99
N ILE A 575 14.49 25.06 -23.83
CA ILE A 575 15.91 24.78 -24.02
C ILE A 575 16.37 25.12 -25.43
N THR A 576 17.46 25.88 -25.53
CA THR A 576 18.09 26.29 -26.78
C THR A 576 19.48 25.67 -26.97
N HIS A 577 20.22 25.43 -25.88
CA HIS A 577 21.57 24.87 -25.88
C HIS A 577 21.67 23.62 -24.99
N ALA A 578 22.12 22.51 -25.55
CA ALA A 578 22.38 21.27 -24.81
C ALA A 578 23.73 20.67 -25.21
N TYR A 579 24.72 20.75 -24.32
CA TYR A 579 26.03 20.14 -24.47
C TYR A 579 26.10 18.89 -23.60
N LEU A 580 26.10 17.71 -24.22
CA LEU A 580 26.00 16.42 -23.54
C LEU A 580 27.27 15.57 -23.75
N PRO A 581 27.60 14.63 -22.84
CA PRO A 581 28.79 13.80 -23.01
C PRO A 581 28.58 12.68 -24.04
N SER A 582 29.68 12.06 -24.49
CA SER A 582 29.66 10.91 -25.41
C SER A 582 29.12 9.62 -24.78
N THR A 583 28.90 9.60 -23.47
CA THR A 583 28.37 8.46 -22.70
C THR A 583 26.84 8.36 -22.74
N ILE A 584 26.14 9.32 -23.36
CA ILE A 584 24.68 9.27 -23.49
C ILE A 584 24.26 8.04 -24.28
N ASN A 585 23.36 7.25 -23.69
CA ASN A 585 22.72 6.10 -24.35
C ASN A 585 21.23 6.31 -24.63
N THR A 586 20.62 7.35 -24.04
CA THR A 586 19.20 7.68 -24.22
C THR A 586 19.03 9.17 -24.46
N LEU A 587 18.41 9.52 -25.59
CA LEU A 587 17.98 10.88 -25.92
C LEU A 587 16.48 10.90 -26.16
N ALA A 588 15.77 11.77 -25.44
CA ALA A 588 14.35 11.99 -25.61
C ALA A 588 14.04 13.49 -25.71
N PHE A 589 13.57 13.90 -26.89
CA PHE A 589 13.13 15.25 -27.21
C PHE A 589 11.64 15.22 -27.52
N ARG A 590 10.87 16.05 -26.79
CA ARG A 590 9.41 16.10 -26.88
C ARG A 590 8.99 17.55 -26.96
N ASP A 591 8.56 17.95 -28.14
CA ASP A 591 8.12 19.30 -28.44
C ASP A 591 9.17 20.39 -28.16
N LEU A 592 10.45 20.05 -28.32
CA LEU A 592 11.58 20.97 -28.14
C LEU A 592 11.84 21.75 -29.42
N GLN A 593 10.97 22.72 -29.71
CA GLN A 593 11.06 23.56 -30.91
C GLN A 593 12.22 24.58 -30.85
N ASN A 594 12.64 24.94 -29.64
CA ASN A 594 13.67 25.96 -29.41
C ASN A 594 15.09 25.39 -29.39
N LEU A 595 15.27 24.07 -29.36
CA LEU A 595 16.59 23.44 -29.25
C LEU A 595 17.34 23.57 -30.58
N THR A 596 18.20 24.58 -30.69
CA THR A 596 18.95 24.89 -31.92
C THR A 596 20.43 24.52 -31.87
N ASP A 597 20.97 24.29 -30.67
CA ASP A 597 22.39 24.01 -30.43
C ASP A 597 22.55 22.76 -29.57
N LEU A 598 22.44 21.59 -30.21
CA LEU A 598 22.67 20.28 -29.59
C LEU A 598 24.07 19.78 -29.96
N VAL A 599 24.93 19.61 -28.95
CA VAL A 599 26.27 19.07 -29.11
C VAL A 599 26.40 17.76 -28.34
N VAL A 600 26.66 16.68 -29.06
CA VAL A 600 27.03 15.38 -28.51
C VAL A 600 28.28 14.90 -29.25
N PRO A 601 29.43 14.70 -28.57
CA PRO A 601 30.70 14.37 -29.23
C PRO A 601 30.68 13.07 -30.05
N SER A 602 29.91 12.07 -29.60
CA SER A 602 29.70 10.81 -30.32
C SER A 602 28.31 10.24 -29.99
N TYR A 603 27.68 9.62 -30.98
CA TYR A 603 26.40 8.93 -30.86
C TYR A 603 26.54 7.39 -30.86
N GLU A 604 27.77 6.85 -30.85
CA GLU A 604 28.00 5.40 -30.95
C GLU A 604 27.42 4.60 -29.78
N ASN A 605 27.20 5.23 -28.62
CA ASN A 605 26.57 4.60 -27.45
C ASN A 605 25.03 4.75 -27.41
N LEU A 606 24.43 5.46 -28.38
CA LEU A 606 23.00 5.78 -28.36
C LEU A 606 22.14 4.56 -28.69
N GLU A 607 21.43 4.03 -27.70
CA GLU A 607 20.54 2.87 -27.84
C GLU A 607 19.08 3.30 -28.05
N THR A 608 18.65 4.39 -27.40
CA THR A 608 17.27 4.90 -27.47
C THR A 608 17.23 6.34 -27.96
N PHE A 609 16.51 6.58 -29.06
CA PHE A 609 16.29 7.90 -29.63
C PHE A 609 14.80 8.20 -29.83
N ILE A 610 14.29 9.18 -29.09
CA ILE A 610 12.91 9.67 -29.20
C ILE A 610 12.98 11.15 -29.58
N CYS A 611 12.39 11.51 -30.71
CA CYS A 611 12.33 12.87 -31.22
C CYS A 611 10.92 13.15 -31.74
N ARG A 612 10.05 13.64 -30.86
CA ARG A 612 8.67 13.98 -31.21
C ARG A 612 8.55 15.47 -31.41
N ASN A 613 8.12 15.86 -32.61
CA ASN A 613 7.80 17.25 -32.95
C ASN A 613 8.84 18.23 -32.38
N SER A 614 10.14 17.96 -32.61
CA SER A 614 11.25 18.75 -32.05
C SER A 614 12.14 19.21 -33.20
N ASN A 615 12.77 20.38 -33.07
CA ASN A 615 13.58 20.98 -34.12
C ASN A 615 15.00 20.37 -34.16
N ILE A 616 15.09 19.08 -34.46
CA ILE A 616 16.33 18.31 -34.45
C ILE A 616 16.48 17.58 -35.79
N ASP A 617 17.70 17.62 -36.36
CA ASP A 617 18.07 16.80 -37.52
C ASP A 617 18.17 15.32 -37.13
N SER A 618 17.00 14.72 -36.98
CA SER A 618 16.81 13.32 -36.61
C SER A 618 17.48 12.36 -37.59
N LEU A 619 17.52 12.68 -38.88
CA LEU A 619 18.14 11.82 -39.89
C LEU A 619 19.66 11.73 -39.70
N SER A 620 20.33 12.86 -39.45
CA SER A 620 21.78 12.90 -39.21
C SER A 620 22.18 12.14 -37.95
N ILE A 621 21.41 12.29 -36.86
CA ILE A 621 21.62 11.54 -35.61
C ILE A 621 21.44 10.04 -35.85
N ILE A 622 20.36 9.64 -36.49
CA ILE A 622 20.07 8.23 -36.80
C ILE A 622 21.21 7.62 -37.62
N LYS A 623 21.68 8.30 -38.69
CA LYS A 623 22.78 7.79 -39.52
C LYS A 623 24.06 7.55 -38.72
N LYS A 624 24.39 8.44 -37.78
CA LYS A 624 25.57 8.30 -36.92
C LYS A 624 25.44 7.21 -35.86
N ALA A 625 24.21 6.94 -35.38
CA ALA A 625 23.92 5.96 -34.33
C ALA A 625 23.41 4.61 -34.85
N ILE A 626 23.33 4.41 -36.18
CA ILE A 626 22.53 3.33 -36.79
C ILE A 626 22.87 1.92 -36.30
N ASN A 627 24.12 1.68 -35.87
CA ASN A 627 24.60 0.37 -35.42
C ASN A 627 24.27 0.06 -33.94
N SER A 628 24.08 1.09 -33.11
CA SER A 628 23.81 0.97 -31.66
C SER A 628 22.33 1.10 -31.32
N LEU A 629 21.53 1.76 -32.16
CA LEU A 629 20.11 1.96 -31.93
C LEU A 629 19.34 0.64 -31.73
N ARG A 630 18.41 0.66 -30.78
CA ARG A 630 17.46 -0.42 -30.43
C ARG A 630 16.02 0.09 -30.42
N THR A 631 15.83 1.34 -30.03
CA THR A 631 14.52 1.99 -29.89
C THR A 631 14.51 3.34 -30.59
N VAL A 632 13.60 3.53 -31.55
CA VAL A 632 13.49 4.76 -32.34
C VAL A 632 12.03 5.22 -32.43
N THR A 633 11.80 6.50 -32.14
CA THR A 633 10.52 7.17 -32.37
C THR A 633 10.77 8.58 -32.86
N VAL A 634 10.40 8.87 -34.10
CA VAL A 634 10.58 10.18 -34.73
C VAL A 634 9.29 10.62 -35.39
N THR A 635 8.80 11.81 -35.05
CA THR A 635 7.59 12.38 -35.67
C THR A 635 7.88 13.73 -36.33
N GLY A 636 7.05 14.09 -37.32
CA GLY A 636 7.21 15.32 -38.10
C GLY A 636 8.38 15.30 -39.09
N ILE A 637 8.76 14.13 -39.63
CA ILE A 637 9.91 14.01 -40.53
C ILE A 637 9.61 14.58 -41.92
N ASN A 638 10.63 15.13 -42.57
CA ASN A 638 10.64 15.48 -43.99
C ASN A 638 12.01 15.13 -44.57
N TRP A 639 12.18 13.89 -45.03
CA TRP A 639 13.49 13.39 -45.48
C TRP A 639 13.54 13.17 -46.99
N ASN A 640 14.70 13.43 -47.57
CA ASN A 640 15.02 13.05 -48.94
C ASN A 640 16.14 12.01 -48.90
N LEU A 641 15.85 10.78 -49.35
CA LEU A 641 16.73 9.63 -49.21
C LEU A 641 17.18 9.13 -50.59
N GLU A 642 18.42 8.69 -50.72
CA GLU A 642 18.96 8.16 -51.99
C GLU A 642 18.39 6.77 -52.32
N ASN A 643 18.02 5.99 -51.30
CA ASN A 643 17.43 4.66 -51.42
C ASN A 643 16.67 4.29 -50.13
N THR A 644 16.14 3.07 -50.07
CA THR A 644 15.34 2.56 -48.94
C THR A 644 16.16 1.89 -47.83
N ASP A 645 17.49 1.86 -47.88
CA ASP A 645 18.30 1.01 -46.99
C ASP A 645 18.21 1.41 -45.51
N ILE A 646 18.17 2.71 -45.22
CA ILE A 646 17.98 3.18 -43.85
C ILE A 646 16.62 2.78 -43.29
N LEU A 647 15.58 2.76 -44.13
CA LEU A 647 14.23 2.33 -43.74
C LEU A 647 14.22 0.83 -43.41
N LYS A 648 14.95 0.00 -44.16
CA LYS A 648 15.08 -1.44 -43.87
C LYS A 648 15.66 -1.72 -42.48
N VAL A 649 16.57 -0.87 -42.01
CA VAL A 649 17.14 -0.99 -40.65
C VAL A 649 16.12 -0.50 -39.62
N LEU A 650 15.55 0.69 -39.82
CA LEU A 650 14.59 1.29 -38.87
C LEU A 650 13.34 0.43 -38.66
N ALA A 651 12.86 -0.27 -39.70
CA ALA A 651 11.70 -1.15 -39.61
C ALA A 651 11.88 -2.31 -38.61
N LYS A 652 13.13 -2.68 -38.29
CA LYS A 652 13.48 -3.78 -37.36
C LYS A 652 13.71 -3.32 -35.92
N LEU A 653 13.78 -2.02 -35.68
CA LEU A 653 13.96 -1.47 -34.34
C LEU A 653 12.60 -1.35 -33.64
N SER A 654 12.60 -1.31 -32.31
CA SER A 654 11.38 -1.03 -31.52
C SER A 654 11.10 0.48 -31.45
N GLY A 655 9.94 0.88 -30.94
CA GLY A 655 9.60 2.28 -30.67
C GLY A 655 8.98 2.47 -29.29
N LYS A 656 8.64 3.70 -28.93
CA LYS A 656 7.84 4.02 -27.75
C LYS A 656 6.60 4.82 -28.15
N ASP A 657 5.43 4.42 -27.69
CA ASP A 657 4.18 5.15 -27.92
C ASP A 657 4.06 6.41 -27.04
N GLU A 658 2.92 7.08 -27.13
CA GLU A 658 2.57 8.31 -26.42
C GLU A 658 2.65 8.15 -24.89
N ASN A 659 2.39 6.93 -24.39
CA ASN A 659 2.37 6.57 -22.97
C ASN A 659 3.70 5.95 -22.50
N GLU A 660 4.75 6.01 -23.33
CA GLU A 660 6.06 5.41 -23.10
C GLU A 660 6.10 3.87 -23.08
N PHE A 661 5.05 3.19 -23.57
CA PHE A 661 5.08 1.75 -23.77
C PHE A 661 5.85 1.39 -25.04
N ASN A 662 6.53 0.25 -25.01
CA ASN A 662 7.29 -0.23 -26.15
C ASN A 662 6.35 -0.68 -27.29
N THR A 663 6.64 -0.27 -28.51
CA THR A 663 5.98 -0.75 -29.73
C THR A 663 6.85 -1.78 -30.44
N GLU A 664 6.20 -2.70 -31.16
CA GLU A 664 6.88 -3.77 -31.92
C GLU A 664 7.88 -3.21 -32.95
N HIS A 665 7.51 -2.10 -33.61
CA HIS A 665 8.34 -1.41 -34.58
C HIS A 665 8.65 0.03 -34.17
N SER A 666 9.69 0.60 -34.76
CA SER A 666 10.00 2.03 -34.65
C SER A 666 8.81 2.85 -35.15
N ILE A 667 8.68 4.05 -34.62
CA ILE A 667 7.60 4.96 -35.02
C ILE A 667 8.21 6.06 -35.88
N LEU A 668 7.79 6.15 -37.14
CA LEU A 668 8.11 7.24 -38.07
C LEU A 668 6.80 7.88 -38.57
N THR A 669 6.70 9.20 -38.53
CA THR A 669 5.55 9.93 -39.10
C THR A 669 6.00 11.20 -39.82
N GLY A 670 5.44 11.52 -40.97
CA GLY A 670 5.84 12.66 -41.81
C GLY A 670 5.94 12.28 -43.30
N THR A 671 6.86 12.89 -44.04
CA THR A 671 7.06 12.65 -45.48
C THR A 671 8.49 12.20 -45.79
N ILE A 672 8.64 11.24 -46.70
CA ILE A 672 9.93 10.80 -47.25
C ILE A 672 9.84 10.79 -48.79
N HIS A 673 10.92 11.16 -49.46
CA HIS A 673 11.10 10.97 -50.90
C HIS A 673 12.26 10.00 -51.19
N VAL A 674 12.08 9.09 -52.15
CA VAL A 674 13.11 8.16 -52.67
C VAL A 674 13.06 8.05 -54.20
N PRO A 675 14.17 7.96 -54.94
CA PRO A 675 14.15 7.84 -56.41
C PRO A 675 13.44 6.58 -56.93
N VAL A 676 13.68 5.43 -56.31
CA VAL A 676 13.11 4.14 -56.74
C VAL A 676 12.64 3.36 -55.52
N ILE A 677 11.44 2.78 -55.61
CA ILE A 677 10.92 1.85 -54.61
C ILE A 677 10.26 0.65 -55.30
N ARG A 678 10.33 -0.53 -54.68
CA ARG A 678 9.59 -1.72 -55.16
C ARG A 678 8.17 -1.70 -54.61
N ASN A 679 7.21 -2.25 -55.36
CA ASN A 679 5.81 -2.26 -54.93
C ASN A 679 5.59 -2.91 -53.55
N LYS A 680 6.36 -3.94 -53.19
CA LYS A 680 6.26 -4.58 -51.88
C LYS A 680 6.87 -3.74 -50.75
N GLU A 681 8.02 -3.11 -50.98
CA GLU A 681 8.66 -2.23 -50.00
C GLU A 681 7.75 -1.05 -49.65
N LEU A 682 7.10 -0.46 -50.66
CA LEU A 682 6.12 0.61 -50.46
C LEU A 682 4.92 0.13 -49.61
N LEU A 683 4.38 -1.04 -49.93
CA LEU A 683 3.24 -1.63 -49.23
C LEU A 683 3.56 -2.03 -47.78
N GLU A 684 4.77 -2.52 -47.50
CA GLU A 684 5.23 -2.85 -46.16
C GLU A 684 5.39 -1.59 -45.29
N TYR A 685 5.99 -0.53 -45.83
CA TYR A 685 6.28 0.68 -45.07
C TYR A 685 5.02 1.51 -44.78
N VAL A 686 4.19 1.79 -45.79
CA VAL A 686 3.06 2.72 -45.63
C VAL A 686 1.68 2.07 -45.77
N GLY A 687 1.61 0.83 -46.24
CA GLY A 687 0.34 0.11 -46.39
C GLY A 687 -0.52 0.60 -47.55
N ASP A 688 -1.74 0.08 -47.61
CA ASP A 688 -2.79 0.51 -48.54
C ASP A 688 -4.18 0.39 -47.88
N LYS A 689 -5.26 0.46 -48.67
CA LYS A 689 -6.63 0.33 -48.15
C LYS A 689 -6.95 -1.05 -47.57
N SER A 690 -6.13 -2.07 -47.83
CA SER A 690 -6.33 -3.46 -47.43
C SER A 690 -5.42 -3.92 -46.29
N GLN A 691 -4.24 -3.30 -46.11
CA GLN A 691 -3.31 -3.61 -45.02
C GLN A 691 -2.64 -2.35 -44.45
N LYS A 692 -2.46 -2.30 -43.13
CA LYS A 692 -1.68 -1.24 -42.47
C LYS A 692 -0.19 -1.50 -42.67
N GLY A 693 0.55 -0.47 -43.09
CA GLY A 693 2.01 -0.52 -43.12
C GLY A 693 2.63 -0.33 -41.73
N ILE A 694 3.93 -0.59 -41.61
CA ILE A 694 4.71 -0.41 -40.38
C ILE A 694 4.57 1.04 -39.86
N TRP A 695 4.61 2.02 -40.76
CA TRP A 695 4.52 3.44 -40.44
C TRP A 695 3.29 4.08 -41.07
N THR A 696 2.12 3.82 -40.47
CA THR A 696 0.83 4.35 -40.96
C THR A 696 0.72 5.88 -41.01
N GLY A 697 1.55 6.59 -40.23
CA GLY A 697 1.64 8.06 -40.24
C GLY A 697 2.71 8.62 -41.18
N LEU A 698 3.31 7.78 -42.02
CA LEU A 698 4.38 8.13 -42.94
C LEU A 698 3.87 8.14 -44.39
N GLU A 699 4.22 9.17 -45.14
CA GLU A 699 3.98 9.26 -46.59
C GLU A 699 5.31 9.09 -47.33
N ILE A 700 5.36 8.19 -48.32
CA ILE A 700 6.54 7.98 -49.17
C ILE A 700 6.19 8.37 -50.62
N THR A 701 6.94 9.32 -51.18
CA THR A 701 6.88 9.69 -52.60
C THR A 701 8.08 9.14 -53.36
N TYR A 702 7.93 8.85 -54.66
CA TYR A 702 8.97 8.23 -55.47
C TYR A 702 8.88 8.51 -56.97
N ASP A 703 10.01 8.40 -57.70
CA ASP A 703 10.04 8.65 -59.15
C ASP A 703 9.62 7.41 -59.96
N SER A 704 9.98 6.20 -59.53
CA SER A 704 9.71 4.95 -60.26
C SER A 704 9.36 3.77 -59.35
N LEU A 705 8.45 2.91 -59.83
CA LEU A 705 7.94 1.72 -59.13
C LEU A 705 8.27 0.43 -59.91
N ILE A 706 8.99 -0.51 -59.28
CA ILE A 706 9.26 -1.84 -59.86
C ILE A 706 8.12 -2.81 -59.50
N THR A 707 7.54 -3.47 -60.51
CA THR A 707 6.48 -4.50 -60.34
C THR A 707 7.07 -5.86 -60.05
N GLN A 708 6.60 -6.52 -58.99
CA GLN A 708 7.06 -7.84 -58.55
C GLN A 708 5.88 -8.82 -58.46
N PHE A 709 6.12 -10.10 -58.75
CA PHE A 709 5.17 -11.22 -58.58
C PHE A 709 5.52 -12.06 -57.36
N LYS A 710 4.49 -12.59 -56.72
CA LYS A 710 4.56 -13.26 -55.42
C LYS A 710 4.72 -14.77 -55.58
N ILE A 711 5.85 -15.35 -55.19
CA ILE A 711 5.89 -16.78 -54.84
C ILE A 711 5.65 -16.88 -53.33
N THR A 712 4.61 -17.60 -52.97
CA THR A 712 4.20 -17.86 -51.59
C THR A 712 4.60 -19.29 -51.25
N CYS A 713 5.73 -19.47 -50.58
CA CYS A 713 6.07 -20.74 -49.98
C CYS A 713 5.21 -20.88 -48.73
N VAL A 714 4.37 -21.91 -48.65
CA VAL A 714 3.43 -22.12 -47.55
C VAL A 714 3.76 -23.39 -46.79
N ASN A 715 3.40 -23.38 -45.53
CA ASN A 715 3.53 -24.48 -44.63
C ASN A 715 2.43 -25.51 -44.91
N ALA A 716 2.60 -26.74 -44.42
CA ALA A 716 1.63 -27.82 -44.56
C ALA A 716 0.46 -27.73 -43.56
N ASP A 717 0.42 -26.70 -42.72
CA ASP A 717 -0.65 -26.49 -41.76
C ASP A 717 -1.97 -26.12 -42.45
N GLU A 718 -3.10 -26.27 -41.75
CA GLU A 718 -4.44 -26.09 -42.34
C GLU A 718 -4.64 -24.70 -42.94
N THR A 719 -3.99 -23.69 -42.37
CA THR A 719 -4.03 -22.29 -42.84
C THR A 719 -3.09 -21.99 -43.99
N HIS A 720 -2.25 -22.94 -44.42
CA HIS A 720 -1.17 -22.74 -45.38
C HIS A 720 -0.33 -21.51 -45.01
N THR A 721 0.14 -21.48 -43.75
CA THR A 721 0.93 -20.40 -43.18
C THR A 721 2.09 -20.11 -44.07
N VAL A 722 2.24 -18.86 -44.45
CA VAL A 722 3.25 -18.47 -45.40
C VAL A 722 4.63 -18.53 -44.74
N LEU A 723 5.48 -19.45 -45.21
CA LEU A 723 6.85 -19.70 -44.73
C LEU A 723 7.87 -18.75 -45.34
N ASP A 724 7.69 -18.45 -46.61
CA ASP A 724 8.48 -17.45 -47.31
C ASP A 724 7.61 -16.80 -48.36
N ILE A 725 7.76 -15.49 -48.49
CA ILE A 725 7.25 -14.79 -49.66
C ILE A 725 8.43 -14.17 -50.34
N GLN A 726 8.70 -14.65 -51.54
CA GLN A 726 9.63 -13.98 -52.41
C GLN A 726 8.84 -13.20 -53.46
N TYR A 727 9.06 -11.89 -53.46
CA TYR A 727 8.60 -11.00 -54.51
C TYR A 727 9.75 -10.89 -55.49
N VAL A 728 9.57 -11.56 -56.63
CA VAL A 728 10.56 -11.56 -57.69
C VAL A 728 10.13 -10.56 -58.75
N ASP A 729 11.11 -9.82 -59.29
CA ASP A 729 10.85 -8.93 -60.41
C ASP A 729 10.27 -9.74 -61.58
N ILE A 730 9.38 -9.13 -62.36
CA ILE A 730 8.73 -9.78 -63.49
C ILE A 730 9.73 -10.54 -64.40
N GLY A 731 9.52 -11.85 -64.57
CA GLY A 731 10.33 -12.71 -65.45
C GLY A 731 11.60 -13.30 -64.84
N ALA A 732 11.89 -13.03 -63.56
CA ALA A 732 13.00 -13.64 -62.83
C ALA A 732 12.68 -15.04 -62.29
N ASP A 733 13.73 -15.79 -61.93
CA ASP A 733 13.61 -17.03 -61.15
C ASP A 733 13.45 -16.70 -59.66
N GLY A 734 12.67 -17.51 -58.95
CA GLY A 734 12.73 -17.56 -57.49
C GLY A 734 13.91 -18.41 -57.05
N GLU A 735 14.37 -18.17 -55.83
CA GLU A 735 15.39 -19.01 -55.18
C GLU A 735 14.70 -19.94 -54.18
N ASP A 736 15.25 -21.15 -54.00
CA ASP A 736 14.80 -22.01 -52.90
C ASP A 736 15.10 -21.28 -51.59
N PRO A 737 14.07 -20.94 -50.79
CA PRO A 737 14.26 -20.12 -49.61
C PRO A 737 15.11 -20.82 -48.55
N LEU A 738 15.32 -22.14 -48.62
CA LEU A 738 16.20 -22.87 -47.71
C LEU A 738 17.68 -22.68 -48.02
N THR A 739 18.03 -22.52 -49.31
CA THR A 739 19.43 -22.57 -49.78
C THR A 739 19.89 -21.27 -50.43
N ARG A 740 19.03 -20.25 -50.51
CA ARG A 740 19.40 -18.93 -51.04
C ARG A 740 20.50 -18.26 -50.23
N ALA A 741 21.35 -17.49 -50.90
CA ALA A 741 22.54 -16.88 -50.28
C ALA A 741 22.20 -15.73 -49.31
N VAL A 742 21.04 -15.09 -49.49
CA VAL A 742 20.60 -13.93 -48.71
C VAL A 742 19.28 -14.26 -48.01
N ASN A 743 19.25 -14.12 -46.67
CA ASN A 743 18.12 -14.46 -45.81
C ASN A 743 17.51 -15.85 -46.08
N PRO A 744 18.30 -16.95 -46.07
CA PRO A 744 17.73 -18.28 -46.12
C PRO A 744 16.75 -18.43 -44.94
N ILE A 745 15.53 -18.88 -45.23
CA ILE A 745 14.60 -19.24 -44.17
C ILE A 745 15.14 -20.49 -43.49
N LYS A 746 14.91 -20.59 -42.19
CA LYS A 746 15.18 -21.83 -41.48
C LYS A 746 14.34 -22.93 -42.10
N THR A 747 14.87 -24.15 -42.09
CA THR A 747 14.11 -25.36 -42.39
C THR A 747 12.72 -25.26 -41.77
N PRO A 748 11.65 -25.24 -42.58
CA PRO A 748 10.30 -25.01 -42.10
C PRO A 748 9.97 -25.95 -40.95
N THR A 749 9.15 -25.46 -40.03
CA THR A 749 8.63 -26.22 -38.89
C THR A 749 7.13 -26.01 -38.89
N ILE A 750 6.33 -27.06 -38.79
CA ILE A 750 4.96 -26.88 -38.31
C ILE A 750 4.99 -26.85 -36.80
N PRO A 751 4.08 -26.09 -36.16
CA PRO A 751 3.91 -26.16 -34.73
C PRO A 751 3.79 -27.61 -34.33
N SER A 752 4.62 -27.99 -33.38
CA SER A 752 4.39 -29.23 -32.68
C SER A 752 2.94 -29.22 -32.20
N THR A 753 2.20 -30.28 -32.52
CA THR A 753 0.91 -30.49 -31.88
C THR A 753 1.16 -30.71 -30.39
N VAL A 754 0.10 -30.70 -29.60
CA VAL A 754 0.22 -31.12 -28.21
C VAL A 754 0.77 -32.56 -28.12
N GLU A 755 0.57 -33.38 -29.15
CA GLU A 755 1.04 -34.76 -29.18
C GLU A 755 2.44 -34.93 -29.81
N ASN A 756 2.74 -34.25 -30.91
CA ASN A 756 3.89 -34.54 -31.79
C ASN A 756 4.69 -33.29 -32.18
N ASP A 757 6.02 -33.39 -32.21
CA ASP A 757 6.92 -32.52 -32.97
C ASP A 757 6.99 -32.98 -34.44
N PHE A 758 7.37 -32.10 -35.36
CA PHE A 758 7.43 -32.42 -36.80
C PHE A 758 8.71 -31.88 -37.46
N THR A 759 9.34 -32.69 -38.33
CA THR A 759 10.57 -32.33 -39.05
C THR A 759 10.32 -32.22 -40.55
N PHE A 760 10.79 -31.15 -41.19
CA PHE A 760 10.62 -30.91 -42.62
C PHE A 760 11.46 -31.82 -43.52
N LYS A 761 10.92 -32.17 -44.70
CA LYS A 761 11.48 -33.13 -45.66
C LYS A 761 11.84 -32.49 -47.00
N HIS A 762 10.90 -31.84 -47.69
CA HIS A 762 11.10 -31.15 -48.98
C HIS A 762 9.94 -30.20 -49.33
N TRP A 763 10.10 -29.40 -50.40
CA TRP A 763 9.03 -28.62 -51.05
C TRP A 763 8.26 -29.46 -52.09
N ASP A 764 7.01 -29.09 -52.40
CA ASP A 764 6.15 -29.80 -53.36
C ASP A 764 6.35 -29.39 -54.85
N ALA A 765 7.01 -28.25 -55.14
CA ALA A 765 7.21 -27.70 -56.48
C ALA A 765 8.53 -26.90 -56.65
N ALA A 766 8.87 -26.54 -57.91
CA ALA A 766 10.13 -25.87 -58.27
C ALA A 766 10.01 -24.34 -58.50
N PHE A 767 11.10 -23.59 -58.25
CA PHE A 767 11.14 -22.12 -58.17
C PHE A 767 11.40 -21.34 -59.48
N THR A 768 11.40 -21.99 -60.66
CA THR A 768 11.88 -21.35 -61.91
C THR A 768 10.79 -20.60 -62.71
N LYS A 769 11.17 -19.46 -63.34
CA LYS A 769 10.45 -18.61 -64.32
C LYS A 769 9.05 -18.13 -63.88
N VAL A 770 8.99 -17.00 -63.17
CA VAL A 770 7.75 -16.47 -62.55
C VAL A 770 7.16 -15.30 -63.35
N PHE A 771 5.94 -15.47 -63.84
CA PHE A 771 5.18 -14.48 -64.61
C PHE A 771 3.80 -14.15 -64.01
N ALA A 772 3.47 -14.79 -62.88
CA ALA A 772 2.25 -14.60 -62.09
C ALA A 772 2.48 -15.20 -60.69
N ASP A 773 1.62 -14.87 -59.74
CA ASP A 773 1.73 -15.37 -58.37
C ASP A 773 1.64 -16.91 -58.30
N ARG A 774 2.41 -17.53 -57.40
CA ARG A 774 2.47 -18.99 -57.20
C ARG A 774 2.44 -19.36 -55.72
N THR A 775 1.99 -20.57 -55.41
CA THR A 775 2.05 -21.16 -54.06
C THR A 775 2.81 -22.49 -54.10
N ILE A 776 3.76 -22.70 -53.19
CA ILE A 776 4.63 -23.90 -53.08
C ILE A 776 4.61 -24.38 -51.62
N THR A 777 4.28 -25.65 -51.35
CA THR A 777 3.98 -26.17 -50.00
C THR A 777 5.12 -27.04 -49.42
N ALA A 778 5.38 -26.92 -48.12
CA ALA A 778 6.32 -27.75 -47.36
C ALA A 778 5.77 -29.15 -47.01
N VAL A 779 6.63 -30.15 -46.80
CA VAL A 779 6.26 -31.54 -46.42
C VAL A 779 7.03 -32.02 -45.17
N TYR A 780 6.39 -32.75 -44.22
CA TYR A 780 6.91 -33.05 -42.85
C TYR A 780 6.83 -34.54 -42.39
N GLU A 781 7.56 -34.90 -41.32
CA GLU A 781 7.65 -36.23 -40.64
C GLU A 781 7.49 -36.09 -39.08
N PRO A 782 6.57 -36.82 -38.38
CA PRO A 782 6.22 -36.59 -36.94
C PRO A 782 7.00 -37.40 -35.85
N SER A 783 7.06 -36.91 -34.60
CA SER A 783 7.58 -37.59 -33.39
C SER A 783 6.90 -37.17 -32.05
N VAL A 784 6.54 -38.10 -31.15
CA VAL A 784 5.77 -37.84 -29.90
C VAL A 784 6.54 -36.99 -28.86
N ARG A 785 5.87 -36.01 -28.27
CA ARG A 785 6.41 -35.06 -27.28
C ARG A 785 6.31 -35.58 -25.85
N SER A 786 7.20 -35.09 -24.98
CA SER A 786 7.13 -35.31 -23.53
C SER A 786 6.89 -34.00 -22.80
N TYR A 787 6.12 -34.05 -21.71
CA TYR A 787 5.79 -32.88 -20.89
C TYR A 787 6.04 -33.13 -19.41
N THR A 788 6.23 -32.04 -18.67
CA THR A 788 6.50 -32.02 -17.24
C THR A 788 5.21 -31.78 -16.46
N VAL A 789 4.90 -32.71 -15.55
CA VAL A 789 3.81 -32.59 -14.57
C VAL A 789 4.42 -32.31 -13.20
N GLN A 790 3.89 -31.30 -12.50
CA GLN A 790 4.33 -30.93 -11.15
C GLN A 790 3.16 -30.98 -10.17
N TYR A 791 3.33 -31.72 -9.07
CA TYR A 791 2.41 -31.70 -7.93
C TYR A 791 2.85 -30.61 -6.95
N ILE A 792 1.95 -29.69 -6.61
CA ILE A 792 2.23 -28.47 -5.87
C ILE A 792 1.36 -28.38 -4.61
N LEU A 793 2.00 -28.22 -3.46
CA LEU A 793 1.34 -27.82 -2.22
C LEU A 793 0.99 -26.33 -2.30
N LYS A 794 -0.30 -26.03 -2.20
CA LYS A 794 -0.86 -24.68 -2.11
C LYS A 794 -2.13 -24.70 -1.26
N ALA A 795 -2.01 -24.26 -0.01
CA ALA A 795 -3.08 -24.42 0.98
C ALA A 795 -4.34 -23.58 0.72
N ASN A 796 -4.14 -22.38 0.17
CA ASN A 796 -5.21 -21.50 -0.26
C ASN A 796 -4.69 -20.63 -1.42
N LYS A 797 -5.58 -19.88 -2.09
CA LYS A 797 -5.23 -19.06 -3.27
C LYS A 797 -4.06 -18.09 -3.03
N ASN A 798 -3.83 -17.68 -1.78
CA ASN A 798 -2.81 -16.71 -1.39
C ASN A 798 -1.54 -17.36 -0.80
N ALA A 799 -1.52 -18.67 -0.60
CA ALA A 799 -0.37 -19.39 -0.08
C ALA A 799 0.73 -19.53 -1.14
N ALA A 800 1.99 -19.54 -0.69
CA ALA A 800 3.14 -19.79 -1.56
C ALA A 800 3.10 -21.23 -2.12
N GLU A 801 3.55 -21.39 -3.37
CA GLU A 801 3.65 -22.69 -4.03
C GLU A 801 4.89 -23.45 -3.56
N THR A 802 4.72 -24.68 -3.12
CA THR A 802 5.83 -25.60 -2.83
C THR A 802 5.71 -26.82 -3.75
N VAL A 803 6.71 -27.07 -4.59
CA VAL A 803 6.75 -28.24 -5.47
C VAL A 803 6.99 -29.48 -4.62
N LEU A 804 6.03 -30.41 -4.61
CA LEU A 804 6.14 -31.70 -3.94
C LEU A 804 6.76 -32.77 -4.84
N GLN A 805 6.43 -32.77 -6.14
CA GLN A 805 6.98 -33.69 -7.14
C GLN A 805 7.05 -33.00 -8.51
N SER A 806 8.04 -33.35 -9.33
CA SER A 806 8.18 -32.90 -10.71
C SER A 806 8.70 -34.05 -11.56
N SER A 807 7.95 -34.44 -12.60
CA SER A 807 8.30 -35.58 -13.46
C SER A 807 7.96 -35.30 -14.92
N THR A 808 8.66 -35.93 -15.86
CA THR A 808 8.46 -35.74 -17.31
C THR A 808 8.12 -37.08 -17.98
N SER A 809 7.10 -37.11 -18.84
CA SER A 809 6.66 -38.34 -19.54
C SER A 809 6.01 -37.99 -20.89
N PRO A 810 5.90 -38.93 -21.85
CA PRO A 810 5.27 -38.68 -23.14
C PRO A 810 3.80 -38.22 -23.03
N TYR A 811 3.34 -37.44 -24.01
CA TYR A 811 1.93 -37.11 -24.18
C TYR A 811 1.04 -38.37 -24.21
N GLY A 812 -0.10 -38.35 -23.53
CA GLY A 812 -1.02 -39.49 -23.41
C GLY A 812 -0.59 -40.57 -22.41
N SER A 813 0.40 -40.29 -21.55
CA SER A 813 0.72 -41.08 -20.36
C SER A 813 0.13 -40.45 -19.08
N THR A 814 0.21 -41.11 -17.93
CA THR A 814 -0.26 -40.59 -16.63
C THR A 814 0.89 -40.59 -15.62
N ILE A 815 1.09 -39.47 -14.92
CA ILE A 815 2.08 -39.32 -13.84
C ILE A 815 1.31 -39.18 -12.53
N GLU A 816 1.44 -40.18 -11.65
CA GLU A 816 0.80 -40.18 -10.34
C GLU A 816 1.69 -39.50 -9.28
N TYR A 817 1.05 -39.04 -8.19
CA TYR A 817 1.76 -38.51 -7.03
C TYR A 817 2.22 -39.67 -6.13
N ASP A 818 3.52 -39.78 -5.87
CA ASP A 818 4.11 -40.88 -5.08
C ASP A 818 4.53 -40.49 -3.66
N GLY A 819 4.26 -39.24 -3.25
CA GLY A 819 4.60 -38.72 -1.92
C GLY A 819 3.52 -38.95 -0.84
N ASP A 820 3.84 -38.51 0.38
CA ASP A 820 2.91 -38.56 1.52
C ASP A 820 1.69 -37.65 1.33
N ILE A 821 0.56 -37.99 1.96
CA ILE A 821 -0.66 -37.14 1.94
C ILE A 821 -0.29 -35.70 2.35
N PRO A 822 -0.57 -34.69 1.49
CA PRO A 822 -0.17 -33.31 1.76
C PRO A 822 -0.72 -32.76 3.09
N LYS A 823 0.12 -32.06 3.85
CA LYS A 823 -0.23 -31.44 5.14
C LYS A 823 0.00 -29.92 5.11
N TYR A 824 -0.90 -29.15 5.72
CA TYR A 824 -0.72 -27.71 5.93
C TYR A 824 -1.20 -27.25 7.30
N THR A 825 -0.27 -26.79 8.15
CA THR A 825 -0.54 -26.46 9.56
C THR A 825 -0.13 -25.03 9.95
N ALA A 826 0.38 -24.23 9.01
CA ALA A 826 0.96 -22.91 9.32
C ALA A 826 -0.04 -21.91 9.92
N GLU A 827 -1.32 -22.01 9.55
CA GLU A 827 -2.41 -21.15 10.04
C GLU A 827 -3.14 -21.72 11.28
N GLU A 828 -2.73 -22.89 11.81
CA GLU A 828 -3.38 -23.48 12.99
C GLU A 828 -3.26 -22.57 14.23
N SER A 829 -2.19 -21.78 14.34
CA SER A 829 -2.02 -20.78 15.41
C SER A 829 -3.06 -19.65 15.36
N ALA A 830 -3.67 -19.45 14.19
CA ALA A 830 -4.78 -18.52 13.97
C ALA A 830 -6.15 -19.23 13.96
N PHE A 831 -6.24 -20.44 14.53
CA PHE A 831 -7.45 -21.24 14.64
C PHE A 831 -8.08 -21.62 13.30
N LYS A 832 -7.27 -21.69 12.23
CA LYS A 832 -7.70 -22.16 10.92
C LYS A 832 -7.00 -23.46 10.55
N TYR A 833 -7.81 -24.47 10.24
CA TYR A 833 -7.37 -25.84 10.07
C TYR A 833 -7.69 -26.32 8.66
N TYR A 834 -6.84 -27.20 8.15
CA TYR A 834 -6.94 -27.71 6.78
C TYR A 834 -6.72 -29.22 6.75
N LEU A 835 -7.52 -29.93 5.95
CA LEU A 835 -7.30 -31.34 5.60
C LEU A 835 -7.26 -31.51 4.10
N PHE A 836 -6.29 -32.30 3.60
CA PHE A 836 -6.17 -32.55 2.18
C PHE A 836 -7.37 -33.37 1.69
N LYS A 837 -8.09 -32.82 0.72
CA LYS A 837 -9.27 -33.43 0.12
C LYS A 837 -8.88 -34.23 -1.12
N GLU A 838 -8.27 -33.57 -2.10
CA GLU A 838 -7.94 -34.15 -3.41
C GLU A 838 -6.94 -33.27 -4.19
N TRP A 839 -6.54 -33.72 -5.37
CA TRP A 839 -5.81 -32.92 -6.34
C TRP A 839 -6.77 -32.26 -7.32
N ASP A 840 -6.53 -31.01 -7.70
CA ASP A 840 -7.42 -30.26 -8.62
C ASP A 840 -7.45 -30.85 -10.04
N LYS A 841 -6.37 -31.53 -10.45
CA LYS A 841 -6.17 -32.09 -11.79
C LYS A 841 -5.62 -33.50 -11.72
N SER A 842 -5.91 -34.27 -12.76
CA SER A 842 -5.42 -35.63 -12.95
C SER A 842 -3.92 -35.66 -13.28
N GLY A 843 -3.30 -36.83 -13.18
CA GLY A 843 -1.94 -37.07 -13.66
C GLY A 843 -1.76 -37.12 -15.18
N LEU A 844 -2.84 -36.99 -15.97
CA LEU A 844 -2.83 -37.24 -17.42
C LEU A 844 -1.96 -36.23 -18.20
N VAL A 845 -0.91 -36.68 -18.86
CA VAL A 845 0.04 -35.84 -19.57
C VAL A 845 -0.55 -35.35 -20.88
N THR A 846 -1.22 -34.21 -20.82
CA THR A 846 -1.74 -33.48 -22.00
C THR A 846 -0.96 -32.20 -22.31
N GLY A 847 0.11 -31.94 -21.57
CA GLY A 847 0.91 -30.71 -21.65
C GLY A 847 1.70 -30.49 -20.37
N ASP A 848 2.56 -29.47 -20.34
CA ASP A 848 3.20 -29.04 -19.08
C ASP A 848 2.11 -28.53 -18.14
N LYS A 849 1.98 -29.13 -16.96
CA LYS A 849 0.94 -28.73 -16.00
C LYS A 849 1.37 -28.83 -14.55
N LYS A 850 0.83 -27.89 -13.77
CA LYS A 850 0.85 -27.91 -12.32
C LYS A 850 -0.49 -28.43 -11.81
N ILE A 851 -0.41 -29.40 -10.90
CA ILE A 851 -1.51 -30.01 -10.18
C ILE A 851 -1.41 -29.52 -8.73
N TYR A 852 -2.45 -28.86 -8.23
CA TYR A 852 -2.46 -28.22 -6.93
C TYR A 852 -3.29 -29.01 -5.91
N THR A 853 -2.83 -28.98 -4.66
CA THR A 853 -3.60 -29.52 -3.54
C THR A 853 -4.92 -28.77 -3.34
N VAL A 854 -6.01 -29.51 -3.18
CA VAL A 854 -7.30 -28.99 -2.70
C VAL A 854 -7.46 -29.39 -1.23
N PHE A 855 -7.59 -28.39 -0.36
CA PHE A 855 -7.84 -28.59 1.06
C PHE A 855 -9.29 -28.26 1.42
N ASP A 856 -9.91 -29.10 2.25
CA ASP A 856 -11.06 -28.68 3.04
C ASP A 856 -10.57 -27.86 4.25
N SER A 857 -11.36 -26.90 4.72
CA SER A 857 -10.91 -25.97 5.76
C SER A 857 -12.00 -25.58 6.76
N CYS A 858 -11.61 -25.40 8.02
CA CYS A 858 -12.48 -24.91 9.08
C CYS A 858 -11.76 -23.83 9.90
N THR A 859 -12.45 -22.70 10.12
CA THR A 859 -11.97 -21.63 11.01
C THR A 859 -12.78 -21.68 12.30
N TYR A 860 -12.10 -21.92 13.42
CA TYR A 860 -12.75 -21.97 14.72
C TYR A 860 -12.93 -20.57 15.32
N THR A 861 -14.10 -20.34 15.89
CA THR A 861 -14.41 -19.22 16.78
C THR A 861 -15.04 -19.76 18.07
N ASP A 862 -14.99 -18.99 19.16
CA ASP A 862 -15.66 -19.40 20.39
C ASP A 862 -17.15 -19.69 20.15
N GLY A 863 -17.65 -20.80 20.69
CA GLY A 863 -19.00 -21.30 20.45
C GLY A 863 -19.27 -21.92 19.06
N TYR A 864 -18.26 -22.12 18.20
CA TYR A 864 -18.46 -22.64 16.82
C TYR A 864 -19.25 -23.97 16.74
N PHE A 865 -19.05 -24.84 17.73
CA PHE A 865 -19.71 -26.15 17.81
C PHE A 865 -21.03 -26.13 18.60
N ASP A 866 -21.52 -24.96 19.03
CA ASP A 866 -22.75 -24.87 19.80
C ASP A 866 -23.96 -25.17 18.91
N GLY A 867 -24.74 -26.18 19.30
CA GLY A 867 -25.92 -26.61 18.56
C GLY A 867 -25.63 -27.40 17.27
N LYS A 868 -24.37 -27.80 17.04
CA LYS A 868 -24.01 -28.73 15.95
C LYS A 868 -24.00 -30.17 16.48
N ASP A 869 -24.76 -31.04 15.81
CA ASP A 869 -24.73 -32.47 16.07
C ASP A 869 -23.57 -33.13 15.32
N LEU A 870 -23.01 -34.20 15.90
CA LEU A 870 -21.88 -34.94 15.33
C LEU A 870 -22.15 -35.45 13.91
N GLU A 871 -23.40 -35.81 13.60
CA GLU A 871 -23.79 -36.31 12.29
C GLU A 871 -23.63 -35.29 11.15
N ASN A 872 -23.54 -34.00 11.51
CA ASN A 872 -23.45 -32.88 10.58
C ASN A 872 -22.04 -32.28 10.49
N LEU A 873 -21.05 -32.85 11.20
CA LEU A 873 -19.67 -32.38 11.16
C LEU A 873 -18.91 -32.99 9.98
N SER A 874 -18.20 -32.16 9.23
CA SER A 874 -17.23 -32.63 8.23
C SER A 874 -15.96 -33.17 8.88
N GLU A 875 -15.14 -33.86 8.09
CA GLU A 875 -13.86 -34.41 8.55
C GLU A 875 -12.89 -33.30 9.03
N VAL A 876 -12.85 -32.14 8.37
CA VAL A 876 -12.03 -31.02 8.82
C VAL A 876 -12.59 -30.38 10.10
N GLU A 877 -13.91 -30.36 10.28
CA GLU A 877 -14.53 -29.92 11.54
C GLU A 877 -14.23 -30.89 12.69
N LEU A 878 -14.21 -32.20 12.44
CA LEU A 878 -13.74 -33.20 13.41
C LEU A 878 -12.27 -33.00 13.77
N TYR A 879 -11.42 -32.72 12.77
CA TYR A 879 -10.02 -32.38 13.00
C TYR A 879 -9.88 -31.13 13.89
N THR A 880 -10.64 -30.07 13.59
CA THR A 880 -10.69 -28.84 14.39
C THR A 880 -11.17 -29.11 15.82
N LEU A 881 -12.25 -29.89 15.99
CA LEU A 881 -12.80 -30.27 17.29
C LEU A 881 -11.73 -30.90 18.20
N MET A 882 -10.98 -31.84 17.64
CA MET A 882 -9.89 -32.55 18.32
C MET A 882 -8.69 -31.63 18.59
N LYS A 883 -8.32 -30.74 17.65
CA LYS A 883 -7.25 -29.74 17.88
C LYS A 883 -7.59 -28.77 18.99
N MET A 884 -8.86 -28.45 19.17
CA MET A 884 -9.36 -27.61 20.25
C MET A 884 -9.59 -28.38 21.56
N ASN A 885 -9.37 -29.70 21.58
CA ASN A 885 -9.58 -30.55 22.77
C ASN A 885 -11.04 -30.53 23.27
N LEU A 886 -12.00 -30.34 22.34
CA LEU A 886 -13.42 -30.18 22.63
C LEU A 886 -14.22 -31.47 22.44
N GLU A 887 -13.59 -32.58 22.03
CA GLU A 887 -14.29 -33.81 21.68
C GLU A 887 -15.19 -34.35 22.80
N GLN A 888 -14.74 -34.31 24.06
CA GLN A 888 -15.53 -34.80 25.21
C GLN A 888 -16.59 -33.80 25.70
N SER A 889 -16.49 -32.52 25.36
CA SER A 889 -17.42 -31.49 25.82
C SER A 889 -18.52 -31.20 24.80
N LYS A 890 -18.32 -31.56 23.53
CA LYS A 890 -19.25 -31.32 22.42
C LYS A 890 -19.85 -32.59 21.83
N THR A 891 -19.34 -33.76 22.19
CA THR A 891 -19.94 -35.04 21.80
C THR A 891 -20.12 -35.92 23.03
N THR A 892 -20.99 -36.91 22.93
CA THR A 892 -21.24 -37.93 23.96
C THR A 892 -21.14 -39.34 23.40
N SER A 893 -20.83 -40.31 24.26
CA SER A 893 -20.81 -41.72 23.84
C SER A 893 -22.18 -42.15 23.30
N GLY A 894 -22.21 -42.69 22.09
CA GLY A 894 -23.43 -43.06 21.38
C GLY A 894 -23.86 -42.06 20.30
N ASP A 895 -23.31 -40.84 20.26
CA ASP A 895 -23.52 -39.90 19.15
C ASP A 895 -23.10 -40.53 17.82
N ILE A 896 -23.83 -40.23 16.75
CA ILE A 896 -23.69 -40.90 15.45
C ILE A 896 -23.05 -39.96 14.43
N LEU A 897 -22.18 -40.49 13.56
CA LEU A 897 -21.79 -39.89 12.28
C LEU A 897 -21.94 -40.88 11.13
N ASN A 898 -22.07 -40.37 9.90
CA ASN A 898 -22.07 -41.21 8.71
C ASN A 898 -20.65 -41.34 8.16
N PHE A 899 -20.16 -42.58 8.08
CA PHE A 899 -18.83 -42.91 7.56
C PHE A 899 -18.97 -43.53 6.16
N LYS A 900 -18.46 -42.84 5.13
CA LYS A 900 -18.59 -43.28 3.74
C LYS A 900 -17.32 -44.03 3.29
N LEU A 901 -17.53 -45.26 2.83
CA LEU A 901 -16.58 -46.08 2.09
C LEU A 901 -16.85 -45.97 0.58
N GLY A 902 -15.82 -46.24 -0.22
CA GLY A 902 -15.81 -46.02 -1.66
C GLY A 902 -15.19 -44.67 -2.00
N VAL A 903 -14.38 -44.64 -3.05
CA VAL A 903 -13.70 -43.44 -3.53
C VAL A 903 -14.05 -43.19 -4.99
N ASP A 904 -14.16 -41.92 -5.32
CA ASP A 904 -14.26 -41.42 -6.68
C ASP A 904 -13.48 -40.10 -6.80
N TYR A 905 -13.31 -39.63 -8.03
CA TYR A 905 -12.46 -38.49 -8.34
C TYR A 905 -13.18 -37.51 -9.26
N ASP A 906 -12.97 -36.22 -9.02
CA ASP A 906 -13.33 -35.14 -9.92
C ASP A 906 -12.10 -34.28 -10.19
N TYR A 907 -11.67 -34.26 -11.45
CA TYR A 907 -10.52 -33.50 -11.90
C TYR A 907 -10.96 -32.41 -12.88
N ASP A 908 -10.44 -31.20 -12.72
CA ASP A 908 -10.74 -30.06 -13.59
C ASP A 908 -10.33 -30.31 -15.06
N ASP A 909 -9.40 -31.24 -15.29
CA ASP A 909 -8.86 -31.57 -16.61
C ASP A 909 -9.37 -32.90 -17.19
N VAL A 910 -10.33 -33.54 -16.54
CA VAL A 910 -11.00 -34.76 -17.03
C VAL A 910 -12.50 -34.54 -17.04
N GLU A 911 -13.13 -34.62 -18.22
CA GLU A 911 -14.59 -34.64 -18.31
C GLU A 911 -15.13 -35.92 -17.67
N SER A 912 -15.95 -35.77 -16.62
CA SER A 912 -16.64 -36.87 -15.94
C SER A 912 -18.16 -36.68 -15.99
N LYS A 913 -18.91 -37.77 -15.89
CA LYS A 913 -20.37 -37.78 -15.83
C LYS A 913 -20.85 -38.87 -14.90
N GLU A 914 -21.48 -38.45 -13.81
CA GLU A 914 -22.22 -39.35 -12.92
C GLU A 914 -23.61 -39.61 -13.49
N PHE A 915 -24.00 -40.88 -13.58
CA PHE A 915 -25.30 -41.29 -14.14
C PHE A 915 -26.28 -41.75 -13.06
N ILE A 916 -25.75 -42.34 -11.99
CA ILE A 916 -26.53 -42.83 -10.85
C ILE A 916 -25.79 -42.37 -9.59
N SER A 917 -26.40 -41.48 -8.82
CA SER A 917 -25.90 -40.96 -7.54
C SER A 917 -26.55 -41.65 -6.33
N ASP A 918 -27.76 -42.20 -6.54
CA ASP A 918 -28.58 -42.84 -5.52
C ASP A 918 -29.04 -44.21 -6.00
N THR A 919 -29.32 -45.10 -5.04
CA THR A 919 -29.73 -46.48 -5.34
C THR A 919 -30.96 -46.52 -6.24
N THR A 920 -30.77 -47.03 -7.45
CA THR A 920 -31.80 -47.18 -8.46
C THR A 920 -32.13 -48.67 -8.62
N GLU A 921 -33.39 -49.02 -8.38
CA GLU A 921 -33.87 -50.40 -8.48
C GLU A 921 -34.48 -50.70 -9.86
N PHE A 922 -34.13 -51.87 -10.38
CA PHE A 922 -34.67 -52.43 -11.61
C PHE A 922 -35.49 -53.68 -11.27
N ASP A 923 -36.77 -53.69 -11.62
CA ASP A 923 -37.75 -54.71 -11.21
C ASP A 923 -38.01 -55.78 -12.28
N GLY A 924 -37.31 -55.69 -13.41
CA GLY A 924 -37.52 -56.52 -14.59
C GLY A 924 -38.52 -55.96 -15.59
N THR A 925 -38.95 -54.69 -15.45
CA THR A 925 -39.82 -54.00 -16.41
C THR A 925 -39.36 -52.59 -16.77
N ASN A 926 -38.53 -51.95 -15.94
CA ASN A 926 -38.04 -50.59 -16.11
C ASN A 926 -36.59 -50.54 -16.65
N TYR A 927 -36.20 -49.37 -17.18
CA TYR A 927 -34.85 -49.12 -17.73
C TYR A 927 -34.52 -47.63 -17.73
N ILE A 928 -33.24 -47.30 -17.92
CA ILE A 928 -32.76 -45.93 -18.14
C ILE A 928 -31.84 -45.94 -19.36
N ASP A 929 -32.21 -45.21 -20.43
CA ASP A 929 -31.29 -44.89 -21.52
C ASP A 929 -30.68 -43.51 -21.28
N THR A 930 -29.37 -43.48 -21.08
CA THR A 930 -28.64 -42.23 -20.80
C THR A 930 -28.44 -41.36 -22.04
N ASN A 931 -28.78 -41.86 -23.22
CA ASN A 931 -28.47 -41.28 -24.54
C ASN A 931 -26.98 -40.99 -24.76
N THR A 932 -26.10 -41.54 -23.91
CA THR A 932 -24.66 -41.27 -23.96
C THR A 932 -23.98 -42.36 -24.76
N THR A 933 -23.31 -41.98 -25.86
CA THR A 933 -22.51 -42.89 -26.68
C THR A 933 -21.05 -42.81 -26.25
N ILE A 934 -20.57 -43.85 -25.56
CA ILE A 934 -19.20 -43.87 -25.03
C ILE A 934 -18.19 -44.17 -26.15
N MET A 935 -18.58 -45.03 -27.09
CA MET A 935 -17.71 -45.64 -28.09
C MET A 935 -18.08 -45.22 -29.53
N ASP A 936 -18.79 -44.12 -29.74
CA ASP A 936 -19.11 -43.58 -31.09
C ASP A 936 -17.88 -43.20 -31.91
N LYS A 937 -16.78 -42.91 -31.22
CA LYS A 937 -15.43 -42.74 -31.75
C LYS A 937 -14.45 -43.47 -30.85
N ASP A 938 -13.29 -43.82 -31.39
CA ASP A 938 -12.17 -44.34 -30.62
C ASP A 938 -11.67 -43.26 -29.65
N ARG A 939 -11.77 -43.53 -28.34
CA ARG A 939 -11.43 -42.58 -27.27
C ARG A 939 -11.07 -43.31 -25.98
N ASP A 940 -10.25 -42.67 -25.15
CA ASP A 940 -10.01 -43.13 -23.78
C ASP A 940 -11.28 -43.01 -22.94
N PHE A 941 -11.53 -43.98 -22.06
CA PHE A 941 -12.54 -43.83 -21.01
C PHE A 941 -12.30 -44.77 -19.82
N THR A 942 -12.83 -44.37 -18.67
CA THR A 942 -12.95 -45.19 -17.47
C THR A 942 -14.41 -45.16 -17.02
N PHE A 943 -15.05 -46.31 -16.83
CA PHE A 943 -16.45 -46.41 -16.39
C PHE A 943 -16.54 -47.28 -15.14
N ALA A 944 -17.12 -46.76 -14.07
CA ALA A 944 -17.32 -47.50 -12.82
C ALA A 944 -18.81 -47.69 -12.55
N ILE A 945 -19.16 -48.86 -12.02
CA ILE A 945 -20.52 -49.24 -11.66
C ILE A 945 -20.53 -50.08 -10.38
N ASP A 946 -21.26 -49.64 -9.37
CA ASP A 946 -21.59 -50.34 -8.12
C ASP A 946 -23.00 -50.93 -8.26
N PHE A 947 -23.10 -52.26 -8.24
CA PHE A 947 -24.33 -52.96 -8.62
C PHE A 947 -24.58 -54.24 -7.82
N GLU A 948 -25.82 -54.71 -7.88
CA GLU A 948 -26.28 -55.99 -7.34
C GLU A 948 -27.30 -56.60 -8.31
N PHE A 949 -27.21 -57.91 -8.59
CA PHE A 949 -28.28 -58.63 -9.31
C PHE A 949 -29.18 -59.34 -8.30
N ASN A 950 -30.50 -59.17 -8.43
CA ASN A 950 -31.47 -59.89 -7.62
C ASN A 950 -31.69 -61.31 -8.17
N ASP A 951 -32.21 -62.21 -7.33
CA ASP A 951 -32.65 -63.53 -7.77
C ASP A 951 -33.80 -63.47 -8.81
N GLY A 952 -33.92 -64.52 -9.61
CA GLY A 952 -35.03 -64.68 -10.56
C GLY A 952 -34.86 -63.92 -11.89
N ASN A 953 -33.64 -63.51 -12.23
CA ASN A 953 -33.30 -63.04 -13.58
C ASN A 953 -33.40 -64.18 -14.60
N THR A 954 -33.88 -63.88 -15.81
CA THR A 954 -33.84 -64.82 -16.94
C THR A 954 -32.54 -64.67 -17.72
N SER A 955 -32.01 -65.75 -18.30
CA SER A 955 -30.83 -65.68 -19.17
C SER A 955 -30.99 -64.63 -20.27
N GLY A 956 -30.01 -63.74 -20.39
CA GLY A 956 -30.01 -62.58 -21.28
C GLY A 956 -30.32 -61.25 -20.57
N ALA A 957 -30.85 -61.28 -19.35
CA ALA A 957 -31.21 -60.08 -18.59
C ALA A 957 -30.00 -59.15 -18.40
N THR A 958 -30.11 -57.88 -18.78
CA THR A 958 -28.97 -56.94 -18.84
C THR A 958 -29.15 -55.79 -17.87
N LEU A 959 -28.17 -55.58 -16.99
CA LEU A 959 -28.21 -54.51 -15.99
C LEU A 959 -27.53 -53.23 -16.49
N ALA A 960 -26.48 -53.36 -17.29
CA ALA A 960 -25.84 -52.22 -17.96
C ALA A 960 -25.28 -52.65 -19.32
N GLN A 961 -25.41 -51.81 -20.34
CA GLN A 961 -24.74 -52.04 -21.62
C GLN A 961 -24.38 -50.75 -22.36
N CYS A 962 -23.28 -50.81 -23.09
CA CYS A 962 -22.99 -49.95 -24.23
C CYS A 962 -22.45 -50.89 -25.32
N PHE A 963 -23.36 -51.64 -25.94
CA PHE A 963 -23.04 -52.85 -26.70
C PHE A 963 -23.74 -52.86 -28.06
N GLN A 964 -23.12 -53.47 -29.06
CA GLN A 964 -23.74 -53.67 -30.37
C GLN A 964 -24.57 -54.96 -30.38
N SER A 965 -25.78 -54.92 -30.96
CA SER A 965 -26.73 -56.04 -30.86
C SER A 965 -26.25 -57.32 -31.56
N ASN A 966 -25.38 -57.19 -32.56
CA ASN A 966 -24.73 -58.34 -33.22
C ASN A 966 -23.69 -59.07 -32.33
N GLY A 967 -23.47 -58.63 -31.09
CA GLY A 967 -22.59 -59.27 -30.12
C GLY A 967 -21.10 -59.04 -30.33
N SER A 968 -20.72 -58.17 -31.27
CA SER A 968 -19.32 -58.09 -31.73
C SER A 968 -18.45 -57.07 -30.99
N ASN A 969 -19.02 -55.98 -30.46
CA ASN A 969 -18.28 -54.83 -29.94
C ASN A 969 -19.01 -54.14 -28.76
N GLY A 970 -18.22 -53.52 -27.87
CA GLY A 970 -18.69 -52.77 -26.69
C GLY A 970 -18.67 -53.59 -25.40
N PHE A 971 -19.31 -53.06 -24.34
CA PHE A 971 -19.46 -53.80 -23.07
C PHE A 971 -20.91 -54.10 -22.70
N ARG A 972 -21.12 -55.22 -22.01
CA ARG A 972 -22.43 -55.65 -21.49
C ARG A 972 -22.28 -56.37 -20.16
N LEU A 973 -22.96 -55.87 -19.13
CA LEU A 973 -23.11 -56.50 -17.82
C LEU A 973 -24.49 -57.17 -17.74
N TRP A 974 -24.52 -58.50 -17.73
CA TRP A 974 -25.75 -59.27 -17.91
C TRP A 974 -25.73 -60.62 -17.18
N TYR A 975 -26.92 -61.16 -16.97
CA TYR A 975 -27.15 -62.46 -16.35
C TYR A 975 -27.37 -63.54 -17.41
N SER A 976 -26.62 -64.64 -17.31
CA SER A 976 -26.84 -65.87 -18.09
C SER A 976 -27.27 -67.00 -17.17
N SER A 977 -26.34 -67.85 -16.74
CA SER A 977 -26.41 -68.71 -15.54
C SER A 977 -25.73 -68.06 -14.32
N ASN A 978 -24.92 -67.03 -14.56
CA ASN A 978 -24.19 -66.23 -13.58
C ASN A 978 -24.07 -64.78 -14.10
N VAL A 979 -23.58 -63.87 -13.27
CA VAL A 979 -23.32 -62.48 -13.69
C VAL A 979 -22.07 -62.44 -14.57
N ASN A 980 -22.18 -61.86 -15.76
CA ASN A 980 -21.12 -61.77 -16.76
C ASN A 980 -20.91 -60.33 -17.19
N LEU A 981 -19.66 -59.92 -17.33
CA LEU A 981 -19.26 -58.70 -18.02
C LEU A 981 -18.53 -59.05 -19.31
N ASN A 982 -19.06 -58.59 -20.44
CA ASN A 982 -18.47 -58.78 -21.76
C ASN A 982 -17.71 -57.53 -22.21
N TRP A 983 -16.64 -57.77 -22.99
CA TRP A 983 -16.02 -56.82 -23.89
C TRP A 983 -15.91 -57.49 -25.26
N GLY A 984 -16.78 -57.08 -26.19
CA GLY A 984 -17.02 -57.83 -27.43
C GLY A 984 -17.39 -59.28 -27.15
N THR A 985 -16.63 -60.23 -27.70
CA THR A 985 -16.88 -61.67 -27.58
C THR A 985 -16.20 -62.33 -26.37
N LYS A 986 -15.40 -61.59 -25.60
CA LYS A 986 -14.74 -62.07 -24.38
C LYS A 986 -15.52 -61.63 -23.15
N SER A 987 -15.46 -62.42 -22.07
CA SER A 987 -16.17 -62.11 -20.82
C SER A 987 -15.39 -62.50 -19.58
N THR A 988 -15.77 -61.89 -18.46
CA THR A 988 -15.36 -62.26 -17.09
C THR A 988 -16.58 -62.31 -16.18
N ASN A 989 -16.44 -62.88 -14.98
CA ASN A 989 -17.50 -62.98 -13.98
C ASN A 989 -17.19 -62.02 -12.82
N PRO A 990 -17.78 -60.82 -12.82
CA PRO A 990 -17.43 -59.79 -11.85
C PRO A 990 -18.06 -59.97 -10.46
N ALA A 991 -19.15 -60.74 -10.35
CA ALA A 991 -19.92 -60.90 -9.12
C ALA A 991 -20.69 -62.22 -9.11
N GLY A 992 -21.12 -62.68 -7.92
CA GLY A 992 -22.17 -63.68 -7.77
C GLY A 992 -23.58 -63.08 -7.89
N ILE A 993 -24.60 -63.92 -7.68
CA ILE A 993 -25.99 -63.46 -7.58
C ILE A 993 -26.24 -62.94 -6.16
N ALA A 994 -26.99 -61.85 -6.02
CA ALA A 994 -27.22 -61.13 -4.76
C ALA A 994 -25.95 -60.56 -4.07
N ASP A 995 -24.79 -60.65 -4.71
CA ASP A 995 -23.57 -59.97 -4.26
C ASP A 995 -23.59 -58.51 -4.76
N ARG A 996 -23.37 -57.57 -3.84
CA ARG A 996 -23.09 -56.17 -4.20
C ARG A 996 -21.60 -56.01 -4.49
N GLU A 997 -21.26 -55.61 -5.71
CA GLU A 997 -19.87 -55.47 -6.18
C GLU A 997 -19.71 -54.21 -7.03
N LEU A 998 -18.49 -53.67 -7.07
CA LEU A 998 -18.10 -52.57 -7.92
C LEU A 998 -17.18 -53.07 -9.04
N VAL A 999 -17.44 -52.61 -10.27
CA VAL A 999 -16.58 -52.88 -11.43
C VAL A 999 -16.17 -51.59 -12.09
N VAL A 1000 -14.88 -51.48 -12.42
CA VAL A 1000 -14.30 -50.41 -13.24
C VAL A 1000 -13.84 -50.99 -14.58
N ILE A 1001 -14.24 -50.37 -15.68
CA ILE A 1001 -13.84 -50.69 -17.05
C ILE A 1001 -13.00 -49.54 -17.57
N ARG A 1002 -11.73 -49.81 -17.87
CA ARG A 1002 -10.77 -48.84 -18.42
C ARG A 1002 -10.43 -49.21 -19.85
N HIS A 1003 -10.53 -48.27 -20.76
CA HIS A 1003 -10.20 -48.43 -22.17
C HIS A 1003 -9.28 -47.30 -22.63
N LYS A 1004 -8.29 -47.66 -23.47
CA LYS A 1004 -7.34 -46.74 -24.07
C LYS A 1004 -7.57 -46.67 -25.58
N ALA A 1005 -7.63 -45.47 -26.14
CA ALA A 1005 -7.82 -45.21 -27.55
C ALA A 1005 -6.76 -45.94 -28.39
N GLY A 1006 -7.15 -46.44 -29.55
CA GLY A 1006 -6.31 -47.24 -30.43
C GLY A 1006 -6.10 -48.69 -29.98
N SER A 1007 -6.63 -49.08 -28.82
CA SER A 1007 -6.51 -50.45 -28.28
C SER A 1007 -7.73 -51.29 -28.59
N GLU A 1008 -7.55 -52.60 -28.74
CA GLU A 1008 -8.67 -53.56 -28.77
C GLU A 1008 -9.01 -54.04 -27.34
N GLN A 1009 -8.24 -53.61 -26.34
CA GLN A 1009 -8.30 -54.09 -24.96
C GLN A 1009 -9.16 -53.19 -24.07
N ALA A 1010 -9.87 -53.82 -23.12
CA ALA A 1010 -10.40 -53.20 -21.92
C ALA A 1010 -9.79 -53.88 -20.69
N TYR A 1011 -9.39 -53.05 -19.72
CA TYR A 1011 -8.90 -53.47 -18.41
C TYR A 1011 -10.05 -53.37 -17.42
N VAL A 1012 -10.36 -54.47 -16.75
CA VAL A 1012 -11.50 -54.61 -15.85
C VAL A 1012 -10.99 -54.83 -14.44
N TYR A 1013 -11.47 -54.02 -13.50
CA TYR A 1013 -11.15 -54.09 -12.09
C TYR A 1013 -12.42 -54.37 -11.29
N CYS A 1014 -12.51 -55.53 -10.66
CA CYS A 1014 -13.67 -55.92 -9.85
C CYS A 1014 -13.31 -55.84 -8.37
N SER A 1015 -14.19 -55.27 -7.54
CA SER A 1015 -13.88 -55.02 -6.14
C SER A 1015 -13.51 -56.28 -5.39
N ASN A 1016 -14.15 -57.41 -5.68
CA ASN A 1016 -13.84 -58.69 -5.04
C ASN A 1016 -13.85 -58.53 -3.52
N LEU A 1017 -14.99 -58.06 -2.96
CA LEU A 1017 -15.06 -57.60 -1.57
C LEU A 1017 -14.73 -58.71 -0.56
N THR A 1018 -14.95 -59.96 -0.94
CA THR A 1018 -14.62 -61.14 -0.12
C THR A 1018 -13.12 -61.47 -0.09
N GLY A 1019 -12.31 -60.87 -0.97
CA GLY A 1019 -10.86 -61.07 -1.04
C GLY A 1019 -10.05 -59.90 -0.50
N ASN A 1020 -8.73 -60.10 -0.35
CA ASN A 1020 -7.81 -59.07 0.17
C ASN A 1020 -7.47 -57.96 -0.83
N GLU A 1021 -7.69 -58.18 -2.13
CA GLU A 1021 -7.33 -57.25 -3.20
C GLU A 1021 -8.36 -57.23 -4.33
N VAL A 1022 -8.35 -56.13 -5.08
CA VAL A 1022 -9.13 -55.93 -6.30
C VAL A 1022 -8.71 -56.95 -7.35
N SER A 1023 -9.67 -57.60 -7.99
CA SER A 1023 -9.40 -58.52 -9.10
C SER A 1023 -9.22 -57.73 -10.39
N THR A 1024 -8.18 -58.04 -11.16
CA THR A 1024 -7.88 -57.37 -12.44
C THR A 1024 -7.93 -58.38 -13.59
N THR A 1025 -8.60 -58.03 -14.69
CA THR A 1025 -8.71 -58.86 -15.90
C THR A 1025 -8.62 -58.00 -17.16
N THR A 1026 -7.88 -58.44 -18.18
CA THR A 1026 -7.87 -57.79 -19.50
C THR A 1026 -8.75 -58.57 -20.48
N LEU A 1027 -9.69 -57.89 -21.12
CA LEU A 1027 -10.54 -58.46 -22.18
C LEU A 1027 -10.20 -57.81 -23.52
N ALA A 1028 -10.15 -58.59 -24.59
CA ALA A 1028 -9.82 -58.09 -25.94
C ALA A 1028 -10.99 -58.29 -26.90
N ALA A 1029 -11.35 -57.23 -27.63
CA ALA A 1029 -12.28 -57.27 -28.74
C ALA A 1029 -11.59 -57.78 -30.02
N ILE A 1030 -12.37 -58.02 -31.08
CA ILE A 1030 -11.85 -58.46 -32.39
C ILE A 1030 -11.34 -57.31 -33.28
N ARG A 1031 -11.59 -56.07 -32.85
CA ARG A 1031 -11.20 -54.79 -33.46
C ARG A 1031 -11.44 -53.67 -32.45
N ILE A 1032 -10.89 -52.49 -32.72
CA ILE A 1032 -11.14 -51.28 -31.93
C ILE A 1032 -12.66 -51.00 -31.92
N PRO A 1033 -13.30 -50.95 -30.73
CA PRO A 1033 -14.76 -50.87 -30.64
C PRO A 1033 -15.24 -49.45 -30.89
N VAL A 1034 -15.61 -49.16 -32.14
CA VAL A 1034 -16.26 -47.91 -32.55
C VAL A 1034 -17.72 -48.21 -32.94
N ILE A 1035 -18.67 -47.89 -32.06
CA ILE A 1035 -20.10 -48.17 -32.19
C ILE A 1035 -20.95 -47.00 -31.67
N PRO A 1036 -22.07 -46.65 -32.33
CA PRO A 1036 -22.94 -45.57 -31.89
C PRO A 1036 -23.95 -45.98 -30.80
N SER A 1037 -23.74 -47.12 -30.12
CA SER A 1037 -24.65 -47.62 -29.08
C SER A 1037 -24.67 -46.69 -27.86
N THR A 1038 -25.85 -46.51 -27.26
CA THR A 1038 -26.01 -45.72 -26.03
C THR A 1038 -25.76 -46.58 -24.78
N LEU A 1039 -25.32 -45.94 -23.70
CA LEU A 1039 -25.25 -46.53 -22.37
C LEU A 1039 -26.67 -46.66 -21.79
N VAL A 1040 -27.11 -47.90 -21.57
CA VAL A 1040 -28.44 -48.25 -21.07
C VAL A 1040 -28.32 -49.08 -19.79
N PHE A 1041 -29.13 -48.74 -18.79
CA PHE A 1041 -29.27 -49.49 -17.55
C PHE A 1041 -30.62 -50.21 -17.49
N GLY A 1042 -30.66 -51.37 -16.84
CA GLY A 1042 -31.88 -52.14 -16.55
C GLY A 1042 -32.42 -53.03 -17.68
N CYS A 1043 -31.94 -52.88 -18.92
CA CYS A 1043 -32.28 -53.77 -20.03
C CYS A 1043 -31.22 -53.76 -21.13
N SER A 1044 -31.39 -54.62 -22.15
CA SER A 1044 -30.67 -54.51 -23.41
C SER A 1044 -31.46 -53.71 -24.45
N LYS A 1045 -30.77 -52.89 -25.23
CA LYS A 1045 -31.30 -52.14 -26.37
C LYS A 1045 -30.79 -52.73 -27.68
N ALA A 1046 -31.71 -53.08 -28.58
CA ALA A 1046 -31.44 -53.62 -29.90
C ALA A 1046 -31.06 -52.51 -30.91
N ASP A 1047 -30.44 -52.87 -32.04
CA ASP A 1047 -29.95 -51.92 -33.06
C ASP A 1047 -31.10 -51.21 -33.80
N ASP A 1048 -32.31 -51.77 -33.76
CA ASP A 1048 -33.55 -51.13 -34.24
C ASP A 1048 -34.18 -50.16 -33.21
N GLY A 1049 -33.59 -50.08 -32.00
CA GLY A 1049 -34.00 -49.18 -30.92
C GLY A 1049 -34.94 -49.81 -29.89
N GLU A 1050 -35.35 -51.07 -30.04
CA GLU A 1050 -36.24 -51.76 -29.09
C GLU A 1050 -35.52 -52.11 -27.78
N TYR A 1051 -36.26 -52.07 -26.67
CA TYR A 1051 -35.75 -52.45 -25.33
C TYR A 1051 -36.25 -53.84 -24.95
N GLU A 1052 -35.33 -54.73 -24.58
CA GLU A 1052 -35.62 -56.13 -24.27
C GLU A 1052 -34.72 -56.67 -23.15
N LYS A 1053 -35.02 -57.87 -22.65
CA LYS A 1053 -34.21 -58.57 -21.61
C LYS A 1053 -33.94 -57.71 -20.36
N TYR A 1054 -35.02 -57.22 -19.77
CA TYR A 1054 -35.01 -56.45 -18.53
C TYR A 1054 -34.40 -57.25 -17.37
N ALA A 1055 -33.55 -56.60 -16.57
CA ALA A 1055 -32.91 -57.18 -15.39
C ALA A 1055 -33.64 -56.83 -14.10
N LYS A 1056 -33.51 -57.72 -13.12
CA LYS A 1056 -33.87 -57.51 -11.72
C LYS A 1056 -32.60 -57.25 -10.92
N GLY A 1057 -32.47 -56.09 -10.28
CA GLY A 1057 -31.24 -55.74 -9.56
C GLY A 1057 -31.22 -54.28 -9.15
N LYS A 1058 -30.09 -53.82 -8.64
CA LYS A 1058 -29.87 -52.45 -8.20
C LYS A 1058 -28.56 -51.92 -8.76
N ILE A 1059 -28.54 -50.64 -9.11
CA ILE A 1059 -27.30 -49.88 -9.31
C ILE A 1059 -27.27 -48.83 -8.20
N HIS A 1060 -26.24 -48.89 -7.37
CA HIS A 1060 -26.06 -47.98 -6.24
C HIS A 1060 -25.33 -46.71 -6.65
N TRP A 1061 -24.42 -46.83 -7.62
CA TRP A 1061 -23.64 -45.72 -8.14
C TRP A 1061 -23.04 -46.06 -9.51
N ALA A 1062 -22.97 -45.09 -10.43
CA ALA A 1062 -22.30 -45.27 -11.72
C ALA A 1062 -21.76 -43.96 -12.27
N LYS A 1063 -20.48 -43.94 -12.68
CA LYS A 1063 -19.77 -42.76 -13.17
C LYS A 1063 -18.83 -43.10 -14.33
N LEU A 1064 -18.73 -42.18 -15.29
CA LEU A 1064 -17.84 -42.25 -16.44
C LEU A 1064 -16.85 -41.10 -16.40
N TRP A 1065 -15.59 -41.39 -16.71
CA TRP A 1065 -14.56 -40.42 -17.01
C TRP A 1065 -14.14 -40.60 -18.47
N TYR A 1066 -14.13 -39.54 -19.25
CA TYR A 1066 -13.65 -39.56 -20.64
C TYR A 1066 -12.12 -39.46 -20.71
N ALA A 1067 -11.44 -40.25 -19.89
CA ALA A 1067 -10.00 -40.36 -19.84
C ALA A 1067 -9.57 -41.73 -19.33
N ASP A 1068 -8.32 -42.07 -19.64
CA ASP A 1068 -7.58 -43.14 -19.01
C ASP A 1068 -7.03 -42.65 -17.67
N LEU A 1069 -7.68 -43.04 -16.56
CA LEU A 1069 -7.26 -42.63 -15.20
C LEU A 1069 -5.99 -43.34 -14.71
N GLY A 1070 -5.48 -44.34 -15.44
CA GLY A 1070 -4.38 -45.17 -14.98
C GLY A 1070 -4.86 -46.36 -14.13
N GLU A 1071 -3.93 -47.29 -13.87
CA GLU A 1071 -4.25 -48.56 -13.20
C GLU A 1071 -4.51 -48.39 -11.71
N ASP A 1072 -3.71 -47.59 -11.01
CA ASP A 1072 -3.77 -47.51 -9.54
C ASP A 1072 -5.03 -46.75 -9.08
N GLN A 1073 -5.40 -45.65 -9.76
CA GLN A 1073 -6.67 -44.97 -9.50
C GLN A 1073 -7.89 -45.88 -9.79
N CYS A 1074 -7.85 -46.69 -10.85
CA CYS A 1074 -8.92 -47.65 -11.12
C CYS A 1074 -9.03 -48.72 -10.02
N LYS A 1075 -7.91 -49.16 -9.45
CA LYS A 1075 -7.89 -50.08 -8.29
C LYS A 1075 -8.39 -49.41 -7.02
N GLU A 1076 -8.11 -48.13 -6.80
CA GLU A 1076 -8.65 -47.39 -5.66
C GLU A 1076 -10.17 -47.24 -5.76
N ILE A 1077 -10.70 -46.84 -6.93
CA ILE A 1077 -12.16 -46.78 -7.16
C ILE A 1077 -12.79 -48.16 -6.91
N ALA A 1078 -12.16 -49.23 -7.40
CA ALA A 1078 -12.60 -50.60 -7.17
C ALA A 1078 -12.33 -51.12 -5.73
N ALA A 1079 -11.70 -50.35 -4.85
CA ALA A 1079 -11.30 -50.86 -3.53
C ALA A 1079 -12.51 -51.20 -2.63
N TRP A 1080 -13.64 -50.51 -2.80
CA TRP A 1080 -14.88 -50.83 -2.09
C TRP A 1080 -16.10 -50.26 -2.83
N VAL A 1081 -17.27 -50.82 -2.55
CA VAL A 1081 -18.56 -50.27 -2.99
C VAL A 1081 -18.85 -48.94 -2.30
N HIS A 1082 -19.77 -48.13 -2.83
CA HIS A 1082 -20.14 -46.86 -2.20
C HIS A 1082 -21.10 -47.11 -1.03
N GLU A 1083 -20.54 -47.44 0.13
CA GLU A 1083 -21.28 -47.83 1.33
C GLU A 1083 -21.17 -46.74 2.41
N THR A 1084 -22.31 -46.23 2.89
CA THR A 1084 -22.34 -45.29 4.02
C THR A 1084 -22.75 -46.04 5.28
N ILE A 1085 -21.92 -46.03 6.31
CA ILE A 1085 -22.12 -46.77 7.56
C ILE A 1085 -22.26 -45.77 8.72
N PRO A 1086 -23.39 -45.76 9.45
CA PRO A 1086 -23.49 -44.98 10.67
C PRO A 1086 -22.56 -45.53 11.75
N MET A 1087 -21.71 -44.67 12.30
CA MET A 1087 -20.72 -44.96 13.33
C MET A 1087 -21.06 -44.21 14.60
N MET A 1088 -21.00 -44.87 15.75
CA MET A 1088 -21.24 -44.28 17.07
C MET A 1088 -19.92 -43.98 17.78
N VAL A 1089 -19.87 -42.87 18.52
CA VAL A 1089 -18.75 -42.60 19.43
C VAL A 1089 -18.71 -43.67 20.51
N ALA A 1090 -17.72 -44.55 20.48
CA ALA A 1090 -17.55 -45.61 21.46
C ALA A 1090 -16.87 -45.07 22.73
N LYS A 1091 -15.72 -44.40 22.56
CA LYS A 1091 -14.80 -44.02 23.64
C LYS A 1091 -13.95 -42.80 23.25
N TYR A 1092 -13.33 -42.17 24.24
CA TYR A 1092 -12.37 -41.07 24.06
C TYR A 1092 -11.02 -41.41 24.67
N LYS A 1093 -9.91 -41.08 24.01
CA LYS A 1093 -8.54 -41.23 24.54
C LYS A 1093 -8.26 -42.62 25.15
N GLU A 1094 -8.75 -43.66 24.48
CA GLU A 1094 -8.56 -45.06 24.90
C GLU A 1094 -7.27 -45.63 24.32
N TYR A 1095 -7.19 -45.71 22.98
CA TYR A 1095 -6.13 -46.43 22.30
C TYR A 1095 -4.90 -45.55 22.03
N TYR A 1096 -3.71 -46.10 22.30
CA TYR A 1096 -2.44 -45.44 21.96
C TYR A 1096 -2.16 -45.49 20.46
N LEU A 1097 -1.63 -44.39 19.91
CA LEU A 1097 -1.17 -44.34 18.53
C LEU A 1097 0.06 -45.27 18.35
N SER A 1098 0.10 -46.02 17.25
CA SER A 1098 1.19 -46.98 16.99
C SER A 1098 2.52 -46.29 16.67
N ASP A 1099 2.46 -45.17 15.95
CA ASP A 1099 3.62 -44.33 15.60
C ASP A 1099 4.07 -43.40 16.74
N ASN A 1100 3.23 -43.18 17.74
CA ASN A 1100 3.54 -42.38 18.92
C ASN A 1100 2.89 -42.95 20.19
N ALA A 1101 3.57 -43.90 20.82
CA ALA A 1101 3.10 -44.60 22.02
C ALA A 1101 2.86 -43.70 23.25
N THR A 1102 3.19 -42.40 23.20
CA THR A 1102 2.89 -41.44 24.28
C THR A 1102 1.56 -40.70 24.08
N LYS A 1103 0.96 -40.81 22.89
CA LYS A 1103 -0.28 -40.14 22.51
C LYS A 1103 -1.40 -41.16 22.32
N ARG A 1104 -2.62 -40.74 22.64
CA ARG A 1104 -3.83 -41.56 22.46
C ARG A 1104 -4.71 -40.93 21.41
N ALA A 1105 -5.41 -41.76 20.64
CA ALA A 1105 -6.40 -41.28 19.68
C ALA A 1105 -7.52 -40.52 20.39
N ASN A 1106 -7.96 -39.39 19.83
CA ASN A 1106 -8.95 -38.53 20.47
C ASN A 1106 -10.31 -39.22 20.61
N ILE A 1107 -10.82 -39.82 19.54
CA ILE A 1107 -12.15 -40.46 19.49
C ILE A 1107 -12.03 -41.84 18.84
N THR A 1108 -12.69 -42.83 19.44
CA THR A 1108 -12.88 -44.16 18.86
C THR A 1108 -14.34 -44.35 18.49
N PHE A 1109 -14.57 -44.80 17.26
CA PHE A 1109 -15.89 -45.08 16.71
C PHE A 1109 -16.15 -46.59 16.64
N ILE A 1110 -17.43 -46.98 16.74
CA ILE A 1110 -17.92 -48.33 16.52
C ILE A 1110 -19.16 -48.32 15.63
N GLY A 1111 -19.31 -49.29 14.73
CA GLY A 1111 -20.48 -49.37 13.86
C GLY A 1111 -21.81 -49.42 14.64
N LYS A 1112 -22.78 -48.62 14.20
CA LYS A 1112 -24.19 -48.85 14.51
C LYS A 1112 -24.76 -50.01 13.69
N ASN A 1113 -24.19 -50.20 12.50
CA ASN A 1113 -24.51 -51.26 11.58
C ASN A 1113 -23.25 -52.09 11.25
N LEU A 1114 -23.48 -53.29 10.73
CA LEU A 1114 -22.44 -54.17 10.19
C LEU A 1114 -22.11 -53.75 8.76
N LEU A 1115 -20.89 -54.05 8.30
CA LEU A 1115 -20.53 -53.95 6.89
C LEU A 1115 -21.52 -54.75 6.03
N SER A 1116 -21.79 -54.26 4.81
CA SER A 1116 -22.66 -54.95 3.85
C SER A 1116 -22.15 -56.35 3.50
N THR A 1117 -20.83 -56.53 3.54
CA THR A 1117 -20.15 -57.79 3.23
C THR A 1117 -19.80 -58.56 4.50
N ASN A 1118 -20.14 -59.85 4.51
CA ASN A 1118 -19.70 -60.76 5.57
C ASN A 1118 -18.30 -61.29 5.29
N HIS A 1119 -17.53 -61.55 6.35
CA HIS A 1119 -16.19 -62.12 6.24
C HIS A 1119 -15.95 -63.15 7.35
N SER A 1120 -15.14 -64.17 7.06
CA SER A 1120 -14.74 -65.16 8.08
C SER A 1120 -13.70 -64.56 9.01
N TYR A 1121 -13.79 -64.85 10.31
CA TYR A 1121 -12.71 -64.54 11.25
C TYR A 1121 -11.42 -65.32 10.90
N GLY A 1122 -11.58 -66.56 10.42
CA GLY A 1122 -10.48 -67.46 10.03
C GLY A 1122 -9.92 -68.28 11.20
N ASN A 1123 -8.65 -68.68 11.10
CA ASN A 1123 -7.97 -69.46 12.15
C ASN A 1123 -7.81 -68.63 13.43
N VAL A 1124 -8.25 -69.18 14.57
CA VAL A 1124 -8.23 -68.50 15.89
C VAL A 1124 -6.86 -68.64 16.57
N SER A 1125 -6.03 -69.61 16.17
CA SER A 1125 -4.69 -69.81 16.77
C SER A 1125 -3.79 -68.60 16.53
N GLY A 1126 -3.20 -68.06 17.60
CA GLY A 1126 -2.44 -66.82 17.59
C GLY A 1126 -3.26 -65.53 17.78
N GLY A 1127 -4.58 -65.62 17.93
CA GLY A 1127 -5.46 -64.50 18.27
C GLY A 1127 -5.65 -63.48 17.14
N TRP A 1128 -6.13 -62.28 17.51
CA TRP A 1128 -6.47 -61.20 16.57
C TRP A 1128 -5.32 -60.83 15.61
N SER A 1129 -4.08 -60.79 16.11
CA SER A 1129 -2.90 -60.37 15.35
C SER A 1129 -2.61 -61.23 14.13
N LYS A 1130 -3.04 -62.51 14.14
CA LYS A 1130 -2.86 -63.45 13.02
C LYS A 1130 -4.16 -63.80 12.30
N SER A 1131 -5.28 -63.18 12.68
CA SER A 1131 -6.57 -63.50 12.08
C SER A 1131 -6.65 -62.99 10.62
N PRO A 1132 -7.14 -63.80 9.68
CA PRO A 1132 -7.43 -63.34 8.32
C PRO A 1132 -8.36 -62.11 8.26
N LEU A 1133 -9.29 -61.98 9.20
CA LEU A 1133 -10.17 -60.80 9.29
C LEU A 1133 -9.38 -59.52 9.59
N ASN A 1134 -8.40 -59.56 10.49
CA ASN A 1134 -7.54 -58.41 10.76
C ASN A 1134 -6.73 -58.02 9.51
N THR A 1135 -6.14 -59.00 8.82
CA THR A 1135 -5.42 -58.77 7.57
C THR A 1135 -6.33 -58.16 6.50
N TRP A 1136 -7.53 -58.70 6.31
CA TRP A 1136 -8.50 -58.22 5.34
C TRP A 1136 -8.93 -56.78 5.64
N LEU A 1137 -9.34 -56.48 6.88
CA LEU A 1137 -9.75 -55.13 7.30
C LEU A 1137 -8.64 -54.10 7.05
N ASN A 1138 -7.41 -54.39 7.48
CA ASN A 1138 -6.30 -53.45 7.39
C ASN A 1138 -5.60 -53.42 6.01
N THR A 1139 -6.00 -54.28 5.09
CA THR A 1139 -5.56 -54.22 3.68
C THR A 1139 -6.60 -53.55 2.79
N ARG A 1140 -7.90 -53.80 3.05
CA ARG A 1140 -9.02 -53.33 2.23
C ARG A 1140 -9.48 -51.93 2.62
N LEU A 1141 -9.92 -51.75 3.87
CA LEU A 1141 -10.61 -50.52 4.27
C LEU A 1141 -9.73 -49.27 4.18
N PRO A 1142 -8.41 -49.31 4.48
CA PRO A 1142 -7.55 -48.14 4.28
C PRO A 1142 -7.47 -47.66 2.82
N LYS A 1143 -7.65 -48.56 1.84
CA LYS A 1143 -7.69 -48.21 0.41
C LYS A 1143 -9.08 -47.70 -0.01
N ALA A 1144 -10.11 -47.99 0.77
CA ALA A 1144 -11.51 -47.71 0.50
C ALA A 1144 -12.01 -46.36 1.01
N ILE A 1145 -11.14 -45.57 1.64
CA ILE A 1145 -11.49 -44.30 2.28
C ILE A 1145 -10.88 -43.11 1.54
N PRO A 1146 -11.55 -41.95 1.51
CA PRO A 1146 -11.02 -40.75 0.86
C PRO A 1146 -9.82 -40.17 1.63
N PRO A 1147 -9.01 -39.30 1.01
CA PRO A 1147 -7.85 -38.69 1.66
C PRO A 1147 -8.15 -37.95 2.97
N LEU A 1148 -9.34 -37.37 3.12
CA LEU A 1148 -9.81 -36.76 4.37
C LEU A 1148 -9.82 -37.77 5.53
N TRP A 1149 -10.47 -38.93 5.35
CA TRP A 1149 -10.50 -39.99 6.36
C TRP A 1149 -9.14 -40.64 6.57
N LYS A 1150 -8.32 -40.81 5.51
CA LYS A 1150 -6.93 -41.28 5.64
C LYS A 1150 -6.09 -40.36 6.53
N SER A 1151 -6.38 -39.06 6.52
CA SER A 1151 -5.69 -38.07 7.36
C SER A 1151 -6.07 -38.17 8.85
N LEU A 1152 -7.33 -38.56 9.13
CA LEU A 1152 -7.87 -38.64 10.49
C LEU A 1152 -7.66 -40.00 11.15
N ILE A 1153 -7.89 -41.10 10.43
CA ILE A 1153 -7.82 -42.46 10.96
C ILE A 1153 -6.35 -42.85 11.13
N LYS A 1154 -5.94 -43.12 12.37
CA LYS A 1154 -4.55 -43.47 12.69
C LYS A 1154 -4.44 -44.93 13.08
N LYS A 1155 -3.27 -45.53 12.83
CA LYS A 1155 -2.94 -46.84 13.40
C LYS A 1155 -2.88 -46.72 14.91
N VAL A 1156 -3.61 -47.61 15.58
CA VAL A 1156 -3.59 -47.72 17.03
C VAL A 1156 -3.16 -49.11 17.47
N ASN A 1157 -2.61 -49.17 18.68
CA ASN A 1157 -2.19 -50.40 19.33
C ASN A 1157 -3.41 -51.12 19.93
N VAL A 1158 -3.88 -52.15 19.23
CA VAL A 1158 -5.04 -52.97 19.62
C VAL A 1158 -4.58 -54.23 20.33
N ILE A 1159 -4.98 -54.38 21.59
CA ILE A 1159 -4.60 -55.53 22.42
C ILE A 1159 -5.68 -56.61 22.34
N ALA A 1160 -5.26 -57.86 22.16
CA ALA A 1160 -6.11 -59.04 22.20
C ALA A 1160 -5.35 -60.25 22.77
N ASN A 1161 -6.06 -61.22 23.33
CA ASN A 1161 -5.46 -62.46 23.80
C ASN A 1161 -4.91 -63.32 22.65
N ASN A 1162 -3.83 -64.06 22.92
CA ASN A 1162 -3.13 -64.89 21.93
C ASN A 1162 -3.86 -66.20 21.57
N ALA A 1163 -5.07 -66.41 22.08
CA ALA A 1163 -5.80 -67.67 22.01
C ALA A 1163 -5.06 -68.85 22.68
N ASP A 1164 -5.39 -70.09 22.29
CA ASP A 1164 -4.67 -71.32 22.65
C ASP A 1164 -4.53 -71.63 24.16
N LYS A 1165 -5.52 -71.20 24.96
CA LYS A 1165 -5.51 -71.22 26.43
C LYS A 1165 -4.39 -70.39 27.07
N ALA A 1166 -3.69 -69.58 26.28
CA ALA A 1166 -2.68 -68.67 26.80
C ALA A 1166 -3.36 -67.46 27.46
N LYS A 1167 -3.02 -67.21 28.73
CA LYS A 1167 -3.45 -65.99 29.45
C LYS A 1167 -2.53 -64.79 29.14
N THR A 1168 -2.03 -64.72 27.92
CA THR A 1168 -1.14 -63.65 27.44
C THR A 1168 -1.80 -62.91 26.29
N THR A 1169 -1.42 -61.65 26.11
CA THR A 1169 -1.92 -60.79 25.05
C THR A 1169 -0.86 -60.54 23.97
N SER A 1170 -1.30 -60.11 22.80
CA SER A 1170 -0.49 -59.48 21.77
C SER A 1170 -1.11 -58.14 21.37
N THR A 1171 -0.27 -57.28 20.82
CA THR A 1171 -0.65 -55.98 20.27
C THR A 1171 -0.60 -56.06 18.75
N SER A 1172 -1.64 -55.54 18.09
CA SER A 1172 -1.70 -55.37 16.64
C SER A 1172 -1.82 -53.89 16.31
N GLU A 1173 -1.08 -53.42 15.31
CA GLU A 1173 -1.22 -52.06 14.80
C GLU A 1173 -2.34 -52.05 13.76
N CYS A 1174 -3.47 -51.42 14.09
CA CYS A 1174 -4.68 -51.47 13.26
C CYS A 1174 -5.20 -50.05 12.96
N TYR A 1175 -5.55 -49.80 11.71
CA TYR A 1175 -6.45 -48.69 11.33
C TYR A 1175 -7.90 -49.06 11.66
N PHE A 1176 -8.30 -50.27 11.29
CA PHE A 1176 -9.63 -50.82 11.50
C PHE A 1176 -9.55 -52.11 12.29
N TYR A 1177 -10.47 -52.29 13.24
CA TYR A 1177 -10.51 -53.45 14.13
C TYR A 1177 -11.95 -53.73 14.58
N ILE A 1178 -12.12 -54.75 15.43
CA ILE A 1178 -13.43 -55.12 15.99
C ILE A 1178 -13.35 -55.06 17.53
N PRO A 1179 -14.48 -54.94 18.25
CA PRO A 1179 -14.48 -54.82 19.71
C PRO A 1179 -13.97 -56.08 20.39
N SER A 1180 -13.38 -55.92 21.58
CA SER A 1180 -13.11 -57.03 22.50
C SER A 1180 -14.38 -57.46 23.24
N VAL A 1181 -14.40 -58.68 23.80
CA VAL A 1181 -15.53 -59.13 24.61
C VAL A 1181 -15.72 -58.26 25.85
N TYR A 1182 -14.63 -57.83 26.48
CA TYR A 1182 -14.69 -56.99 27.68
C TYR A 1182 -15.19 -55.58 27.37
N GLU A 1183 -14.93 -55.07 26.14
CA GLU A 1183 -15.52 -53.80 25.68
C GLU A 1183 -17.06 -53.87 25.60
N LEU A 1184 -17.61 -55.04 25.29
CA LEU A 1184 -19.04 -55.27 25.11
C LEU A 1184 -19.75 -55.76 26.38
N ASP A 1185 -19.06 -56.47 27.27
CA ASP A 1185 -19.63 -57.03 28.50
C ASP A 1185 -18.60 -57.11 29.63
N PRO A 1186 -18.71 -56.22 30.63
CA PRO A 1186 -17.81 -56.21 31.78
C PRO A 1186 -17.93 -57.45 32.66
N SER A 1187 -18.95 -58.31 32.49
CA SER A 1187 -19.05 -59.56 33.26
C SER A 1187 -17.98 -60.58 32.85
N VAL A 1188 -17.39 -60.44 31.67
CA VAL A 1188 -16.25 -61.25 31.20
C VAL A 1188 -14.93 -60.61 31.66
N SER A 1189 -14.76 -60.43 32.98
CA SER A 1189 -13.68 -59.65 33.59
C SER A 1189 -12.44 -60.45 34.01
N GLY A 1190 -12.32 -61.71 33.60
CA GLY A 1190 -11.18 -62.55 33.96
C GLY A 1190 -10.00 -62.34 33.01
N ASP A 1191 -8.76 -62.37 33.53
CA ASP A 1191 -7.58 -62.35 32.68
C ASP A 1191 -7.58 -63.56 31.71
N PRO A 1192 -7.35 -63.36 30.40
CA PRO A 1192 -6.76 -62.16 29.78
C PRO A 1192 -7.74 -61.10 29.23
N TYR A 1193 -9.06 -61.21 29.45
CA TYR A 1193 -10.06 -60.33 28.81
C TYR A 1193 -10.08 -58.90 29.34
N SER A 1194 -9.96 -58.75 30.66
CA SER A 1194 -9.94 -57.47 31.37
C SER A 1194 -8.75 -56.58 31.01
N ILE A 1195 -7.69 -57.14 30.41
CA ILE A 1195 -6.46 -56.42 30.03
C ILE A 1195 -6.40 -56.10 28.52
N GLU A 1196 -7.44 -56.44 27.75
CA GLU A 1196 -7.52 -56.12 26.31
C GLU A 1196 -7.92 -54.65 26.05
N THR A 1197 -8.41 -53.94 27.07
CA THR A 1197 -8.87 -52.54 27.04
C THR A 1197 -8.92 -51.99 28.48
N ASP A 1198 -8.81 -50.68 28.64
CA ASP A 1198 -8.88 -49.99 29.95
C ASP A 1198 -10.34 -49.70 30.37
N SER A 1199 -11.29 -49.73 29.44
CA SER A 1199 -12.69 -49.33 29.69
C SER A 1199 -13.72 -50.13 28.87
N THR A 1200 -14.99 -50.13 29.27
CA THR A 1200 -16.10 -50.71 28.50
C THR A 1200 -16.80 -49.67 27.63
N ILE A 1201 -17.56 -50.09 26.60
CA ILE A 1201 -18.37 -49.18 25.79
C ILE A 1201 -19.65 -48.82 26.57
N PRO A 1202 -19.85 -47.55 27.01
CA PRO A 1202 -20.82 -47.21 28.05
C PRO A 1202 -22.29 -47.51 27.73
N PHE A 1203 -22.65 -47.53 26.45
CA PHE A 1203 -24.04 -47.75 26.00
C PHE A 1203 -24.34 -49.20 25.59
N MET A 1204 -23.34 -50.10 25.51
CA MET A 1204 -23.55 -51.51 25.14
C MET A 1204 -23.80 -52.43 26.35
N THR A 1205 -24.71 -52.02 27.23
CA THR A 1205 -24.90 -52.64 28.56
C THR A 1205 -25.90 -53.79 28.61
N SER A 1206 -26.58 -54.09 27.51
CA SER A 1206 -27.59 -55.14 27.42
C SER A 1206 -27.57 -55.82 26.06
N ASP A 1207 -28.20 -57.00 25.96
CA ASP A 1207 -28.34 -57.71 24.69
C ASP A 1207 -29.02 -56.82 23.63
N ILE A 1208 -30.05 -56.05 23.99
CA ILE A 1208 -30.73 -55.13 23.08
C ILE A 1208 -29.75 -54.10 22.49
N ALA A 1209 -28.89 -53.52 23.31
CA ALA A 1209 -27.93 -52.50 22.87
C ALA A 1209 -26.80 -53.05 21.99
N ARG A 1210 -26.58 -54.38 22.00
CA ARG A 1210 -25.58 -55.10 21.19
C ARG A 1210 -26.13 -55.62 19.87
N ARG A 1211 -27.44 -55.50 19.61
CA ARG A 1211 -28.01 -55.94 18.32
C ARG A 1211 -27.49 -55.10 17.15
N ARG A 1212 -27.08 -55.76 16.07
CA ARG A 1212 -26.59 -55.09 14.86
C ARG A 1212 -27.23 -55.70 13.62
N THR A 1213 -27.55 -54.83 12.66
CA THR A 1213 -28.08 -55.19 11.34
C THR A 1213 -27.14 -54.61 10.28
N LYS A 1214 -27.22 -55.10 9.05
CA LYS A 1214 -26.70 -54.35 7.90
C LYS A 1214 -27.69 -53.24 7.54
N ILE A 1215 -27.24 -52.28 6.75
CA ILE A 1215 -28.09 -51.21 6.25
C ILE A 1215 -29.02 -51.73 5.14
N SER A 1216 -28.53 -52.67 4.34
CA SER A 1216 -29.31 -53.34 3.30
C SER A 1216 -30.41 -54.25 3.85
N THR A 1217 -30.26 -54.75 5.08
CA THR A 1217 -31.21 -55.65 5.76
C THR A 1217 -31.55 -55.15 7.17
N PRO A 1218 -32.22 -53.98 7.31
CA PRO A 1218 -32.43 -53.33 8.59
C PRO A 1218 -33.38 -54.11 9.53
N GLU A 1219 -34.12 -55.09 9.02
CA GLU A 1219 -35.03 -55.95 9.79
C GLU A 1219 -34.36 -57.25 10.28
N THR A 1220 -33.11 -57.53 9.88
CA THR A 1220 -32.41 -58.78 10.19
C THR A 1220 -31.20 -58.52 11.07
N TYR A 1221 -31.23 -59.03 12.30
CA TYR A 1221 -30.05 -59.04 13.17
C TYR A 1221 -29.07 -60.13 12.71
N GLU A 1222 -27.79 -59.79 12.64
CA GLU A 1222 -26.74 -60.74 12.24
C GLU A 1222 -25.72 -60.92 13.36
N ALA A 1223 -25.16 -62.13 13.43
CA ALA A 1223 -24.13 -62.46 14.40
C ALA A 1223 -22.80 -61.83 13.97
N TYR A 1224 -21.99 -61.38 14.94
CA TYR A 1224 -20.67 -60.80 14.67
C TYR A 1224 -19.64 -61.22 15.72
N PRO A 1225 -18.36 -61.43 15.33
CA PRO A 1225 -17.32 -61.85 16.24
C PRO A 1225 -16.75 -60.67 17.05
N THR A 1226 -16.14 -60.99 18.20
CA THR A 1226 -15.22 -60.08 18.90
C THR A 1226 -13.78 -60.47 18.59
N ARG A 1227 -12.81 -59.60 18.89
CA ARG A 1227 -11.39 -59.93 18.73
C ARG A 1227 -10.85 -60.90 19.81
N SER A 1228 -11.70 -61.30 20.77
CA SER A 1228 -11.31 -62.08 21.93
C SER A 1228 -11.59 -63.58 21.71
N ALA A 1229 -10.53 -64.39 21.63
CA ALA A 1229 -10.68 -65.84 21.61
C ALA A 1229 -11.14 -66.39 22.97
N ASN A 1230 -11.86 -67.51 23.00
CA ASN A 1230 -12.29 -68.15 24.24
C ASN A 1230 -11.21 -69.10 24.77
N VAL A 1231 -10.46 -68.66 25.80
CA VAL A 1231 -9.31 -69.37 26.37
C VAL A 1231 -9.73 -70.53 27.27
N ASP A 1232 -11.00 -70.59 27.68
CA ASP A 1232 -11.53 -71.68 28.50
C ASP A 1232 -11.98 -72.88 27.67
N GLN A 1233 -11.98 -72.75 26.34
CA GLN A 1233 -12.46 -73.76 25.40
C GLN A 1233 -11.31 -74.45 24.65
N ASN A 1234 -11.64 -75.35 23.71
CA ASN A 1234 -10.64 -76.05 22.90
C ASN A 1234 -9.76 -75.06 22.12
N VAL A 1235 -8.44 -75.29 22.18
CA VAL A 1235 -7.37 -74.53 21.51
C VAL A 1235 -7.76 -74.26 20.06
N GLY A 1236 -7.64 -73.01 19.62
CA GLY A 1236 -7.88 -72.58 18.24
C GLY A 1236 -9.32 -72.76 17.70
N THR A 1237 -10.32 -73.11 18.52
CA THR A 1237 -11.66 -73.50 18.01
C THR A 1237 -12.75 -72.44 18.22
N TRP A 1238 -12.80 -71.79 19.39
CA TRP A 1238 -13.94 -70.95 19.78
C TRP A 1238 -13.52 -69.52 20.11
N GLN A 1239 -14.34 -68.56 19.72
CA GLN A 1239 -14.19 -67.15 20.05
C GLN A 1239 -15.42 -66.61 20.78
N TYR A 1240 -15.29 -65.44 21.39
CA TYR A 1240 -16.45 -64.69 21.83
C TYR A 1240 -17.06 -63.96 20.64
N GLY A 1241 -18.38 -64.00 20.54
CA GLY A 1241 -19.16 -63.25 19.56
C GLY A 1241 -20.51 -62.85 20.13
N VAL A 1242 -21.26 -62.10 19.34
CA VAL A 1242 -22.62 -61.70 19.65
C VAL A 1242 -23.57 -62.45 18.71
N ASP A 1243 -24.59 -63.08 19.28
CA ASP A 1243 -25.58 -63.86 18.53
C ASP A 1243 -26.53 -62.93 17.75
N GLY A 1244 -26.80 -63.28 16.49
CA GLY A 1244 -27.81 -62.62 15.64
C GLY A 1244 -29.12 -63.40 15.50
N GLY A 1245 -29.21 -64.60 16.06
CA GLY A 1245 -30.37 -65.49 15.87
C GLY A 1245 -31.66 -64.96 16.51
N GLU A 1246 -32.81 -65.40 15.99
CA GLU A 1246 -34.15 -64.94 16.39
C GLU A 1246 -34.45 -65.14 17.88
N ASP A 1247 -33.89 -66.19 18.50
CA ASP A 1247 -34.18 -66.55 19.90
C ASP A 1247 -33.47 -65.68 20.93
N ASN A 1248 -32.26 -65.17 20.65
CA ASN A 1248 -31.43 -64.41 21.61
C ASN A 1248 -30.56 -63.31 20.94
N PRO A 1249 -31.14 -62.41 20.13
CA PRO A 1249 -30.34 -61.43 19.38
C PRO A 1249 -29.64 -60.43 20.33
N GLY A 1250 -28.33 -60.28 20.14
CA GLY A 1250 -27.46 -59.39 20.92
C GLY A 1250 -26.80 -60.03 22.16
N ARG A 1251 -27.07 -61.31 22.41
CA ARG A 1251 -26.46 -62.06 23.52
C ARG A 1251 -25.00 -62.39 23.22
N ILE A 1252 -24.13 -62.27 24.22
CA ILE A 1252 -22.73 -62.69 24.10
C ILE A 1252 -22.60 -64.19 24.31
N ASN A 1253 -21.84 -64.82 23.41
CA ASN A 1253 -21.65 -66.26 23.35
C ASN A 1253 -20.16 -66.58 23.19
N GLY A 1254 -19.62 -67.34 24.14
CA GLY A 1254 -18.24 -67.82 24.10
C GLY A 1254 -18.02 -69.05 23.21
N TYR A 1255 -19.08 -69.61 22.63
CA TYR A 1255 -19.04 -70.73 21.68
C TYR A 1255 -19.31 -70.23 20.25
N PHE A 1256 -18.87 -69.03 19.92
CA PHE A 1256 -18.98 -68.52 18.56
C PHE A 1256 -17.96 -69.24 17.68
N TYR A 1257 -18.44 -69.89 16.62
CA TYR A 1257 -17.58 -70.56 15.65
C TYR A 1257 -17.12 -69.56 14.57
N PRO A 1258 -15.83 -69.51 14.19
CA PRO A 1258 -15.26 -68.50 13.29
C PRO A 1258 -15.63 -68.68 11.80
N GLN A 1259 -16.91 -68.90 11.51
CA GLN A 1259 -17.46 -68.91 10.15
C GLN A 1259 -17.65 -67.49 9.61
N THR A 1260 -18.05 -67.40 8.34
CA THR A 1260 -18.44 -66.14 7.69
C THR A 1260 -19.61 -65.50 8.44
N ALA A 1261 -19.40 -64.31 8.98
CA ALA A 1261 -20.36 -63.59 9.81
C ALA A 1261 -20.32 -62.08 9.51
N GLY A 1262 -21.23 -61.33 10.11
CA GLY A 1262 -21.23 -59.88 10.02
C GLY A 1262 -20.01 -59.26 10.68
N VAL A 1263 -19.55 -58.12 10.16
CA VAL A 1263 -18.34 -57.44 10.65
C VAL A 1263 -18.72 -56.12 11.31
N LEU A 1264 -18.52 -56.03 12.63
CA LEU A 1264 -18.72 -54.80 13.40
C LEU A 1264 -17.42 -54.02 13.52
N ILE A 1265 -17.24 -53.02 12.65
CA ILE A 1265 -16.00 -52.27 12.57
C ILE A 1265 -15.87 -51.23 13.69
N MET A 1266 -14.63 -51.01 14.08
CA MET A 1266 -14.14 -49.91 14.91
C MET A 1266 -12.95 -49.24 14.23
N PHE A 1267 -12.81 -47.94 14.43
CA PHE A 1267 -11.62 -47.20 14.07
C PHE A 1267 -11.40 -46.04 15.04
N SER A 1268 -10.18 -45.55 15.09
CA SER A 1268 -9.79 -44.43 15.95
C SER A 1268 -9.30 -43.26 15.12
N ILE A 1269 -9.76 -42.06 15.43
CA ILE A 1269 -9.30 -40.82 14.82
C ILE A 1269 -8.49 -39.96 15.78
N SER A 1270 -7.56 -39.20 15.21
CA SER A 1270 -6.68 -38.31 15.96
C SER A 1270 -6.29 -37.10 15.12
N CYS A 1271 -6.15 -35.94 15.76
CA CYS A 1271 -5.51 -34.77 15.15
C CYS A 1271 -3.98 -34.75 15.31
N GLU A 1272 -3.44 -35.68 16.10
CA GLU A 1272 -2.01 -35.93 16.30
C GLU A 1272 -1.57 -37.16 15.49
N GLY A 1273 -0.38 -37.13 14.90
CA GLY A 1273 0.16 -38.18 14.01
C GLY A 1273 0.57 -37.65 12.64
#